data_AF-A0A369H555-F1
#
_entry.id   AF-A0A369H555-F1
#
_cell.length_a   1.000
_cell.length_b   1.000
_cell.length_c   1.000
_cell.angle_alpha   90.00
_cell.angle_beta   90.00
_cell.angle_gamma   90.00
#
_symmetry.space_group_name_H-M   'P 1'
#
loop_
_entity.id
_entity.type
_entity.pdbx_description
1 polymer ?
#
loop_
_entity_poly.entity_id
_entity_poly.type
_entity_poly.pdbx_seq_one_letter_code
_entity_poly.pdbx_strand_id
1 'polypeptide(L)'
;MRFLLAVPFLVGGVVLAEENFNVESWGDVWSSIKESTTCGSCEAALSLARRVSKSNDQALTRVLQRLCKASKAQDDDVCDGVIEREAPIIAAALRKISVGSRASKALCTTLMGVCGYPDVEEWNVPMPARQSPSRRPKSSGEPSIQIVHFSDIHIDPHYETGANTECRKPICCRPYTLTDEPGYSSSPAGPFGDHKCDSPVSLEKSMYDAINRVAPNASFAMFTGDIVDHAIWDTTTASNDNNIDKAYFSMNQTLGKLPIYGTVGNHEASPVNAFPINAPGRKAPPVYGLLSDEWRHWIGPEAAAQTAAMGAYSVKHGNKLRVISLNTNIYYRLNFWTYYDMNDKDPNHQIGWLVQQLDEAERAGENVYIIGHMPPGEKDALKDASNYLDQIFNRYSSTIAAMFFGHTHLDHFEISYSDYEARTADNARVMSYIAPSLTPTAGMPSFRVYDVDPVTFAVRDATTYIADMSHPDYQSAGPVWTKLYSAKEAYGKALQPPVTDPQAELTPSFWHDVTTAMEKDENLFDAYMSRKSRGWKPAICRDGCKDEEICQLRAGRSQDNCFKPRMGFHLDRRRLSEQRGEHDECGSTVTPEVSDSASSASSSSSPLNHSNHNNGSSHSKTPAVAASSPPQPPTATADHPPPLSTLQSSSPPPLNSPARSPEPEMAPKAQKSNKADAEGPTHGKIYSISGPVVVAEDMIGVAMYELVRVGHENLVGEVIRISADKATIQVYEETAGVKVGDPVTRTGKPLSVELGPGLLNGIYDGIQRPLEEIAKVAKSIYIPRGISIPALDRSKKWQFTPTKTVGDHIAGGDVWGHVFENSFISTHKILFPPRARGTITKIASKGEYTVEDKILEVEFDGNKTQYPMMQSWPVRVPRPSTEKLSASQPFVVGQRVLDALFPSVQGGTVAIPGAFGCGKTVISQSVSKFSNSDVIVYVGCGERGNEMAEVLKDFPELTIDVQGRKEPIMKRTTLIANTSNMPVAAREASIYTGITVAEYFRDQGLDVAMMADSSSRWAEALREISGRLGEMPADQGFPAYLSAKLASFYERAGRVQTLGSPERNGSVSIVGAVSPPGGDFSDPVTSSTLSIVQVFWGLDKKLAQRKHFPSINTSLSYSKYTTILDKYYEKEYPEFPRLRDRVKQLLSDSEELDQVVQLVGKSALSDPDKITLDLAGLIKEDFLQQNGYSDYDQFCPIWKTEWMMKLMVGFHDEAQKAIGQGQSWAKVREATSELQAKLRQLKFELPTDGEEAVCKRYEAIQQQMTDKFASVMDE
;
A
#
# COMPACT_ATOMS: atom_id res chain seq x y z
N MET A 1 -15.33 -19.11 -6.53
CA MET A 1 -15.58 -19.25 -5.09
C MET A 1 -16.78 -20.15 -4.77
N ARG A 2 -18.02 -19.85 -5.22
CA ARG A 2 -19.23 -20.71 -5.07
C ARG A 2 -18.95 -22.22 -5.12
N PHE A 3 -18.29 -22.62 -6.20
CA PHE A 3 -17.75 -23.95 -6.53
C PHE A 3 -17.07 -24.76 -5.39
N LEU A 4 -16.46 -24.11 -4.39
CA LEU A 4 -15.36 -24.71 -3.62
C LEU A 4 -15.75 -25.61 -2.45
N LEU A 5 -16.92 -25.39 -1.84
CA LEU A 5 -17.28 -26.01 -0.56
C LEU A 5 -18.24 -27.20 -0.70
N ALA A 6 -18.27 -27.83 -1.88
CA ALA A 6 -19.30 -28.78 -2.31
C ALA A 6 -18.96 -30.29 -2.12
N VAL A 7 -18.04 -30.64 -1.21
CA VAL A 7 -17.46 -31.99 -1.15
C VAL A 7 -17.68 -32.65 0.22
N PRO A 8 -18.48 -33.75 0.34
CA PRO A 8 -17.93 -35.02 0.85
C PRO A 8 -18.81 -36.26 0.55
N PHE A 9 -18.72 -36.85 -0.64
CA PHE A 9 -19.20 -38.23 -0.83
C PHE A 9 -18.10 -39.26 -1.13
N LEU A 10 -16.83 -38.82 -1.21
CA LEU A 10 -15.66 -39.68 -1.44
C LEU A 10 -14.51 -39.49 -0.44
N VAL A 11 -14.40 -38.31 0.19
CA VAL A 11 -13.22 -37.92 1.00
C VAL A 11 -13.15 -38.60 2.38
N GLY A 12 -14.09 -39.50 2.71
CA GLY A 12 -14.11 -40.24 3.97
C GLY A 12 -12.87 -41.13 4.19
N GLY A 13 -12.19 -41.55 3.12
CA GLY A 13 -10.91 -42.25 3.19
C GLY A 13 -9.66 -41.37 2.99
N VAL A 14 -9.81 -40.13 2.54
CA VAL A 14 -8.68 -39.31 2.03
C VAL A 14 -8.06 -38.40 3.10
N VAL A 15 -8.83 -37.92 4.07
CA VAL A 15 -8.33 -37.06 5.17
C VAL A 15 -7.56 -37.86 6.27
N LEU A 16 -7.39 -39.17 6.10
CA LEU A 16 -6.63 -40.04 7.02
C LEU A 16 -5.37 -40.65 6.40
N ALA A 17 -4.99 -40.26 5.17
CA ALA A 17 -3.78 -40.75 4.50
C ALA A 17 -3.14 -39.68 3.60
N GLU A 18 -2.16 -38.94 4.15
CA GLU A 18 -1.22 -38.13 3.34
C GLU A 18 0.04 -38.94 2.95
N GLU A 19 -0.02 -40.28 2.98
CA GLU A 19 0.96 -41.16 2.33
C GLU A 19 0.31 -41.90 1.15
N ASN A 20 0.92 -41.76 -0.03
CA ASN A 20 0.74 -42.61 -1.21
C ASN A 20 -0.71 -42.83 -1.72
N PHE A 21 -1.37 -41.78 -2.24
CA PHE A 21 -2.49 -41.96 -3.17
C PHE A 21 -2.37 -41.11 -4.45
N ASN A 22 -1.99 -41.78 -5.55
CA ASN A 22 -1.87 -41.18 -6.87
C ASN A 22 -3.23 -41.25 -7.60
N VAL A 23 -4.09 -40.26 -7.39
CA VAL A 23 -5.44 -40.21 -7.99
C VAL A 23 -5.38 -39.74 -9.44
N GLU A 24 -5.30 -40.68 -10.39
CA GLU A 24 -5.34 -40.39 -11.84
C GLU A 24 -6.65 -39.77 -12.34
N SER A 25 -7.71 -39.71 -11.51
CA SER A 25 -8.97 -39.07 -11.88
C SER A 25 -9.57 -38.18 -10.78
N TRP A 26 -9.05 -36.95 -10.70
CA TRP A 26 -9.82 -35.83 -10.12
C TRP A 26 -11.06 -35.48 -10.96
N GLY A 27 -11.14 -35.96 -12.21
CA GLY A 27 -12.30 -35.82 -13.08
C GLY A 27 -13.53 -36.58 -12.58
N ASP A 28 -13.35 -37.79 -12.04
CA ASP A 28 -14.47 -38.59 -11.50
C ASP A 28 -14.95 -38.10 -10.13
N VAL A 29 -14.04 -37.49 -9.34
CA VAL A 29 -14.44 -36.71 -8.16
C VAL A 29 -15.27 -35.49 -8.58
N TRP A 30 -14.91 -34.84 -9.69
CA TRP A 30 -15.60 -33.66 -10.20
C TRP A 30 -16.99 -33.97 -10.80
N SER A 31 -17.15 -35.06 -11.57
CA SER A 31 -18.46 -35.51 -12.03
C SER A 31 -19.38 -35.87 -10.85
N SER A 32 -18.86 -36.60 -9.86
CA SER A 32 -19.59 -36.95 -8.63
C SER A 32 -20.08 -35.74 -7.84
N ILE A 33 -19.38 -34.60 -7.89
CA ILE A 33 -19.81 -33.35 -7.25
C ILE A 33 -20.97 -32.70 -8.01
N LYS A 34 -20.96 -32.72 -9.36
CA LYS A 34 -22.07 -32.17 -10.16
C LYS A 34 -23.41 -32.85 -9.90
N GLU A 35 -23.39 -34.14 -9.52
CA GLU A 35 -24.59 -34.92 -9.21
C GLU A 35 -25.12 -34.68 -7.77
N SER A 36 -24.34 -34.04 -6.89
CA SER A 36 -24.72 -33.73 -5.51
C SER A 36 -25.63 -32.50 -5.40
N THR A 37 -26.93 -32.69 -5.63
CA THR A 37 -27.93 -31.62 -5.84
C THR A 37 -28.86 -31.34 -4.65
N THR A 38 -28.46 -31.64 -3.40
CA THR A 38 -29.36 -31.52 -2.22
C THR A 38 -28.79 -30.63 -1.11
N CYS A 39 -29.67 -29.94 -0.38
CA CYS A 39 -29.30 -29.20 0.84
C CYS A 39 -28.53 -30.08 1.84
N GLY A 40 -28.97 -31.33 2.04
CA GLY A 40 -28.32 -32.29 2.93
C GLY A 40 -26.89 -32.68 2.53
N SER A 41 -26.60 -32.78 1.23
CA SER A 41 -25.23 -33.05 0.76
C SER A 41 -24.32 -31.82 0.87
N CYS A 42 -24.86 -30.59 0.74
CA CYS A 42 -24.12 -29.37 1.12
C CYS A 42 -23.87 -29.27 2.63
N GLU A 43 -24.84 -29.57 3.48
CA GLU A 43 -24.64 -29.56 4.93
C GLU A 43 -23.62 -30.62 5.39
N ALA A 44 -23.58 -31.78 4.72
CA ALA A 44 -22.48 -32.73 4.85
C ALA A 44 -21.13 -32.11 4.43
N ALA A 45 -21.09 -31.35 3.33
CA ALA A 45 -19.90 -30.66 2.82
C ALA A 45 -19.29 -29.70 3.85
N LEU A 46 -20.12 -28.84 4.44
CA LEU A 46 -19.71 -27.96 5.52
C LEU A 46 -19.20 -28.77 6.73
N SER A 47 -19.74 -29.96 7.02
CA SER A 47 -19.26 -30.87 8.07
C SER A 47 -17.86 -31.46 7.81
N LEU A 48 -17.46 -31.67 6.55
CA LEU A 48 -16.08 -32.07 6.21
C LEU A 48 -15.16 -30.85 6.16
N ALA A 49 -15.53 -29.79 5.45
CA ALA A 49 -14.73 -28.58 5.33
C ALA A 49 -14.41 -27.98 6.72
N ARG A 50 -15.37 -28.04 7.66
CA ARG A 50 -15.18 -27.68 9.08
C ARG A 50 -14.17 -28.57 9.83
N ARG A 51 -14.03 -29.85 9.45
CA ARG A 51 -12.99 -30.73 10.03
C ARG A 51 -11.61 -30.35 9.51
N VAL A 52 -11.48 -30.06 8.22
CA VAL A 52 -10.22 -29.59 7.62
C VAL A 52 -9.81 -28.21 8.17
N SER A 53 -10.75 -27.26 8.29
CA SER A 53 -10.51 -25.94 8.89
C SER A 53 -10.20 -25.97 10.40
N LYS A 54 -10.27 -27.14 11.05
CA LYS A 54 -9.85 -27.33 12.44
C LYS A 54 -8.44 -27.92 12.58
N SER A 55 -7.88 -28.51 11.53
CA SER A 55 -6.50 -29.02 11.53
C SER A 55 -5.51 -28.01 10.95
N ASN A 56 -5.78 -27.46 9.75
CA ASN A 56 -4.91 -26.45 9.13
C ASN A 56 -5.67 -25.62 8.08
N ASP A 57 -5.62 -24.29 8.19
CA ASP A 57 -6.24 -23.38 7.24
C ASP A 57 -5.60 -23.49 5.83
N GLN A 58 -4.28 -23.69 5.74
CA GLN A 58 -3.61 -23.97 4.46
C GLN A 58 -4.06 -25.29 3.82
N ALA A 59 -4.43 -26.31 4.62
CA ALA A 59 -4.91 -27.57 4.07
C ALA A 59 -6.27 -27.38 3.38
N LEU A 60 -7.12 -26.50 3.92
CA LEU A 60 -8.33 -26.06 3.21
C LEU A 60 -7.93 -25.33 1.92
N THR A 61 -7.08 -24.30 1.98
CA THR A 61 -6.62 -23.56 0.79
C THR A 61 -6.10 -24.47 -0.33
N ARG A 62 -5.21 -25.43 -0.01
CA ARG A 62 -4.65 -26.38 -1.00
C ARG A 62 -5.71 -27.31 -1.60
N VAL A 63 -6.67 -27.80 -0.82
CA VAL A 63 -7.80 -28.58 -1.34
C VAL A 63 -8.67 -27.74 -2.27
N LEU A 64 -8.97 -26.50 -1.87
CA LEU A 64 -9.78 -25.57 -2.66
C LEU A 64 -9.10 -25.21 -3.99
N GLN A 65 -7.80 -24.87 -3.99
CA GLN A 65 -7.01 -24.59 -5.19
C GLN A 65 -6.99 -25.79 -6.16
N ARG A 66 -6.73 -27.01 -5.64
CA ARG A 66 -6.72 -28.24 -6.45
C ARG A 66 -8.07 -28.52 -7.11
N LEU A 67 -9.18 -28.36 -6.37
CA LEU A 67 -10.53 -28.51 -6.92
C LEU A 67 -10.77 -27.48 -8.05
N CYS A 68 -10.41 -26.22 -7.83
CA CYS A 68 -10.61 -25.14 -8.81
C CYS A 68 -9.93 -25.47 -10.13
N LYS A 69 -8.64 -25.82 -10.10
CA LYS A 69 -7.85 -26.23 -11.28
C LYS A 69 -8.40 -27.49 -11.94
N ALA A 70 -8.80 -28.50 -11.16
CA ALA A 70 -9.40 -29.72 -11.69
C ALA A 70 -10.69 -29.47 -12.47
N SER A 71 -11.49 -28.47 -12.07
CA SER A 71 -12.73 -28.09 -12.78
C SER A 71 -12.50 -27.43 -14.14
N LYS A 72 -11.35 -26.79 -14.33
CA LYS A 72 -11.00 -25.94 -15.50
C LYS A 72 -11.98 -24.79 -15.77
N ALA A 73 -12.76 -24.38 -14.76
CA ALA A 73 -13.70 -23.27 -14.86
C ALA A 73 -12.99 -21.91 -15.03
N GLN A 74 -11.85 -21.74 -14.37
CA GLN A 74 -10.97 -20.57 -14.45
C GLN A 74 -9.54 -21.00 -14.81
N ASP A 75 -8.69 -20.03 -15.14
CA ASP A 75 -7.25 -20.26 -15.33
C ASP A 75 -6.54 -20.46 -13.97
N ASP A 76 -5.41 -21.19 -13.98
CA ASP A 76 -4.76 -21.70 -12.78
C ASP A 76 -4.31 -20.64 -11.76
N ASP A 77 -3.87 -19.48 -12.24
CA ASP A 77 -3.46 -18.31 -11.45
C ASP A 77 -4.66 -17.58 -10.82
N VAL A 78 -5.78 -17.50 -11.53
CA VAL A 78 -7.05 -16.97 -11.02
C VAL A 78 -7.58 -17.89 -9.91
N CYS A 79 -7.47 -19.20 -10.11
CA CYS A 79 -7.77 -20.21 -9.09
C CYS A 79 -6.88 -20.06 -7.85
N ASP A 80 -5.56 -19.91 -8.01
CA ASP A 80 -4.66 -19.75 -6.85
C ASP A 80 -4.94 -18.45 -6.10
N GLY A 81 -4.95 -17.32 -6.81
CA GLY A 81 -4.96 -15.97 -6.24
C GLY A 81 -6.25 -15.62 -5.46
N VAL A 82 -7.43 -15.97 -5.99
CA VAL A 82 -8.69 -15.77 -5.24
C VAL A 82 -8.72 -16.65 -3.99
N ILE A 83 -8.30 -17.92 -4.11
CA ILE A 83 -8.50 -18.90 -3.05
C ILE A 83 -7.51 -18.70 -1.90
N GLU A 84 -6.28 -18.29 -2.20
CA GLU A 84 -5.29 -17.92 -1.18
C GLU A 84 -5.77 -16.76 -0.30
N ARG A 85 -6.37 -15.74 -0.92
CA ARG A 85 -6.92 -14.56 -0.23
C ARG A 85 -8.16 -14.88 0.60
N GLU A 86 -9.09 -15.67 0.05
CA GLU A 86 -10.43 -15.85 0.60
C GLU A 86 -10.61 -17.07 1.52
N ALA A 87 -9.86 -18.15 1.31
CA ALA A 87 -9.99 -19.37 2.10
C ALA A 87 -9.76 -19.18 3.62
N PRO A 88 -8.89 -18.27 4.10
CA PRO A 88 -8.77 -17.97 5.53
C PRO A 88 -10.08 -17.42 6.16
N ILE A 89 -10.84 -16.61 5.42
CA ILE A 89 -12.11 -16.03 5.87
C ILE A 89 -13.17 -17.13 5.95
N ILE A 90 -13.28 -17.95 4.89
CA ILE A 90 -14.09 -19.18 4.90
C ILE A 90 -13.75 -20.04 6.13
N ALA A 91 -12.46 -20.33 6.36
CA ALA A 91 -12.02 -21.21 7.43
C ALA A 91 -12.39 -20.66 8.83
N ALA A 92 -12.31 -19.34 9.02
CA ALA A 92 -12.76 -18.68 10.24
C ALA A 92 -14.28 -18.86 10.47
N ALA A 93 -15.11 -18.70 9.42
CA ALA A 93 -16.55 -18.92 9.50
C ALA A 93 -16.90 -20.41 9.75
N LEU A 94 -16.35 -21.34 8.96
CA LEU A 94 -16.59 -22.79 9.07
C LEU A 94 -16.30 -23.35 10.46
N ARG A 95 -15.24 -22.89 11.13
CA ARG A 95 -14.90 -23.29 12.51
C ARG A 95 -16.06 -23.00 13.47
N LYS A 96 -16.70 -21.84 13.34
CA LYS A 96 -17.76 -21.30 14.21
C LYS A 96 -19.16 -21.84 13.86
N ILE A 97 -19.50 -21.94 12.58
CA ILE A 97 -20.79 -22.46 12.07
C ILE A 97 -21.10 -23.87 12.59
N SER A 98 -22.36 -24.12 12.96
CA SER A 98 -22.90 -25.46 13.21
C SER A 98 -23.69 -25.97 11.99
N VAL A 99 -23.60 -27.27 11.72
CA VAL A 99 -24.35 -27.92 10.63
C VAL A 99 -25.81 -28.08 11.05
N GLY A 100 -26.76 -27.82 10.16
CA GLY A 100 -28.19 -27.73 10.43
C GLY A 100 -28.71 -26.33 10.84
N SER A 101 -27.82 -25.34 10.98
CA SER A 101 -28.14 -23.99 11.47
C SER A 101 -28.65 -23.04 10.38
N ARG A 102 -29.14 -21.85 10.79
CA ARG A 102 -29.44 -20.74 9.87
C ARG A 102 -28.23 -20.41 8.99
N ALA A 103 -27.04 -20.29 9.61
CA ALA A 103 -25.81 -19.93 8.94
C ALA A 103 -25.30 -21.00 7.95
N SER A 104 -25.41 -22.30 8.26
CA SER A 104 -25.03 -23.36 7.31
C SER A 104 -25.98 -23.41 6.11
N LYS A 105 -27.29 -23.25 6.32
CA LYS A 105 -28.28 -23.19 5.23
C LYS A 105 -28.12 -21.96 4.35
N ALA A 106 -27.93 -20.79 4.94
CA ALA A 106 -27.67 -19.55 4.20
C ALA A 106 -26.37 -19.66 3.38
N LEU A 107 -25.29 -20.18 3.97
CA LEU A 107 -24.02 -20.39 3.28
C LEU A 107 -24.16 -21.41 2.13
N CYS A 108 -24.90 -22.51 2.33
CA CYS A 108 -25.24 -23.46 1.27
C CYS A 108 -26.07 -22.82 0.13
N THR A 109 -27.02 -21.93 0.45
CA THR A 109 -27.82 -21.20 -0.54
C THR A 109 -26.92 -20.29 -1.38
N THR A 110 -26.09 -19.48 -0.74
CA THR A 110 -25.16 -18.53 -1.39
C THR A 110 -24.14 -19.23 -2.30
N LEU A 111 -23.64 -20.40 -1.88
CA LEU A 111 -22.56 -21.11 -2.59
C LEU A 111 -23.05 -22.07 -3.67
N MET A 112 -24.17 -22.77 -3.46
CA MET A 112 -24.62 -23.87 -4.32
C MET A 112 -26.08 -23.79 -4.75
N GLY A 113 -26.89 -22.88 -4.20
CA GLY A 113 -28.33 -22.79 -4.50
C GLY A 113 -29.20 -23.96 -4.00
N VAL A 114 -28.60 -25.05 -3.51
CA VAL A 114 -29.29 -26.31 -3.15
C VAL A 114 -30.08 -26.29 -1.84
N CYS A 115 -29.99 -25.21 -1.06
CA CYS A 115 -30.86 -24.96 0.09
C CYS A 115 -31.76 -23.76 -0.22
N GLY A 116 -32.99 -23.75 0.29
CA GLY A 116 -33.75 -22.52 0.41
C GLY A 116 -33.10 -21.59 1.45
N TYR A 117 -33.20 -20.28 1.23
CA TYR A 117 -32.85 -19.30 2.25
C TYR A 117 -33.62 -19.59 3.56
N PRO A 118 -33.00 -19.42 4.74
CA PRO A 118 -33.74 -19.49 6.00
C PRO A 118 -34.77 -18.36 6.07
N ASP A 119 -35.89 -18.63 6.73
CA ASP A 119 -36.91 -17.61 7.06
C ASP A 119 -36.28 -16.45 7.85
N VAL A 120 -36.81 -15.24 7.74
CA VAL A 120 -36.25 -14.08 8.48
C VAL A 120 -36.35 -14.32 9.99
N GLU A 121 -35.28 -14.03 10.74
CA GLU A 121 -35.34 -14.11 12.20
C GLU A 121 -36.12 -12.92 12.76
N GLU A 122 -37.12 -13.18 13.61
CA GLU A 122 -37.94 -12.11 14.17
C GLU A 122 -37.11 -11.14 15.02
N TRP A 123 -37.16 -9.86 14.65
CA TRP A 123 -36.71 -8.74 15.45
C TRP A 123 -37.49 -7.50 15.07
N ASN A 124 -38.23 -6.94 16.02
CA ASN A 124 -38.81 -5.61 15.88
C ASN A 124 -37.74 -4.59 16.29
N VAL A 125 -37.21 -3.83 15.33
CA VAL A 125 -36.11 -2.89 15.57
C VAL A 125 -36.56 -1.83 16.61
N PRO A 126 -35.84 -1.63 17.74
CA PRO A 126 -36.24 -0.65 18.75
C PRO A 126 -36.18 0.78 18.21
N MET A 127 -37.34 1.40 17.99
CA MET A 127 -37.45 2.72 17.38
C MET A 127 -38.28 3.70 18.23
N PRO A 128 -37.88 4.98 18.33
CA PRO A 128 -38.67 6.05 18.94
C PRO A 128 -40.08 6.20 18.34
N ALA A 129 -41.05 6.36 19.23
CA ALA A 129 -42.45 6.57 18.86
C ALA A 129 -42.61 7.84 18.00
N ARG A 130 -43.47 7.75 16.98
CA ARG A 130 -43.64 8.81 15.99
C ARG A 130 -44.24 10.08 16.60
N GLN A 131 -43.50 11.19 16.52
CA GLN A 131 -43.82 12.41 17.27
C GLN A 131 -45.07 13.14 16.72
N SER A 132 -45.34 13.02 15.42
CA SER A 132 -46.60 13.42 14.79
C SER A 132 -46.83 12.66 13.47
N PRO A 133 -48.06 12.58 12.93
CA PRO A 133 -48.33 12.00 11.61
C PRO A 133 -47.86 12.93 10.48
N SER A 134 -46.54 13.07 10.35
CA SER A 134 -45.81 13.75 9.29
C SER A 134 -46.20 13.22 7.91
N ARG A 135 -47.01 13.98 7.15
CA ARG A 135 -47.17 13.75 5.72
C ARG A 135 -45.92 14.27 5.00
N ARG A 136 -45.51 13.59 3.91
CA ARG A 136 -44.41 14.04 3.05
C ARG A 136 -44.65 15.50 2.62
N PRO A 137 -43.66 16.39 2.68
CA PRO A 137 -43.83 17.79 2.29
C PRO A 137 -44.36 17.93 0.86
N LYS A 138 -45.16 18.98 0.61
CA LYS A 138 -45.50 19.37 -0.77
C LYS A 138 -44.30 20.05 -1.43
N SER A 139 -44.15 19.86 -2.75
CA SER A 139 -43.21 20.62 -3.59
C SER A 139 -43.31 22.11 -3.29
N SER A 140 -42.16 22.77 -3.15
CA SER A 140 -42.07 24.18 -2.74
C SER A 140 -42.43 25.16 -3.87
N GLY A 141 -42.37 24.70 -5.12
CA GLY A 141 -42.49 25.55 -6.31
C GLY A 141 -41.25 26.40 -6.64
N GLU A 142 -40.20 26.32 -5.81
CA GLU A 142 -38.91 26.97 -6.08
C GLU A 142 -38.19 26.29 -7.27
N PRO A 143 -37.32 27.00 -8.02
CA PRO A 143 -36.54 26.40 -9.10
C PRO A 143 -35.69 25.20 -8.63
N SER A 144 -35.58 24.16 -9.46
CA SER A 144 -34.81 22.95 -9.10
C SER A 144 -33.32 23.24 -8.97
N ILE A 145 -32.67 22.57 -8.02
CA ILE A 145 -31.20 22.40 -7.98
C ILE A 145 -30.80 21.06 -8.62
N GLN A 146 -29.56 20.98 -9.10
CA GLN A 146 -29.03 19.75 -9.71
C GLN A 146 -28.11 18.99 -8.76
N ILE A 147 -28.18 17.66 -8.79
CA ILE A 147 -27.34 16.75 -8.01
C ILE A 147 -26.86 15.64 -8.93
N VAL A 148 -25.58 15.29 -8.89
CA VAL A 148 -24.96 14.30 -9.78
C VAL A 148 -24.75 12.98 -9.04
N HIS A 149 -24.89 11.85 -9.72
CA HIS A 149 -24.65 10.51 -9.17
C HIS A 149 -23.97 9.62 -10.22
N PHE A 150 -22.83 9.05 -9.86
CA PHE A 150 -22.09 8.05 -10.62
C PHE A 150 -21.64 6.91 -9.69
N SER A 151 -21.34 5.74 -10.25
CA SER A 151 -20.98 4.53 -9.50
C SER A 151 -20.15 3.59 -10.35
N ASP A 152 -19.56 2.57 -9.71
CA ASP A 152 -19.05 1.35 -10.32
C ASP A 152 -18.06 1.71 -11.46
N ILE A 153 -17.00 2.44 -11.08
CA ILE A 153 -16.05 3.02 -12.01
C ILE A 153 -14.95 2.06 -12.43
N HIS A 154 -14.66 1.03 -11.61
CA HIS A 154 -13.65 -0.03 -11.82
C HIS A 154 -12.50 0.43 -12.73
N ILE A 155 -11.60 1.23 -12.16
CA ILE A 155 -10.46 1.77 -12.92
C ILE A 155 -9.40 0.68 -13.01
N ASP A 156 -9.12 0.22 -14.22
CA ASP A 156 -8.03 -0.71 -14.50
C ASP A 156 -6.70 0.07 -14.69
N PRO A 157 -5.75 0.00 -13.73
CA PRO A 157 -4.46 0.69 -13.84
C PRO A 157 -3.46 -0.01 -14.79
N HIS A 158 -3.84 -1.16 -15.35
CA HIS A 158 -3.06 -1.99 -16.27
C HIS A 158 -3.73 -2.12 -17.66
N TYR A 159 -4.79 -1.35 -17.93
CA TYR A 159 -5.46 -1.30 -19.23
C TYR A 159 -4.50 -0.79 -20.31
N GLU A 160 -4.20 -1.63 -21.30
CA GLU A 160 -3.25 -1.32 -22.37
C GLU A 160 -3.99 -1.13 -23.70
N THR A 161 -3.81 0.03 -24.34
CA THR A 161 -4.51 0.33 -25.60
C THR A 161 -3.98 -0.54 -26.73
N GLY A 162 -4.89 -1.21 -27.44
CA GLY A 162 -4.57 -2.19 -28.48
C GLY A 162 -4.41 -3.63 -27.99
N ALA A 163 -4.38 -3.88 -26.67
CA ALA A 163 -4.34 -5.22 -26.10
C ALA A 163 -5.64 -6.01 -26.36
N ASN A 164 -5.63 -7.32 -26.14
CA ASN A 164 -6.74 -8.19 -26.53
C ASN A 164 -8.01 -8.04 -25.65
N THR A 165 -9.16 -7.80 -26.28
CA THR A 165 -10.48 -7.82 -25.62
C THR A 165 -11.08 -9.24 -25.50
N GLU A 166 -10.58 -10.22 -26.26
CA GLU A 166 -11.06 -11.62 -26.33
C GLU A 166 -10.11 -12.60 -25.62
N CYS A 167 -9.92 -12.38 -24.33
CA CYS A 167 -9.09 -13.23 -23.47
C CYS A 167 -9.94 -14.26 -22.68
N ARG A 168 -9.27 -15.18 -21.96
CA ARG A 168 -9.92 -16.20 -21.10
C ARG A 168 -10.07 -15.80 -19.62
N LYS A 169 -9.38 -14.75 -19.18
CA LYS A 169 -9.42 -14.22 -17.81
C LYS A 169 -10.79 -13.57 -17.51
N PRO A 170 -11.12 -13.28 -16.23
CA PRO A 170 -12.30 -12.49 -15.87
C PRO A 170 -12.37 -11.10 -16.51
N ILE A 171 -11.24 -10.38 -16.50
CA ILE A 171 -11.03 -9.07 -17.14
C ILE A 171 -10.02 -9.23 -18.28
N CYS A 172 -10.19 -8.49 -19.38
CA CYS A 172 -9.28 -8.48 -20.54
C CYS A 172 -8.65 -7.08 -20.74
N CYS A 173 -8.15 -6.75 -21.93
CA CYS A 173 -7.44 -5.49 -22.22
C CYS A 173 -6.09 -5.31 -21.47
N ARG A 174 -5.50 -6.41 -20.99
CA ARG A 174 -4.14 -6.46 -20.43
C ARG A 174 -3.29 -7.48 -21.20
N PRO A 175 -1.96 -7.27 -21.36
CA PRO A 175 -1.07 -8.19 -22.05
C PRO A 175 -0.71 -9.42 -21.18
N TYR A 176 -1.67 -10.30 -20.92
CA TYR A 176 -1.46 -11.53 -20.14
C TYR A 176 -0.59 -12.57 -20.86
N THR A 177 -0.54 -12.52 -22.20
CA THR A 177 0.27 -13.38 -23.07
C THR A 177 0.75 -12.59 -24.29
N LEU A 178 1.72 -13.11 -25.05
CA LEU A 178 2.18 -12.51 -26.31
C LEU A 178 1.06 -12.35 -27.35
N THR A 179 -0.01 -13.15 -27.28
CA THR A 179 -1.20 -12.99 -28.14
C THR A 179 -2.19 -11.94 -27.62
N ASP A 180 -2.03 -11.50 -26.36
CA ASP A 180 -2.82 -10.42 -25.77
C ASP A 180 -2.17 -9.04 -25.93
N GLU A 181 -0.92 -8.96 -26.40
CA GLU A 181 -0.17 -7.71 -26.59
C GLU A 181 -0.67 -6.84 -27.77
N PRO A 182 -0.53 -5.51 -27.69
CA PRO A 182 -0.87 -4.59 -28.78
C PRO A 182 -0.21 -4.95 -30.11
N GLY A 183 -1.02 -5.01 -31.16
CA GLY A 183 -0.59 -5.35 -32.52
C GLY A 183 -0.58 -6.85 -32.84
N TYR A 184 -0.78 -7.74 -31.87
CA TYR A 184 -0.89 -9.19 -32.08
C TYR A 184 -2.34 -9.71 -32.01
N SER A 185 -3.25 -9.00 -31.34
CA SER A 185 -4.67 -9.36 -31.25
C SER A 185 -5.48 -9.04 -32.51
N SER A 186 -6.45 -9.89 -32.84
CA SER A 186 -7.51 -9.63 -33.83
C SER A 186 -8.65 -8.74 -33.31
N SER A 187 -8.67 -8.46 -32.02
CA SER A 187 -9.69 -7.68 -31.29
C SER A 187 -9.02 -6.67 -30.34
N PRO A 188 -8.39 -5.60 -30.88
CA PRO A 188 -7.63 -4.63 -30.10
C PRO A 188 -8.53 -3.70 -29.28
N ALA A 189 -8.16 -3.48 -28.02
CA ALA A 189 -8.81 -2.58 -27.07
C ALA A 189 -8.69 -1.12 -27.51
N GLY A 190 -9.81 -0.38 -27.47
CA GLY A 190 -9.84 1.03 -27.81
C GLY A 190 -9.36 1.94 -26.68
N PRO A 191 -8.87 3.16 -26.97
CA PRO A 191 -8.35 4.08 -25.94
C PRO A 191 -9.40 4.58 -24.94
N PHE A 192 -10.70 4.34 -25.15
CA PHE A 192 -11.79 4.77 -24.26
C PHE A 192 -12.68 3.60 -23.78
N GLY A 193 -12.09 2.42 -23.57
CA GLY A 193 -12.76 1.26 -22.99
C GLY A 193 -13.35 0.30 -24.02
N ASP A 194 -13.73 -0.90 -23.58
CA ASP A 194 -14.43 -1.92 -24.36
C ASP A 194 -15.41 -2.70 -23.47
N HIS A 195 -16.57 -3.12 -24.00
CA HIS A 195 -17.59 -3.88 -23.27
C HIS A 195 -17.14 -5.26 -22.71
N LYS A 196 -15.90 -5.71 -22.98
CA LYS A 196 -15.29 -6.93 -22.43
C LYS A 196 -14.30 -6.68 -21.28
N CYS A 197 -14.05 -5.42 -20.92
CA CYS A 197 -13.03 -4.95 -19.98
C CYS A 197 -13.56 -3.89 -19.01
N ASP A 198 -12.76 -3.56 -18.00
CA ASP A 198 -13.03 -2.46 -17.06
C ASP A 198 -12.55 -1.10 -17.63
N SER A 199 -12.76 -0.02 -16.88
CA SER A 199 -12.59 1.36 -17.38
C SER A 199 -11.13 1.81 -17.39
N PRO A 200 -10.61 2.34 -18.51
CA PRO A 200 -9.36 3.10 -18.49
C PRO A 200 -9.56 4.51 -17.92
N VAL A 201 -8.49 5.08 -17.36
CA VAL A 201 -8.44 6.46 -16.81
C VAL A 201 -8.86 7.55 -17.82
N SER A 202 -8.75 7.27 -19.12
CA SER A 202 -9.24 8.13 -20.21
C SER A 202 -10.78 8.23 -20.25
N LEU A 203 -11.48 7.12 -19.99
CA LEU A 203 -12.94 7.06 -19.94
C LEU A 203 -13.45 7.78 -18.68
N GLU A 204 -12.83 7.53 -17.53
CA GLU A 204 -13.07 8.22 -16.25
C GLU A 204 -13.07 9.75 -16.42
N LYS A 205 -11.96 10.29 -16.95
CA LYS A 205 -11.80 11.74 -17.11
C LYS A 205 -12.83 12.32 -18.09
N SER A 206 -13.19 11.58 -19.14
CA SER A 206 -14.25 12.02 -20.07
C SER A 206 -15.61 12.16 -19.38
N MET A 207 -15.92 11.32 -18.37
CA MET A 207 -17.13 11.43 -17.56
C MET A 207 -17.10 12.68 -16.69
N TYR A 208 -15.99 12.94 -15.97
CA TYR A 208 -15.87 14.14 -15.13
C TYR A 208 -15.93 15.44 -15.96
N ASP A 209 -15.33 15.45 -17.14
CA ASP A 209 -15.47 16.55 -18.11
C ASP A 209 -16.89 16.68 -18.67
N ALA A 210 -17.64 15.58 -18.80
CA ALA A 210 -19.05 15.63 -19.18
C ALA A 210 -19.93 16.18 -18.04
N ILE A 211 -19.72 15.73 -16.80
CA ILE A 211 -20.40 16.23 -15.59
C ILE A 211 -20.22 17.76 -15.48
N ASN A 212 -18.98 18.26 -15.62
CA ASN A 212 -18.67 19.69 -15.60
C ASN A 212 -19.36 20.50 -16.72
N ARG A 213 -19.66 19.88 -17.88
CA ARG A 213 -20.35 20.53 -19.01
C ARG A 213 -21.87 20.47 -18.89
N VAL A 214 -22.41 19.37 -18.35
CA VAL A 214 -23.84 19.07 -18.27
C VAL A 214 -24.48 19.69 -17.02
N ALA A 215 -23.82 19.61 -15.87
CA ALA A 215 -24.32 20.10 -14.58
C ALA A 215 -23.31 21.06 -13.90
N PRO A 216 -22.89 22.16 -14.56
CA PRO A 216 -21.85 23.08 -14.07
C PRO A 216 -22.19 23.79 -12.75
N ASN A 217 -23.47 23.77 -12.35
CA ASN A 217 -24.00 24.40 -11.15
C ASN A 217 -24.65 23.37 -10.19
N ALA A 218 -24.21 22.11 -10.22
CA ALA A 218 -24.69 21.10 -9.26
C ALA A 218 -24.35 21.50 -7.81
N SER A 219 -25.21 21.12 -6.85
CA SER A 219 -25.03 21.43 -5.43
C SER A 219 -23.99 20.53 -4.76
N PHE A 220 -23.92 19.27 -5.21
CA PHE A 220 -22.94 18.25 -4.83
C PHE A 220 -23.03 17.05 -5.79
N ALA A 221 -22.09 16.11 -5.64
CA ALA A 221 -22.13 14.80 -6.28
C ALA A 221 -22.21 13.68 -5.24
N MET A 222 -22.78 12.54 -5.63
CA MET A 222 -22.80 11.29 -4.87
C MET A 222 -22.01 10.24 -5.64
N PHE A 223 -21.15 9.50 -4.95
CA PHE A 223 -20.39 8.39 -5.52
C PHE A 223 -20.67 7.11 -4.73
N THR A 224 -21.30 6.12 -5.35
CA THR A 224 -21.77 4.92 -4.63
C THR A 224 -20.78 3.75 -4.61
N GLY A 225 -19.50 3.99 -4.87
CA GLY A 225 -18.39 3.04 -4.64
C GLY A 225 -17.94 2.27 -5.88
N ASP A 226 -17.11 1.26 -5.64
CA ASP A 226 -16.47 0.36 -6.61
C ASP A 226 -15.48 1.07 -7.57
N ILE A 227 -14.37 1.50 -6.97
CA ILE A 227 -13.18 2.05 -7.62
C ILE A 227 -12.29 0.96 -8.24
N VAL A 228 -12.11 -0.17 -7.53
CA VAL A 228 -11.09 -1.18 -7.87
C VAL A 228 -11.61 -2.17 -8.91
N ASP A 229 -10.74 -2.55 -9.84
CA ASP A 229 -11.04 -3.46 -10.96
C ASP A 229 -11.50 -4.88 -10.55
N HIS A 230 -11.95 -5.66 -11.54
CA HIS A 230 -12.36 -7.06 -11.40
C HIS A 230 -11.18 -8.07 -11.41
N ALA A 231 -9.92 -7.62 -11.36
CA ALA A 231 -8.74 -8.50 -11.22
C ALA A 231 -8.55 -9.00 -9.77
N ILE A 232 -9.63 -9.43 -9.12
CA ILE A 232 -9.71 -9.80 -7.69
C ILE A 232 -8.72 -10.89 -7.23
N TRP A 233 -8.11 -11.62 -8.17
CA TRP A 233 -7.08 -12.61 -7.89
C TRP A 233 -5.66 -12.02 -7.76
N ASP A 234 -5.49 -10.75 -8.14
CA ASP A 234 -4.22 -10.01 -8.19
C ASP A 234 -4.25 -8.76 -7.30
N THR A 235 -5.37 -8.49 -6.61
CA THR A 235 -5.51 -7.39 -5.64
C THR A 235 -4.62 -7.57 -4.41
N THR A 236 -4.23 -6.46 -3.79
CA THR A 236 -3.62 -6.41 -2.45
C THR A 236 -4.06 -5.13 -1.77
N THR A 237 -4.05 -5.08 -0.43
CA THR A 237 -4.46 -3.86 0.31
C THR A 237 -3.70 -2.62 -0.17
N ALA A 238 -2.38 -2.71 -0.32
CA ALA A 238 -1.55 -1.60 -0.80
C ALA A 238 -1.82 -1.22 -2.28
N SER A 239 -2.28 -2.15 -3.13
CA SER A 239 -2.69 -1.83 -4.51
C SER A 239 -4.04 -1.12 -4.54
N ASN A 240 -5.02 -1.65 -3.80
CA ASN A 240 -6.33 -1.05 -3.61
C ASN A 240 -6.22 0.37 -3.05
N ASP A 241 -5.48 0.55 -1.95
CA ASP A 241 -5.27 1.86 -1.30
C ASP A 241 -4.73 2.90 -2.30
N ASN A 242 -3.74 2.51 -3.10
CA ASN A 242 -3.11 3.32 -4.16
C ASN A 242 -4.03 3.59 -5.37
N ASN A 243 -5.02 2.74 -5.63
CA ASN A 243 -6.02 2.97 -6.68
C ASN A 243 -7.13 3.91 -6.17
N ILE A 244 -7.51 3.77 -4.89
CA ILE A 244 -8.49 4.62 -4.20
C ILE A 244 -7.98 6.06 -4.08
N ASP A 245 -6.75 6.26 -3.60
CA ASP A 245 -6.04 7.56 -3.56
C ASP A 245 -6.05 8.25 -4.94
N LYS A 246 -5.65 7.53 -5.99
CA LYS A 246 -5.63 8.08 -7.36
C LYS A 246 -7.02 8.45 -7.88
N ALA A 247 -8.04 7.66 -7.59
CA ALA A 247 -9.41 7.94 -8.03
C ALA A 247 -9.96 9.18 -7.32
N TYR A 248 -9.83 9.28 -5.99
CA TYR A 248 -10.25 10.49 -5.27
C TYR A 248 -9.41 11.72 -5.63
N PHE A 249 -8.12 11.57 -5.93
CA PHE A 249 -7.30 12.63 -6.52
C PHE A 249 -7.82 13.06 -7.90
N SER A 250 -8.18 12.11 -8.78
CA SER A 250 -8.75 12.37 -10.12
C SER A 250 -10.10 13.12 -10.03
N MET A 251 -10.97 12.67 -9.12
CA MET A 251 -12.24 13.32 -8.79
C MET A 251 -12.01 14.74 -8.23
N ASN A 252 -11.10 14.93 -7.28
CA ASN A 252 -10.84 16.23 -6.68
C ASN A 252 -10.21 17.20 -7.69
N GLN A 253 -9.27 16.72 -8.53
CA GLN A 253 -8.66 17.52 -9.59
C GLN A 253 -9.68 18.02 -10.64
N THR A 254 -10.64 17.18 -11.03
CA THR A 254 -11.57 17.50 -12.12
C THR A 254 -12.91 18.05 -11.64
N LEU A 255 -13.47 17.53 -10.54
CA LEU A 255 -14.78 17.89 -9.99
C LEU A 255 -14.72 18.79 -8.74
N GLY A 256 -13.55 19.09 -8.15
CA GLY A 256 -13.34 19.67 -6.80
C GLY A 256 -13.95 21.05 -6.48
N LYS A 257 -14.85 21.58 -7.32
CA LYS A 257 -15.83 22.61 -6.94
C LYS A 257 -17.04 22.02 -6.22
N LEU A 258 -17.34 20.74 -6.45
CA LEU A 258 -18.47 20.01 -5.89
C LEU A 258 -18.02 19.25 -4.64
N PRO A 259 -18.77 19.31 -3.53
CA PRO A 259 -18.67 18.30 -2.49
C PRO A 259 -19.02 16.92 -3.06
N ILE A 260 -18.25 15.89 -2.70
CA ILE A 260 -18.55 14.51 -3.09
C ILE A 260 -18.89 13.72 -1.83
N TYR A 261 -20.09 13.15 -1.79
CA TYR A 261 -20.52 12.22 -0.73
C TYR A 261 -20.35 10.79 -1.24
N GLY A 262 -19.26 10.16 -0.82
CA GLY A 262 -18.93 8.77 -1.15
C GLY A 262 -19.58 7.77 -0.19
N THR A 263 -19.72 6.52 -0.63
CA THR A 263 -19.88 5.34 0.23
C THR A 263 -18.82 4.28 -0.12
N VAL A 264 -18.68 3.25 0.71
CA VAL A 264 -17.76 2.14 0.48
C VAL A 264 -18.42 1.09 -0.41
N GLY A 265 -17.78 0.75 -1.54
CA GLY A 265 -18.16 -0.35 -2.41
C GLY A 265 -17.64 -1.70 -1.91
N ASN A 266 -17.98 -2.79 -2.60
CA ASN A 266 -17.49 -4.12 -2.22
C ASN A 266 -16.11 -4.46 -2.81
N HIS A 267 -15.64 -3.71 -3.82
CA HIS A 267 -14.31 -3.88 -4.44
C HIS A 267 -13.17 -3.14 -3.72
N GLU A 268 -13.43 -2.10 -2.91
CA GLU A 268 -12.34 -1.38 -2.21
C GLU A 268 -11.55 -2.26 -1.23
N ALA A 269 -12.17 -3.29 -0.64
CA ALA A 269 -11.47 -4.21 0.27
C ALA A 269 -10.58 -5.22 -0.48
N SER A 270 -9.46 -5.59 0.15
CA SER A 270 -8.63 -6.74 -0.23
C SER A 270 -8.38 -7.62 1.00
N PRO A 271 -8.87 -8.87 1.08
CA PRO A 271 -9.65 -9.57 0.06
C PRO A 271 -11.00 -8.90 -0.29
N VAL A 272 -11.57 -9.24 -1.44
CA VAL A 272 -12.77 -8.58 -1.96
C VAL A 272 -13.98 -8.92 -1.09
N ASN A 273 -14.90 -7.98 -0.86
CA ASN A 273 -16.04 -8.15 0.05
C ASN A 273 -15.68 -8.36 1.54
N ALA A 274 -14.40 -8.34 1.93
CA ALA A 274 -13.95 -8.73 3.26
C ALA A 274 -14.13 -7.62 4.32
N PHE A 275 -15.37 -7.33 4.71
CA PHE A 275 -15.71 -6.33 5.73
C PHE A 275 -16.03 -6.97 7.09
N PRO A 276 -15.15 -6.96 8.10
CA PRO A 276 -15.39 -7.59 9.38
C PRO A 276 -16.60 -7.00 10.13
N ILE A 277 -17.43 -7.90 10.67
CA ILE A 277 -18.40 -7.60 11.74
C ILE A 277 -17.70 -7.60 13.12
N ASN A 278 -18.41 -7.10 14.14
CA ASN A 278 -18.05 -6.91 15.56
C ASN A 278 -17.55 -8.17 16.35
N ALA A 279 -16.58 -8.90 15.81
CA ALA A 279 -15.95 -10.03 16.50
C ALA A 279 -14.93 -9.55 17.55
N PRO A 280 -14.99 -10.03 18.81
CA PRO A 280 -14.06 -9.63 19.87
C PRO A 280 -12.58 -9.74 19.47
N GLY A 281 -11.85 -8.63 19.55
CA GLY A 281 -10.43 -8.56 19.23
C GLY A 281 -10.08 -8.28 17.77
N ARG A 282 -11.06 -8.05 16.87
CA ARG A 282 -10.78 -7.54 15.51
C ARG A 282 -10.84 -6.00 15.48
N LYS A 283 -9.93 -5.39 14.72
CA LYS A 283 -9.99 -3.96 14.37
C LYS A 283 -10.94 -3.77 13.16
N ALA A 284 -11.39 -2.53 12.96
CA ALA A 284 -11.95 -2.09 11.68
C ALA A 284 -10.94 -2.37 10.53
N PRO A 285 -11.42 -2.69 9.31
CA PRO A 285 -10.54 -2.93 8.16
C PRO A 285 -9.83 -1.61 7.74
N PRO A 286 -8.55 -1.66 7.31
CA PRO A 286 -7.75 -0.46 7.03
C PRO A 286 -8.39 0.54 6.07
N VAL A 287 -9.15 0.04 5.09
CA VAL A 287 -9.87 0.82 4.07
C VAL A 287 -10.84 1.86 4.66
N TYR A 288 -11.40 1.64 5.86
CA TYR A 288 -12.24 2.63 6.54
C TYR A 288 -11.43 3.86 6.99
N GLY A 289 -10.14 3.68 7.32
CA GLY A 289 -9.23 4.77 7.67
C GLY A 289 -8.88 5.62 6.44
N LEU A 290 -8.57 4.97 5.32
CA LEU A 290 -8.32 5.64 4.04
C LEU A 290 -9.52 6.46 3.58
N LEU A 291 -10.71 5.85 3.51
CA LEU A 291 -11.95 6.54 3.11
C LEU A 291 -12.36 7.63 4.10
N SER A 292 -12.04 7.47 5.40
CA SER A 292 -12.20 8.52 6.41
C SER A 292 -11.36 9.76 6.05
N ASP A 293 -10.07 9.58 5.77
CA ASP A 293 -9.16 10.71 5.53
C ASP A 293 -9.39 11.35 4.14
N GLU A 294 -9.70 10.57 3.10
CA GLU A 294 -10.11 11.10 1.78
C GLU A 294 -11.38 11.95 1.90
N TRP A 295 -12.47 11.40 2.42
CA TRP A 295 -13.74 12.12 2.48
C TRP A 295 -13.74 13.28 3.49
N ARG A 296 -12.80 13.31 4.45
CA ARG A 296 -12.72 14.26 5.57
C ARG A 296 -12.95 15.72 5.19
N HIS A 297 -12.46 16.12 4.02
CA HIS A 297 -12.56 17.50 3.54
C HIS A 297 -13.95 17.88 2.99
N TRP A 298 -14.76 16.90 2.57
CA TRP A 298 -16.17 17.09 2.20
C TRP A 298 -17.14 16.81 3.35
N ILE A 299 -16.87 15.81 4.20
CA ILE A 299 -17.80 15.34 5.24
C ILE A 299 -17.53 15.94 6.63
N GLY A 300 -16.34 16.49 6.85
CA GLY A 300 -15.92 17.03 8.14
C GLY A 300 -15.41 15.97 9.14
N PRO A 301 -14.80 16.40 10.26
CA PRO A 301 -14.05 15.51 11.14
C PRO A 301 -14.94 14.55 11.95
N GLU A 302 -16.19 14.92 12.24
CA GLU A 302 -17.13 14.06 12.99
C GLU A 302 -17.62 12.89 12.13
N ALA A 303 -18.04 13.18 10.89
CA ALA A 303 -18.44 12.17 9.92
C ALA A 303 -17.24 11.27 9.54
N ALA A 304 -16.05 11.82 9.35
CA ALA A 304 -14.83 11.02 9.12
C ALA A 304 -14.53 10.05 10.27
N ALA A 305 -14.70 10.48 11.53
CA ALA A 305 -14.54 9.59 12.68
C ALA A 305 -15.57 8.45 12.72
N GLN A 306 -16.80 8.67 12.21
CA GLN A 306 -17.79 7.62 12.01
C GLN A 306 -17.34 6.66 10.89
N THR A 307 -16.88 7.19 9.74
CA THR A 307 -16.33 6.38 8.64
C THR A 307 -15.21 5.46 9.13
N ALA A 308 -14.23 5.98 9.87
CA ALA A 308 -13.11 5.20 10.39
C ALA A 308 -13.53 4.06 11.35
N ALA A 309 -14.64 4.23 12.07
CA ALA A 309 -15.13 3.26 13.05
C ALA A 309 -15.96 2.12 12.41
N MET A 310 -16.82 2.43 11.44
CA MET A 310 -17.86 1.52 10.95
C MET A 310 -18.04 1.49 9.42
N GLY A 311 -17.34 2.35 8.67
CA GLY A 311 -17.48 2.49 7.21
C GLY A 311 -18.72 3.28 6.77
N ALA A 312 -19.35 3.99 7.70
CA ALA A 312 -20.62 4.69 7.54
C ALA A 312 -20.59 6.03 8.28
N TYR A 313 -21.33 7.04 7.82
CA TYR A 313 -21.31 8.39 8.40
C TYR A 313 -22.60 9.17 8.16
N SER A 314 -22.82 10.23 8.94
CA SER A 314 -23.88 11.22 8.75
C SER A 314 -23.28 12.63 8.68
N VAL A 315 -23.64 13.39 7.65
CA VAL A 315 -23.22 14.79 7.46
C VAL A 315 -24.40 15.67 7.04
N LYS A 316 -24.36 16.96 7.38
CA LYS A 316 -25.37 17.95 6.95
C LYS A 316 -24.89 18.71 5.71
N HIS A 317 -25.71 18.71 4.66
CA HIS A 317 -25.52 19.58 3.49
C HIS A 317 -26.37 20.84 3.68
N GLY A 318 -25.73 21.90 4.19
CA GLY A 318 -26.41 23.10 4.66
C GLY A 318 -27.31 22.82 5.88
N ASN A 319 -28.43 23.52 5.98
CA ASN A 319 -29.29 23.54 7.18
C ASN A 319 -30.58 22.69 7.06
N LYS A 320 -30.76 21.92 5.97
CA LYS A 320 -32.05 21.23 5.66
C LYS A 320 -31.93 19.84 5.05
N LEU A 321 -30.75 19.44 4.58
CA LEU A 321 -30.47 18.10 4.09
C LEU A 321 -29.41 17.45 4.97
N ARG A 322 -29.64 16.19 5.33
CA ARG A 322 -28.65 15.29 5.90
C ARG A 322 -28.38 14.16 4.92
N VAL A 323 -27.11 13.88 4.66
CA VAL A 323 -26.68 12.71 3.88
C VAL A 323 -26.17 11.67 4.88
N ILE A 324 -26.72 10.46 4.81
CA ILE A 324 -26.30 9.31 5.62
C ILE A 324 -25.73 8.26 4.67
N SER A 325 -24.44 7.96 4.82
CA SER A 325 -23.78 6.88 4.10
C SER A 325 -23.87 5.60 4.92
N LEU A 326 -24.44 4.54 4.34
CA LEU A 326 -24.54 3.21 4.94
C LEU A 326 -23.49 2.28 4.36
N ASN A 327 -22.81 1.57 5.24
CA ASN A 327 -21.99 0.43 4.88
C ASN A 327 -22.92 -0.77 4.62
N THR A 328 -23.27 -0.97 3.36
CA THR A 328 -24.13 -2.07 2.92
C THR A 328 -23.40 -3.42 2.96
N ASN A 329 -22.06 -3.41 3.03
CA ASN A 329 -21.23 -4.56 2.68
C ASN A 329 -21.04 -5.53 3.85
N ILE A 330 -21.34 -5.10 5.08
CA ILE A 330 -21.52 -6.00 6.23
C ILE A 330 -22.78 -6.88 6.10
N TYR A 331 -23.71 -6.55 5.20
CA TYR A 331 -24.92 -7.33 4.91
C TYR A 331 -24.84 -8.12 3.59
N TYR A 332 -23.69 -8.10 2.91
CA TYR A 332 -23.49 -8.80 1.64
C TYR A 332 -23.47 -10.32 1.85
N ARG A 333 -24.23 -11.10 1.06
CA ARG A 333 -24.11 -12.56 1.04
C ARG A 333 -22.71 -13.08 0.67
N LEU A 334 -21.88 -12.34 -0.07
CA LEU A 334 -20.48 -12.72 -0.35
C LEU A 334 -19.46 -12.15 0.66
N ASN A 335 -19.89 -11.39 1.67
CA ASN A 335 -19.02 -11.08 2.80
C ASN A 335 -19.00 -12.29 3.74
N PHE A 336 -17.94 -13.10 3.64
CA PHE A 336 -17.85 -14.34 4.41
C PHE A 336 -17.68 -14.13 5.93
N TRP A 337 -17.42 -12.90 6.39
CA TRP A 337 -17.47 -12.57 7.82
C TRP A 337 -18.88 -12.62 8.41
N THR A 338 -19.93 -12.34 7.64
CA THR A 338 -21.30 -12.28 8.20
C THR A 338 -21.81 -13.66 8.63
N TYR A 339 -21.29 -14.75 8.04
CA TYR A 339 -21.56 -16.12 8.50
C TYR A 339 -20.76 -16.53 9.76
N TYR A 340 -19.81 -15.71 10.23
CA TYR A 340 -19.08 -15.96 11.47
C TYR A 340 -19.99 -15.81 12.69
N ASP A 341 -20.90 -14.82 12.70
CA ASP A 341 -21.95 -14.73 13.71
C ASP A 341 -23.23 -14.11 13.13
N MET A 342 -23.92 -14.88 12.28
CA MET A 342 -25.17 -14.49 11.63
C MET A 342 -26.34 -14.25 12.62
N ASN A 343 -26.13 -14.50 13.93
CA ASN A 343 -27.10 -14.19 14.98
C ASN A 343 -26.90 -12.78 15.57
N ASP A 344 -25.82 -12.07 15.20
CA ASP A 344 -25.68 -10.65 15.51
C ASP A 344 -26.63 -9.85 14.60
N LYS A 345 -27.67 -9.26 15.20
CA LYS A 345 -28.72 -8.53 14.51
C LYS A 345 -28.35 -7.08 14.21
N ASP A 346 -27.33 -6.54 14.89
CA ASP A 346 -26.86 -5.18 14.68
C ASP A 346 -25.31 -5.14 14.63
N PRO A 347 -24.70 -5.79 13.62
CA PRO A 347 -23.26 -5.79 13.44
C PRO A 347 -22.75 -4.37 13.26
N ASN A 348 -21.68 -4.06 13.98
CA ASN A 348 -21.05 -2.74 14.05
C ASN A 348 -22.00 -1.63 14.59
N HIS A 349 -23.13 -2.00 15.21
CA HIS A 349 -24.16 -1.12 15.78
C HIS A 349 -24.77 -0.12 14.78
N GLN A 350 -24.72 -0.45 13.47
CA GLN A 350 -25.16 0.43 12.39
C GLN A 350 -26.68 0.65 12.37
N ILE A 351 -27.50 -0.32 12.75
CA ILE A 351 -28.95 -0.17 12.83
C ILE A 351 -29.35 0.74 14.00
N GLY A 352 -28.80 0.53 15.20
CA GLY A 352 -29.01 1.42 16.34
C GLY A 352 -28.57 2.86 16.06
N TRP A 353 -27.41 3.03 15.42
CA TRP A 353 -26.91 4.34 14.99
C TRP A 353 -27.80 4.99 13.91
N LEU A 354 -28.24 4.25 12.90
CA LEU A 354 -29.14 4.76 11.85
C LEU A 354 -30.48 5.24 12.43
N VAL A 355 -31.07 4.48 13.36
CA VAL A 355 -32.29 4.88 14.07
C VAL A 355 -32.07 6.19 14.84
N GLN A 356 -30.92 6.36 15.49
CA GLN A 356 -30.58 7.62 16.16
C GLN A 356 -30.47 8.79 15.16
N GLN A 357 -29.71 8.62 14.06
CA GLN A 357 -29.51 9.69 13.08
C GLN A 357 -30.82 10.12 12.37
N LEU A 358 -31.75 9.19 12.15
CA LEU A 358 -33.06 9.47 11.57
C LEU A 358 -34.04 10.12 12.57
N ASP A 359 -34.01 9.74 13.85
CA ASP A 359 -34.79 10.41 14.90
C ASP A 359 -34.27 11.83 15.19
N GLU A 360 -32.95 12.04 15.18
CA GLU A 360 -32.35 13.38 15.24
C GLU A 360 -32.77 14.26 14.06
N ALA A 361 -32.81 13.70 12.84
CA ALA A 361 -33.28 14.41 11.65
C ALA A 361 -34.79 14.73 11.72
N GLU A 362 -35.63 13.76 12.13
CA GLU A 362 -37.08 13.95 12.31
C GLU A 362 -37.38 15.06 13.33
N ARG A 363 -36.62 15.11 14.44
CA ARG A 363 -36.70 16.17 15.47
C ARG A 363 -36.24 17.54 14.97
N ALA A 364 -35.21 17.58 14.12
CA ALA A 364 -34.67 18.81 13.58
C ALA A 364 -35.48 19.38 12.39
N GLY A 365 -36.39 18.59 11.81
CA GLY A 365 -37.07 18.94 10.55
C GLY A 365 -36.14 18.85 9.34
N GLU A 366 -35.11 18.02 9.41
CA GLU A 366 -34.16 17.75 8.32
C GLU A 366 -34.73 16.71 7.36
N ASN A 367 -34.57 16.93 6.05
CA ASN A 367 -34.78 15.88 5.06
C ASN A 367 -33.52 15.02 4.97
N VAL A 368 -33.66 13.74 4.67
CA VAL A 368 -32.56 12.77 4.65
C VAL A 368 -32.40 12.13 3.27
N TYR A 369 -31.17 12.10 2.78
CA TYR A 369 -30.73 11.17 1.74
C TYR A 369 -29.96 10.02 2.38
N ILE A 370 -30.25 8.80 1.96
CA ILE A 370 -29.47 7.61 2.31
C ILE A 370 -28.68 7.18 1.07
N ILE A 371 -27.37 7.03 1.20
CA ILE A 371 -26.50 6.48 0.16
C ILE A 371 -25.90 5.16 0.64
N GLY A 372 -25.76 4.19 -0.24
CA GLY A 372 -25.12 2.90 0.01
C GLY A 372 -24.58 2.32 -1.30
N HIS A 373 -23.82 1.24 -1.24
CA HIS A 373 -23.33 0.62 -2.48
C HIS A 373 -24.37 -0.35 -3.05
N MET A 374 -24.65 -1.45 -2.34
CA MET A 374 -25.69 -2.38 -2.74
C MET A 374 -27.09 -1.88 -2.35
N PRO A 375 -28.09 -1.97 -3.24
CA PRO A 375 -29.48 -1.74 -2.86
C PRO A 375 -30.02 -2.90 -1.99
N PRO A 376 -30.99 -2.63 -1.09
CA PRO A 376 -31.47 -3.61 -0.11
C PRO A 376 -32.37 -4.72 -0.70
N GLY A 377 -33.01 -4.50 -1.85
CA GLY A 377 -33.90 -5.46 -2.50
C GLY A 377 -33.20 -6.57 -3.27
N GLU A 378 -31.98 -6.33 -3.72
CA GLU A 378 -31.27 -7.24 -4.61
C GLU A 378 -31.00 -8.64 -4.04
N LYS A 379 -30.78 -9.59 -4.96
CA LYS A 379 -30.48 -11.01 -4.65
C LYS A 379 -29.23 -11.19 -3.78
N ASP A 380 -28.39 -10.16 -3.66
CA ASP A 380 -27.10 -10.15 -2.98
C ASP A 380 -27.17 -9.68 -1.51
N ALA A 381 -28.22 -8.97 -1.09
CA ALA A 381 -28.42 -8.57 0.31
C ALA A 381 -29.00 -9.71 1.16
N LEU A 382 -28.51 -9.92 2.39
CA LEU A 382 -29.04 -10.93 3.31
C LEU A 382 -30.43 -10.55 3.86
N LYS A 383 -31.39 -11.49 3.78
CA LYS A 383 -32.82 -11.27 4.08
C LYS A 383 -33.08 -10.70 5.48
N ASP A 384 -32.34 -11.16 6.49
CA ASP A 384 -32.46 -10.68 7.88
C ASP A 384 -32.18 -9.17 7.99
N ALA A 385 -30.97 -8.74 7.59
CA ALA A 385 -30.56 -7.34 7.66
C ALA A 385 -31.40 -6.43 6.74
N SER A 386 -31.77 -6.93 5.55
CA SER A 386 -32.62 -6.19 4.61
C SER A 386 -34.02 -5.93 5.18
N ASN A 387 -34.63 -6.92 5.86
CA ASN A 387 -35.88 -6.72 6.60
C ASN A 387 -35.73 -5.68 7.72
N TYR A 388 -34.66 -5.77 8.53
CA TYR A 388 -34.45 -4.83 9.64
C TYR A 388 -34.28 -3.38 9.16
N LEU A 389 -33.59 -3.16 8.03
CA LEU A 389 -33.47 -1.85 7.40
C LEU A 389 -34.82 -1.34 6.86
N ASP A 390 -35.59 -2.18 6.18
CA ASP A 390 -36.91 -1.82 5.65
C ASP A 390 -37.92 -1.41 6.75
N GLN A 391 -37.86 -2.01 7.95
CA GLN A 391 -38.63 -1.53 9.12
C GLN A 391 -38.33 -0.05 9.44
N ILE A 392 -37.05 0.32 9.40
CA ILE A 392 -36.56 1.68 9.71
C ILE A 392 -36.97 2.65 8.59
N PHE A 393 -36.78 2.25 7.34
CA PHE A 393 -37.15 3.04 6.16
C PHE A 393 -38.66 3.33 6.15
N ASN A 394 -39.51 2.34 6.47
CA ASN A 394 -40.95 2.52 6.61
C ASN A 394 -41.32 3.44 7.79
N ARG A 395 -40.63 3.35 8.94
CA ARG A 395 -40.85 4.24 10.11
C ARG A 395 -40.52 5.70 9.79
N TYR A 396 -39.46 5.97 9.01
CA TYR A 396 -38.96 7.33 8.73
C TYR A 396 -39.25 7.82 7.30
N SER A 397 -40.21 7.20 6.59
CA SER A 397 -40.53 7.50 5.18
C SER A 397 -41.08 8.92 4.92
N SER A 398 -41.36 9.71 5.96
CA SER A 398 -41.68 11.14 5.86
C SER A 398 -40.47 12.06 5.84
N THR A 399 -39.33 11.53 6.29
CA THR A 399 -38.08 12.23 6.59
C THR A 399 -37.00 11.86 5.58
N ILE A 400 -36.98 10.59 5.15
CA ILE A 400 -36.20 10.13 4.00
C ILE A 400 -36.83 10.69 2.71
N ALA A 401 -36.09 11.54 2.01
CA ALA A 401 -36.51 12.11 0.74
C ALA A 401 -36.23 11.15 -0.44
N ALA A 402 -35.06 10.50 -0.46
CA ALA A 402 -34.69 9.47 -1.45
C ALA A 402 -33.55 8.59 -0.92
N MET A 403 -33.38 7.41 -1.50
CA MET A 403 -32.20 6.55 -1.29
C MET A 403 -31.48 6.29 -2.61
N PHE A 404 -30.15 6.15 -2.58
CA PHE A 404 -29.30 6.07 -3.77
C PHE A 404 -28.25 4.96 -3.64
N PHE A 405 -28.14 4.12 -4.68
CA PHE A 405 -27.27 2.92 -4.71
C PHE A 405 -26.61 2.74 -6.07
N GLY A 406 -25.68 1.78 -6.18
CA GLY A 406 -25.00 1.37 -7.41
C GLY A 406 -24.97 -0.15 -7.52
N HIS A 407 -23.77 -0.75 -7.55
CA HIS A 407 -23.48 -2.18 -7.51
C HIS A 407 -23.92 -2.98 -8.73
N THR A 408 -25.20 -2.94 -9.11
CA THR A 408 -25.77 -3.80 -10.16
C THR A 408 -25.32 -3.45 -11.59
N HIS A 409 -24.50 -2.39 -11.74
CA HIS A 409 -24.07 -1.77 -12.99
C HIS A 409 -25.20 -1.21 -13.89
N LEU A 410 -26.49 -1.42 -13.57
CA LEU A 410 -27.64 -1.21 -14.47
C LEU A 410 -28.54 -0.03 -14.08
N ASP A 411 -29.30 0.51 -15.04
CA ASP A 411 -30.20 1.66 -14.82
C ASP A 411 -31.59 1.19 -14.34
N HIS A 412 -31.79 1.06 -13.03
CA HIS A 412 -33.08 0.61 -12.45
C HIS A 412 -33.37 1.20 -11.05
N PHE A 413 -34.36 0.64 -10.35
CA PHE A 413 -34.91 1.19 -9.11
C PHE A 413 -35.62 0.12 -8.26
N GLU A 414 -35.80 0.37 -6.95
CA GLU A 414 -36.63 -0.46 -6.07
C GLU A 414 -37.65 0.38 -5.30
N ILE A 415 -38.77 -0.24 -4.94
CA ILE A 415 -39.85 0.38 -4.15
C ILE A 415 -40.07 -0.42 -2.86
N SER A 416 -39.92 0.22 -1.69
CA SER A 416 -40.38 -0.33 -0.41
C SER A 416 -41.85 0.01 -0.15
N TYR A 417 -42.59 -0.95 0.40
CA TYR A 417 -44.00 -0.83 0.76
C TYR A 417 -44.20 -1.02 2.28
N SER A 418 -45.16 -0.32 2.87
CA SER A 418 -45.54 -0.56 4.28
C SER A 418 -46.31 -1.87 4.49
N ASP A 419 -46.79 -2.47 3.40
CA ASP A 419 -47.39 -3.80 3.33
C ASP A 419 -47.12 -4.34 1.91
N TYR A 420 -46.33 -5.42 1.82
CA TYR A 420 -45.94 -6.02 0.53
C TYR A 420 -47.04 -6.88 -0.09
N GLU A 421 -47.92 -7.48 0.73
CA GLU A 421 -49.08 -8.21 0.23
C GLU A 421 -50.07 -7.24 -0.43
N ALA A 422 -50.16 -6.00 0.10
CA ALA A 422 -50.95 -4.91 -0.45
C ALA A 422 -50.15 -3.89 -1.28
N ARG A 423 -49.28 -4.37 -2.20
CA ARG A 423 -48.54 -3.57 -3.20
C ARG A 423 -49.46 -2.66 -4.01
N THR A 424 -49.55 -1.40 -3.61
CA THR A 424 -50.42 -0.36 -4.18
C THR A 424 -49.76 1.02 -4.06
N ALA A 425 -50.19 1.99 -4.89
CA ALA A 425 -49.67 3.36 -4.89
C ALA A 425 -49.74 4.06 -3.51
N ASP A 426 -50.79 3.79 -2.72
CA ASP A 426 -50.97 4.33 -1.36
C ASP A 426 -50.10 3.63 -0.29
N ASN A 427 -49.58 2.43 -0.57
CA ASN A 427 -48.70 1.67 0.32
C ASN A 427 -47.22 1.77 -0.01
N ALA A 428 -46.83 2.28 -1.17
CA ALA A 428 -45.45 2.62 -1.48
C ALA A 428 -44.93 3.72 -0.53
N ARG A 429 -43.74 3.56 0.05
CA ARG A 429 -43.20 4.43 1.12
C ARG A 429 -41.85 5.06 0.81
N VAL A 430 -40.90 4.29 0.30
CA VAL A 430 -39.52 4.74 0.09
C VAL A 430 -39.04 4.30 -1.29
N MET A 431 -38.15 5.11 -1.86
CA MET A 431 -37.66 4.99 -3.23
C MET A 431 -36.15 4.79 -3.25
N SER A 432 -35.70 3.66 -3.80
CA SER A 432 -34.29 3.37 -4.05
C SER A 432 -33.98 3.63 -5.52
N TYR A 433 -33.10 4.60 -5.80
CA TYR A 433 -32.57 4.86 -7.12
C TYR A 433 -31.23 4.15 -7.29
N ILE A 434 -31.16 3.14 -8.17
CA ILE A 434 -29.90 2.49 -8.52
C ILE A 434 -29.31 3.26 -9.70
N ALA A 435 -28.09 3.77 -9.58
CA ALA A 435 -27.36 4.37 -10.67
C ALA A 435 -26.67 3.30 -11.52
N PRO A 436 -26.60 3.49 -12.84
CA PRO A 436 -25.81 2.64 -13.71
C PRO A 436 -24.31 2.98 -13.63
N SER A 437 -23.48 2.04 -14.09
CA SER A 437 -22.02 2.11 -14.06
C SER A 437 -21.39 3.13 -15.03
N LEU A 438 -20.19 3.61 -14.71
CA LEU A 438 -19.23 4.07 -15.74
C LEU A 438 -18.68 2.87 -16.52
N THR A 439 -18.40 1.77 -15.82
CA THR A 439 -17.78 0.57 -16.41
C THR A 439 -18.68 -0.08 -17.49
N PRO A 440 -18.17 -0.30 -18.72
CA PRO A 440 -18.98 -0.62 -19.90
C PRO A 440 -19.47 -2.07 -19.98
N THR A 441 -19.28 -2.88 -18.94
CA THR A 441 -19.45 -4.33 -19.01
C THR A 441 -20.92 -4.74 -19.15
N ALA A 442 -21.81 -4.11 -18.38
CA ALA A 442 -23.26 -4.31 -18.39
C ALA A 442 -24.04 -3.27 -19.23
N GLY A 443 -23.37 -2.39 -19.97
CA GLY A 443 -24.02 -1.37 -20.79
C GLY A 443 -23.12 -0.25 -21.28
N MET A 444 -23.71 0.83 -21.79
CA MET A 444 -22.95 2.03 -22.15
C MET A 444 -22.44 2.76 -20.90
N PRO A 445 -21.21 3.30 -20.89
CA PRO A 445 -20.71 4.17 -19.83
C PRO A 445 -21.67 5.30 -19.51
N SER A 446 -21.96 5.52 -18.22
CA SER A 446 -23.11 6.34 -17.82
C SER A 446 -22.96 7.04 -16.47
N PHE A 447 -23.68 8.16 -16.32
CA PHE A 447 -23.92 8.84 -15.04
C PHE A 447 -25.32 9.45 -15.04
N ARG A 448 -25.84 9.82 -13.86
CA ARG A 448 -27.18 10.40 -13.72
C ARG A 448 -27.13 11.79 -13.08
N VAL A 449 -28.03 12.68 -13.53
CA VAL A 449 -28.28 13.99 -12.93
C VAL A 449 -29.74 14.04 -12.48
N TYR A 450 -29.97 14.41 -11.22
CA TYR A 450 -31.29 14.60 -10.65
C TYR A 450 -31.63 16.09 -10.57
N ASP A 451 -32.84 16.46 -10.99
CA ASP A 451 -33.43 17.77 -10.72
C ASP A 451 -34.25 17.68 -9.44
N VAL A 452 -33.94 18.51 -8.44
CA VAL A 452 -34.36 18.34 -7.05
C VAL A 452 -34.96 19.63 -6.47
N ASP A 453 -36.00 19.50 -5.65
CA ASP A 453 -36.60 20.60 -4.89
C ASP A 453 -35.63 21.16 -3.83
N PRO A 454 -35.24 22.44 -3.84
CA PRO A 454 -34.22 22.98 -2.93
C PRO A 454 -34.69 23.16 -1.47
N VAL A 455 -35.96 22.89 -1.17
CA VAL A 455 -36.54 23.05 0.17
C VAL A 455 -36.87 21.70 0.81
N THR A 456 -37.39 20.76 0.01
CA THR A 456 -37.83 19.43 0.47
C THR A 456 -36.88 18.30 0.08
N PHE A 457 -35.94 18.57 -0.83
CA PHE A 457 -35.04 17.58 -1.45
C PHE A 457 -35.79 16.43 -2.15
N ALA A 458 -37.03 16.69 -2.55
CA ALA A 458 -37.82 15.83 -3.43
C ALA A 458 -37.19 15.72 -4.82
N VAL A 459 -37.01 14.49 -5.32
CA VAL A 459 -36.54 14.24 -6.70
C VAL A 459 -37.67 14.53 -7.67
N ARG A 460 -37.49 15.53 -8.54
CA ARG A 460 -38.49 15.98 -9.53
C ARG A 460 -38.27 15.37 -10.91
N ASP A 461 -37.04 15.20 -11.36
CA ASP A 461 -36.72 14.36 -12.52
C ASP A 461 -35.35 13.67 -12.32
N ALA A 462 -35.11 12.61 -13.09
CA ALA A 462 -33.92 11.79 -13.07
C ALA A 462 -33.45 11.58 -14.52
N THR A 463 -32.33 12.16 -14.90
CA THR A 463 -31.81 12.18 -16.27
C THR A 463 -30.52 11.37 -16.38
N THR A 464 -30.54 10.26 -17.11
CA THR A 464 -29.33 9.46 -17.38
C THR A 464 -28.62 9.96 -18.64
N TYR A 465 -27.32 10.20 -18.50
CA TYR A 465 -26.40 10.53 -19.58
C TYR A 465 -25.52 9.31 -19.88
N ILE A 466 -25.24 9.08 -21.17
CA ILE A 466 -24.41 7.97 -21.65
C ILE A 466 -23.34 8.45 -22.62
N ALA A 467 -22.25 7.70 -22.74
CA ALA A 467 -21.37 7.77 -23.88
C ALA A 467 -21.61 6.55 -24.79
N ASP A 468 -22.09 6.80 -26.01
CA ASP A 468 -22.46 5.74 -26.95
C ASP A 468 -21.23 5.12 -27.63
N MET A 469 -20.81 3.94 -27.14
CA MET A 469 -19.69 3.17 -27.68
C MET A 469 -19.94 2.60 -29.08
N SER A 470 -21.18 2.63 -29.58
CA SER A 470 -21.51 2.20 -30.94
C SER A 470 -21.27 3.29 -31.99
N HIS A 471 -21.03 4.54 -31.57
CA HIS A 471 -20.74 5.64 -32.49
C HIS A 471 -19.38 5.43 -33.17
N PRO A 472 -19.27 5.48 -34.52
CA PRO A 472 -18.03 5.16 -35.24
C PRO A 472 -16.80 5.95 -34.79
N ASP A 473 -16.98 7.21 -34.40
CA ASP A 473 -15.89 8.09 -33.95
C ASP A 473 -15.57 7.99 -32.45
N TYR A 474 -16.27 7.15 -31.66
CA TYR A 474 -16.10 7.07 -30.20
C TYR A 474 -14.64 6.83 -29.77
N GLN A 475 -13.95 5.91 -30.45
CA GLN A 475 -12.55 5.56 -30.15
C GLN A 475 -11.52 6.50 -30.79
N SER A 476 -11.92 7.36 -31.74
CA SER A 476 -10.99 8.20 -32.54
C SER A 476 -11.07 9.68 -32.19
N ALA A 477 -12.29 10.21 -31.97
CA ALA A 477 -12.54 11.58 -31.51
C ALA A 477 -12.78 11.65 -29.98
N GLY A 478 -13.11 10.52 -29.36
CA GLY A 478 -13.35 10.39 -27.93
C GLY A 478 -14.84 10.40 -27.54
N PRO A 479 -15.17 10.09 -26.26
CA PRO A 479 -16.53 9.86 -25.81
C PRO A 479 -17.41 11.11 -25.87
N VAL A 480 -18.47 11.06 -26.69
CA VAL A 480 -19.50 12.10 -26.78
C VAL A 480 -20.64 11.75 -25.83
N TRP A 481 -20.68 12.43 -24.68
CA TRP A 481 -21.68 12.21 -23.64
C TRP A 481 -22.99 12.93 -23.97
N THR A 482 -24.11 12.19 -23.99
CA THR A 482 -25.44 12.66 -24.41
C THR A 482 -26.54 12.19 -23.45
N LYS A 483 -27.68 12.88 -23.43
CA LYS A 483 -28.87 12.45 -22.66
C LYS A 483 -29.48 11.21 -23.33
N LEU A 484 -29.58 10.09 -22.61
CA LEU A 484 -30.34 8.91 -23.07
C LEU A 484 -31.84 9.11 -22.83
N TYR A 485 -32.23 9.47 -21.61
CA TYR A 485 -33.63 9.75 -21.25
C TYR A 485 -33.72 10.58 -19.96
N SER A 486 -34.90 11.12 -19.65
CA SER A 486 -35.25 11.45 -18.27
C SER A 486 -36.56 10.78 -17.86
N ALA A 487 -36.68 10.41 -16.59
CA ALA A 487 -37.75 9.55 -16.09
C ALA A 487 -39.15 10.16 -16.30
N LYS A 488 -39.31 11.47 -16.08
CA LYS A 488 -40.57 12.18 -16.31
C LYS A 488 -40.95 12.24 -17.78
N GLU A 489 -39.98 12.41 -18.67
CA GLU A 489 -40.18 12.40 -20.13
C GLU A 489 -40.58 11.01 -20.64
N ALA A 490 -39.89 9.97 -20.17
CA ALA A 490 -40.06 8.59 -20.62
C ALA A 490 -41.32 7.91 -20.07
N TYR A 491 -41.68 8.15 -18.81
CA TYR A 491 -42.76 7.42 -18.13
C TYR A 491 -43.97 8.31 -17.78
N GLY A 492 -43.78 9.59 -17.48
CA GLY A 492 -44.83 10.47 -16.94
C GLY A 492 -46.06 10.64 -17.83
N LYS A 493 -45.92 10.47 -19.15
CA LYS A 493 -47.04 10.51 -20.13
C LYS A 493 -47.88 9.22 -20.16
N ALA A 494 -47.36 8.09 -19.68
CA ALA A 494 -48.05 6.79 -19.70
C ALA A 494 -48.95 6.59 -18.47
N LEU A 495 -48.80 7.43 -17.44
CA LEU A 495 -49.55 7.35 -16.18
C LEU A 495 -50.96 7.92 -16.30
N GLN A 496 -51.85 7.51 -15.38
CA GLN A 496 -53.23 8.00 -15.30
C GLN A 496 -53.56 8.38 -13.85
N PRO A 497 -53.60 9.68 -13.50
CA PRO A 497 -53.38 10.84 -14.36
C PRO A 497 -51.91 10.99 -14.83
N PRO A 498 -51.64 11.60 -16.01
CA PRO A 498 -50.27 11.85 -16.46
C PRO A 498 -49.51 12.81 -15.53
N VAL A 499 -48.26 12.48 -15.24
CA VAL A 499 -47.35 13.25 -14.37
C VAL A 499 -46.27 13.90 -15.22
N THR A 500 -46.63 15.02 -15.88
CA THR A 500 -45.76 15.74 -16.83
C THR A 500 -45.34 17.14 -16.37
N ASP A 501 -45.83 17.61 -15.21
CA ASP A 501 -45.43 18.88 -14.61
C ASP A 501 -43.96 18.81 -14.12
N PRO A 502 -43.05 19.69 -14.58
CA PRO A 502 -41.67 19.76 -14.09
C PRO A 502 -41.56 19.89 -12.56
N GLN A 503 -42.51 20.52 -11.89
CA GLN A 503 -42.51 20.76 -10.43
C GLN A 503 -43.04 19.57 -9.61
N ALA A 504 -43.65 18.56 -10.25
CA ALA A 504 -44.12 17.35 -9.57
C ALA A 504 -42.95 16.45 -9.14
N GLU A 505 -43.12 15.75 -8.02
CA GLU A 505 -42.14 14.79 -7.49
C GLU A 505 -42.31 13.39 -8.11
N LEU A 506 -41.21 12.68 -8.33
CA LEU A 506 -41.19 11.25 -8.64
C LEU A 506 -41.36 10.43 -7.35
N THR A 507 -42.60 10.39 -6.86
CA THR A 507 -42.96 9.70 -5.60
C THR A 507 -42.81 8.17 -5.71
N PRO A 508 -42.73 7.43 -4.57
CA PRO A 508 -42.88 5.97 -4.58
C PRO A 508 -44.18 5.51 -5.27
N SER A 509 -45.26 6.30 -5.14
CA SER A 509 -46.53 6.08 -5.85
C SER A 509 -46.39 6.24 -7.36
N PHE A 510 -45.68 7.27 -7.85
CA PHE A 510 -45.36 7.43 -9.28
C PHE A 510 -44.64 6.20 -9.81
N TRP A 511 -43.61 5.70 -9.12
CA TRP A 511 -42.86 4.53 -9.57
C TRP A 511 -43.68 3.23 -9.48
N HIS A 512 -44.58 3.10 -8.50
CA HIS A 512 -45.57 2.03 -8.51
C HIS A 512 -46.47 2.12 -9.75
N ASP A 513 -47.02 3.29 -10.06
CA ASP A 513 -47.88 3.48 -11.24
C ASP A 513 -47.11 3.25 -12.55
N VAL A 514 -45.80 3.54 -12.60
CA VAL A 514 -44.91 3.20 -13.71
C VAL A 514 -44.81 1.69 -13.90
N THR A 515 -44.55 0.91 -12.84
CA THR A 515 -44.57 -0.56 -12.94
C THR A 515 -45.95 -1.09 -13.37
N THR A 516 -47.03 -0.46 -12.90
CA THR A 516 -48.42 -0.80 -13.23
C THR A 516 -48.82 -0.39 -14.66
N ALA A 517 -48.08 0.53 -15.28
CA ALA A 517 -48.17 0.83 -16.71
C ALA A 517 -47.37 -0.20 -17.54
N MET A 518 -46.17 -0.60 -17.10
CA MET A 518 -45.37 -1.65 -17.74
C MET A 518 -46.09 -3.00 -17.80
N GLU A 519 -46.83 -3.37 -16.75
CA GLU A 519 -47.70 -4.58 -16.77
C GLU A 519 -48.65 -4.58 -17.97
N LYS A 520 -49.19 -3.40 -18.33
CA LYS A 520 -50.27 -3.22 -19.33
C LYS A 520 -49.76 -2.88 -20.74
N ASP A 521 -48.58 -2.26 -20.87
CA ASP A 521 -47.97 -1.88 -22.15
C ASP A 521 -46.60 -2.54 -22.30
N GLU A 522 -46.52 -3.54 -23.20
CA GLU A 522 -45.27 -4.21 -23.52
C GLU A 522 -44.24 -3.28 -24.14
N ASN A 523 -44.63 -2.28 -24.93
CA ASN A 523 -43.69 -1.36 -25.57
C ASN A 523 -43.01 -0.47 -24.52
N LEU A 524 -43.74 -0.11 -23.46
CA LEU A 524 -43.19 0.63 -22.33
C LEU A 524 -42.20 -0.22 -21.52
N PHE A 525 -42.48 -1.52 -21.38
CA PHE A 525 -41.60 -2.49 -20.72
C PHE A 525 -40.35 -2.81 -21.56
N ASP A 526 -40.48 -3.10 -22.85
CA ASP A 526 -39.35 -3.29 -23.78
C ASP A 526 -38.44 -2.04 -23.81
N ALA A 527 -39.04 -0.85 -23.83
CA ALA A 527 -38.30 0.41 -23.76
C ALA A 527 -37.63 0.64 -22.39
N TYR A 528 -38.16 0.07 -21.30
CA TYR A 528 -37.48 0.05 -20.01
C TYR A 528 -36.31 -0.94 -19.99
N MET A 529 -36.48 -2.17 -20.50
CA MET A 529 -35.38 -3.14 -20.63
C MET A 529 -34.23 -2.58 -21.47
N SER A 530 -34.55 -1.83 -22.53
CA SER A 530 -33.58 -1.07 -23.33
C SER A 530 -32.86 0.02 -22.53
N ARG A 531 -33.55 0.74 -21.63
CA ARG A 531 -32.90 1.73 -20.75
C ARG A 531 -32.05 1.07 -19.66
N LYS A 532 -32.49 -0.05 -19.08
CA LYS A 532 -31.78 -0.80 -18.02
C LYS A 532 -30.35 -1.14 -18.43
N SER A 533 -30.15 -1.66 -19.64
CA SER A 533 -28.83 -1.94 -20.22
C SER A 533 -28.26 -0.79 -21.08
N ARG A 534 -28.91 0.38 -21.08
CA ARG A 534 -28.51 1.61 -21.80
C ARG A 534 -28.31 1.40 -23.31
N GLY A 535 -29.18 0.60 -23.92
CA GLY A 535 -29.18 0.27 -25.35
C GLY A 535 -28.25 -0.89 -25.76
N TRP A 536 -27.32 -1.30 -24.90
CA TRP A 536 -26.43 -2.43 -25.15
C TRP A 536 -27.16 -3.76 -24.87
N LYS A 537 -27.28 -4.63 -25.89
CA LYS A 537 -27.79 -6.00 -25.78
C LYS A 537 -28.99 -6.18 -24.80
N PRO A 538 -30.10 -5.44 -24.98
CA PRO A 538 -31.23 -5.54 -24.06
C PRO A 538 -31.82 -6.95 -24.05
N ALA A 539 -32.05 -7.48 -22.85
CA ALA A 539 -32.57 -8.84 -22.66
C ALA A 539 -34.00 -8.97 -23.20
N ILE A 540 -34.26 -10.01 -23.99
CA ILE A 540 -35.59 -10.31 -24.55
C ILE A 540 -36.43 -10.96 -23.44
N CYS A 541 -37.11 -10.13 -22.66
CA CYS A 541 -37.86 -10.54 -21.48
C CYS A 541 -39.35 -10.63 -21.78
N ARG A 542 -39.91 -11.85 -21.76
CA ARG A 542 -41.31 -12.16 -22.10
C ARG A 542 -41.94 -13.07 -21.05
N ASP A 543 -43.27 -13.08 -21.02
CA ASP A 543 -44.09 -13.88 -20.09
C ASP A 543 -43.55 -13.80 -18.64
N GLY A 544 -43.24 -14.93 -18.00
CA GLY A 544 -42.77 -14.96 -16.61
C GLY A 544 -41.52 -14.14 -16.31
N CYS A 545 -40.66 -13.85 -17.30
CA CYS A 545 -39.52 -12.93 -17.10
C CYS A 545 -40.01 -11.51 -16.79
N LYS A 546 -41.06 -11.04 -17.49
CA LYS A 546 -41.65 -9.71 -17.28
C LYS A 546 -42.23 -9.61 -15.87
N ASP A 547 -42.91 -10.66 -15.42
CA ASP A 547 -43.46 -10.73 -14.07
C ASP A 547 -42.36 -10.74 -13.02
N GLU A 548 -41.27 -11.51 -13.19
CA GLU A 548 -40.14 -11.54 -12.25
C GLU A 548 -39.36 -10.22 -12.19
N GLU A 549 -39.14 -9.54 -13.31
CA GLU A 549 -38.50 -8.21 -13.38
C GLU A 549 -39.37 -7.11 -12.73
N ILE A 550 -40.67 -7.05 -13.04
CA ILE A 550 -41.61 -6.10 -12.42
C ILE A 550 -41.78 -6.39 -10.92
N CYS A 551 -41.72 -7.67 -10.53
CA CYS A 551 -41.70 -8.10 -9.13
C CYS A 551 -40.43 -7.61 -8.42
N GLN A 552 -39.24 -7.70 -9.06
CA GLN A 552 -37.98 -7.19 -8.51
C GLN A 552 -37.98 -5.67 -8.33
N LEU A 553 -38.47 -4.90 -9.31
CA LEU A 553 -38.66 -3.44 -9.19
C LEU A 553 -39.56 -3.04 -8.00
N ARG A 554 -40.45 -3.94 -7.56
CA ARG A 554 -41.36 -3.75 -6.44
C ARG A 554 -40.86 -4.37 -5.13
N ALA A 555 -39.62 -4.85 -5.06
CA ALA A 555 -39.07 -5.55 -3.90
C ALA A 555 -37.96 -4.75 -3.20
N GLY A 556 -38.32 -3.68 -2.48
CA GLY A 556 -37.36 -2.86 -1.68
C GLY A 556 -36.64 -3.57 -0.52
N ARG A 557 -36.85 -4.88 -0.34
CA ARG A 557 -36.07 -5.72 0.58
C ARG A 557 -35.89 -7.14 0.03
N SER A 558 -34.73 -7.74 0.27
CA SER A 558 -34.36 -9.03 -0.30
C SER A 558 -35.15 -10.21 0.27
N GLN A 559 -35.96 -10.03 1.31
CA GLN A 559 -36.96 -11.02 1.71
C GLN A 559 -38.00 -11.25 0.60
N ASP A 560 -38.49 -10.15 0.01
CA ASP A 560 -39.63 -10.12 -0.91
C ASP A 560 -39.19 -10.12 -2.38
N ASN A 561 -37.90 -10.35 -2.62
CA ASN A 561 -37.29 -10.37 -3.95
C ASN A 561 -37.62 -11.64 -4.72
N CYS A 562 -37.58 -11.52 -6.04
CA CYS A 562 -38.23 -12.49 -6.93
C CYS A 562 -37.23 -13.49 -7.54
N PHE A 563 -35.95 -13.32 -7.18
CA PHE A 563 -34.87 -14.27 -7.41
C PHE A 563 -35.11 -15.60 -6.67
N LYS A 564 -35.33 -16.67 -7.42
CA LYS A 564 -35.34 -18.05 -6.92
C LYS A 564 -33.95 -18.66 -7.16
N PRO A 565 -33.27 -19.19 -6.12
CA PRO A 565 -32.03 -19.94 -6.32
C PRO A 565 -32.26 -21.12 -7.28
N ARG A 566 -31.63 -21.09 -8.46
CA ARG A 566 -31.69 -22.17 -9.45
C ARG A 566 -30.74 -23.30 -9.01
N MET A 567 -31.18 -24.56 -9.19
CA MET A 567 -30.42 -25.73 -8.76
C MET A 567 -29.50 -26.23 -9.90
N GLY A 568 -28.19 -25.98 -9.82
CA GLY A 568 -27.24 -26.59 -10.76
C GLY A 568 -25.78 -26.14 -10.63
N PHE A 569 -24.85 -27.02 -10.99
CA PHE A 569 -23.42 -26.74 -11.10
C PHE A 569 -23.03 -26.29 -12.52
N HIS A 570 -23.52 -25.12 -12.92
CA HIS A 570 -23.22 -24.49 -14.21
C HIS A 570 -21.86 -23.76 -14.13
N LEU A 571 -20.87 -24.29 -14.84
CA LEU A 571 -19.48 -23.86 -14.83
C LEU A 571 -18.90 -23.95 -16.24
N ASP A 572 -19.40 -23.10 -17.14
CA ASP A 572 -18.81 -22.91 -18.45
C ASP A 572 -17.69 -21.86 -18.38
N ARG A 573 -16.50 -22.28 -18.76
CA ARG A 573 -15.33 -21.39 -18.92
C ARG A 573 -15.60 -20.42 -20.07
N ARG A 574 -15.28 -19.13 -19.88
CA ARG A 574 -15.46 -18.02 -20.86
C ARG A 574 -15.08 -18.48 -22.28
N ARG A 575 -16.08 -18.82 -23.09
CA ARG A 575 -15.89 -19.16 -24.51
C ARG A 575 -15.72 -17.87 -25.30
N LEU A 576 -14.95 -17.91 -26.38
CA LEU A 576 -14.63 -16.75 -27.23
C LEU A 576 -15.88 -16.11 -27.88
N SER A 577 -17.04 -16.78 -27.88
CA SER A 577 -18.26 -16.42 -28.61
C SER A 577 -19.49 -16.12 -27.76
N GLU A 578 -19.44 -16.26 -26.43
CA GLU A 578 -20.63 -16.17 -25.56
C GLU A 578 -20.86 -14.78 -24.96
N GLN A 579 -22.10 -14.49 -24.56
CA GLN A 579 -22.61 -13.12 -24.41
C GLN A 579 -22.90 -12.78 -22.94
N ARG A 580 -22.37 -11.64 -22.45
CA ARG A 580 -22.88 -10.97 -21.24
C ARG A 580 -24.36 -10.64 -21.44
N GLY A 581 -25.22 -11.00 -20.48
CA GLY A 581 -26.68 -10.89 -20.61
C GLY A 581 -27.51 -10.84 -19.31
N GLU A 582 -27.00 -11.35 -18.18
CA GLU A 582 -27.64 -11.22 -16.86
C GLU A 582 -26.71 -10.56 -15.82
N HIS A 583 -27.25 -10.32 -14.62
CA HIS A 583 -26.64 -9.58 -13.49
C HIS A 583 -25.50 -10.36 -12.78
N ASP A 584 -24.46 -10.77 -13.52
CA ASP A 584 -23.53 -11.82 -13.04
C ASP A 584 -22.20 -11.32 -12.46
N GLU A 585 -21.89 -10.04 -12.54
CA GLU A 585 -20.51 -9.55 -12.34
C GLU A 585 -20.24 -9.19 -10.89
N CYS A 586 -20.99 -8.22 -10.39
CA CYS A 586 -21.04 -7.75 -9.01
C CYS A 586 -21.26 -8.86 -7.98
N GLY A 587 -21.83 -10.01 -8.41
CA GLY A 587 -22.21 -11.15 -7.56
C GLY A 587 -21.65 -12.52 -7.96
N SER A 588 -20.61 -12.62 -8.81
CA SER A 588 -19.99 -13.93 -9.12
C SER A 588 -18.49 -13.91 -9.43
N THR A 589 -17.83 -15.01 -9.06
CA THR A 589 -16.59 -15.43 -9.72
C THR A 589 -16.92 -16.14 -11.05
N VAL A 590 -17.27 -15.37 -12.07
CA VAL A 590 -17.35 -15.72 -13.51
C VAL A 590 -17.98 -17.08 -13.85
N THR A 591 -19.29 -17.07 -14.18
CA THR A 591 -20.00 -18.15 -14.91
C THR A 591 -21.23 -17.59 -15.65
N PRO A 592 -21.48 -17.92 -16.93
CA PRO A 592 -22.71 -17.58 -17.66
C PRO A 592 -23.76 -18.72 -17.64
N GLU A 593 -25.00 -18.42 -18.03
CA GLU A 593 -26.05 -19.40 -18.32
C GLU A 593 -26.21 -19.72 -19.82
N VAL A 594 -26.84 -20.86 -20.12
CA VAL A 594 -27.37 -21.21 -21.46
C VAL A 594 -28.79 -21.77 -21.31
N SER A 595 -29.67 -21.38 -22.23
CA SER A 595 -31.11 -21.64 -22.24
C SER A 595 -31.52 -23.10 -22.02
N ASP A 596 -32.47 -23.30 -21.12
CA ASP A 596 -33.18 -24.56 -20.96
C ASP A 596 -34.08 -24.83 -22.19
N SER A 597 -33.99 -26.05 -22.76
CA SER A 597 -34.91 -26.47 -23.82
C SER A 597 -35.28 -27.94 -23.66
N ALA A 598 -36.60 -28.18 -23.62
CA ALA A 598 -37.27 -29.47 -23.52
C ALA A 598 -37.09 -30.29 -22.21
N SER A 599 -38.11 -30.20 -21.36
CA SER A 599 -38.73 -31.44 -20.86
C SER A 599 -40.26 -31.34 -20.80
N SER A 600 -40.94 -31.90 -21.81
CA SER A 600 -42.39 -32.14 -21.76
C SER A 600 -42.77 -33.41 -22.52
N ALA A 601 -43.40 -34.35 -21.80
CA ALA A 601 -44.10 -35.54 -22.31
C ALA A 601 -43.31 -36.54 -23.19
N SER A 602 -42.98 -37.69 -22.59
CA SER A 602 -42.74 -38.94 -23.32
C SER A 602 -44.07 -39.59 -23.73
N SER A 603 -44.27 -39.90 -25.02
CA SER A 603 -45.29 -40.87 -25.44
C SER A 603 -45.07 -41.48 -26.84
N SER A 604 -45.12 -42.82 -26.89
CA SER A 604 -45.51 -43.69 -28.02
C SER A 604 -44.74 -43.73 -29.37
N SER A 605 -44.60 -44.98 -29.84
CA SER A 605 -44.55 -45.45 -31.25
C SER A 605 -43.37 -45.09 -32.17
N SER A 606 -42.51 -46.10 -32.34
CA SER A 606 -41.82 -46.53 -33.57
C SER A 606 -42.80 -46.85 -34.75
N PRO A 607 -42.36 -47.31 -35.96
CA PRO A 607 -40.99 -47.60 -36.45
C PRO A 607 -40.71 -47.19 -37.94
N LEU A 608 -39.65 -47.76 -38.52
CA LEU A 608 -39.41 -48.11 -39.94
C LEU A 608 -38.61 -47.17 -40.90
N ASN A 609 -37.43 -47.72 -41.27
CA ASN A 609 -36.96 -47.99 -42.64
C ASN A 609 -36.21 -46.95 -43.52
N HIS A 610 -35.07 -47.46 -44.03
CA HIS A 610 -34.46 -47.22 -45.36
C HIS A 610 -33.91 -45.80 -45.68
N SER A 611 -32.85 -45.65 -46.49
CA SER A 611 -31.83 -46.60 -46.98
C SER A 611 -30.65 -45.84 -47.64
N ASN A 612 -29.48 -46.49 -47.74
CA ASN A 612 -28.40 -46.32 -48.73
C ASN A 612 -28.40 -45.07 -49.64
N HIS A 613 -27.25 -44.38 -49.75
CA HIS A 613 -26.36 -44.61 -50.91
C HIS A 613 -24.94 -44.04 -50.79
N ASN A 614 -24.03 -44.73 -51.50
CA ASN A 614 -22.57 -44.60 -51.58
C ASN A 614 -22.00 -43.29 -52.18
N ASN A 615 -20.65 -43.24 -52.16
CA ASN A 615 -19.70 -42.47 -52.99
C ASN A 615 -19.39 -41.02 -52.56
N GLY A 616 -18.19 -40.49 -52.82
CA GLY A 616 -16.99 -41.19 -53.33
C GLY A 616 -15.98 -40.29 -54.07
N SER A 617 -14.86 -39.99 -53.40
CA SER A 617 -13.52 -39.66 -53.95
C SER A 617 -13.35 -38.63 -55.10
N SER A 618 -12.67 -37.52 -54.75
CA SER A 618 -11.54 -36.88 -55.47
C SER A 618 -11.65 -36.44 -56.94
N HIS A 619 -11.16 -35.22 -57.23
CA HIS A 619 -9.96 -35.03 -58.08
C HIS A 619 -9.40 -33.59 -58.00
N SER A 620 -8.19 -33.38 -58.54
CA SER A 620 -7.46 -32.11 -58.61
C SER A 620 -7.25 -31.67 -60.07
N LYS A 621 -7.10 -30.35 -60.33
CA LYS A 621 -6.37 -29.75 -61.48
C LYS A 621 -6.41 -28.21 -61.53
N THR A 622 -5.36 -27.63 -62.13
CA THR A 622 -5.25 -26.27 -62.74
C THR A 622 -5.28 -26.46 -64.30
N PRO A 623 -5.02 -25.47 -65.23
CA PRO A 623 -4.57 -24.06 -65.12
C PRO A 623 -5.16 -23.04 -66.18
N ALA A 624 -4.54 -21.84 -66.30
CA ALA A 624 -4.30 -21.03 -67.54
C ALA A 624 -5.42 -20.12 -68.15
N VAL A 625 -5.22 -19.03 -68.95
CA VAL A 625 -4.10 -18.09 -69.33
C VAL A 625 -4.65 -16.86 -70.17
N ALA A 626 -3.84 -15.78 -70.38
CA ALA A 626 -3.93 -14.70 -71.43
C ALA A 626 -4.84 -13.43 -71.20
N ALA A 627 -4.59 -12.22 -71.77
CA ALA A 627 -3.40 -11.56 -72.38
C ALA A 627 -3.61 -10.04 -72.74
N SER A 628 -2.51 -9.34 -73.13
CA SER A 628 -2.40 -8.13 -74.02
C SER A 628 -2.41 -6.67 -73.44
N SER A 629 -2.02 -5.69 -74.29
CA SER A 629 -1.42 -4.35 -73.96
C SER A 629 -1.60 -3.34 -75.14
N PRO A 630 -0.99 -2.11 -75.24
CA PRO A 630 -0.15 -1.30 -74.32
C PRO A 630 -0.86 0.05 -73.97
N PRO A 631 -0.51 1.33 -74.34
CA PRO A 631 0.55 1.95 -75.18
C PRO A 631 1.49 2.94 -74.40
N GLN A 632 2.16 3.87 -75.10
CA GLN A 632 3.21 4.83 -74.62
C GLN A 632 3.53 5.86 -75.76
N PRO A 633 4.59 6.72 -75.73
CA PRO A 633 5.41 7.33 -74.66
C PRO A 633 5.20 8.87 -74.72
N PRO A 634 6.18 9.83 -74.71
CA PRO A 634 7.54 9.99 -74.14
C PRO A 634 7.57 11.19 -73.12
N THR A 635 8.65 11.90 -72.69
CA THR A 635 10.08 12.06 -73.07
C THR A 635 11.04 12.23 -71.86
N ALA A 636 12.33 12.07 -72.17
CA ALA A 636 13.58 12.50 -71.49
C ALA A 636 13.63 14.00 -71.04
N THR A 637 14.50 14.52 -70.13
CA THR A 637 15.63 14.05 -69.26
C THR A 637 15.95 15.18 -68.22
N ALA A 638 16.93 15.23 -67.29
CA ALA A 638 18.16 14.45 -66.99
C ALA A 638 18.65 14.64 -65.50
N ASP A 639 19.83 14.07 -65.19
CA ASP A 639 20.85 14.44 -64.16
C ASP A 639 20.65 14.26 -62.62
N HIS A 640 21.79 13.90 -62.00
CA HIS A 640 22.11 13.75 -60.56
C HIS A 640 22.84 15.03 -60.02
N PRO A 641 23.49 15.13 -58.83
CA PRO A 641 23.67 14.23 -57.66
C PRO A 641 23.39 14.88 -56.26
N PRO A 642 23.61 14.18 -55.11
CA PRO A 642 23.48 14.71 -53.73
C PRO A 642 24.86 15.11 -53.11
N PRO A 643 25.05 15.34 -51.77
CA PRO A 643 24.17 15.77 -50.65
C PRO A 643 24.72 17.04 -49.90
N LEU A 644 24.04 17.58 -48.85
CA LEU A 644 24.67 18.10 -47.59
C LEU A 644 23.72 18.73 -46.51
N SER A 645 24.05 18.45 -45.24
CA SER A 645 23.92 19.22 -43.96
C SER A 645 22.80 20.28 -43.67
N THR A 646 22.10 20.05 -42.55
CA THR A 646 21.71 20.98 -41.44
C THR A 646 21.14 22.39 -41.70
N LEU A 647 20.00 22.73 -41.06
CA LEU A 647 19.92 23.80 -40.04
C LEU A 647 18.54 23.92 -39.32
N GLN A 648 18.56 24.73 -38.25
CA GLN A 648 17.56 25.03 -37.21
C GLN A 648 16.09 25.31 -37.63
N SER A 649 15.17 25.06 -36.69
CA SER A 649 13.82 25.63 -36.66
C SER A 649 13.78 26.97 -35.89
N SER A 650 12.78 27.82 -36.19
CA SER A 650 12.58 29.13 -35.54
C SER A 650 11.09 29.40 -35.26
N SER A 651 10.81 30.27 -34.27
CA SER A 651 9.46 30.50 -33.73
C SER A 651 8.88 31.89 -34.09
N PRO A 652 7.57 31.98 -34.41
CA PRO A 652 6.83 33.24 -34.62
C PRO A 652 6.25 33.86 -33.32
N PRO A 653 5.72 35.10 -33.34
CA PRO A 653 5.70 36.00 -32.17
C PRO A 653 4.36 36.13 -31.40
N PRO A 654 4.37 36.73 -30.19
CA PRO A 654 3.19 36.90 -29.32
C PRO A 654 2.48 38.26 -29.47
N LEU A 655 1.22 38.38 -29.05
CA LEU A 655 0.55 39.67 -28.74
C LEU A 655 -0.72 39.54 -27.86
N ASN A 656 -0.77 40.33 -26.79
CA ASN A 656 -1.92 40.79 -25.97
C ASN A 656 -2.82 39.82 -25.17
N SER A 657 -3.19 40.30 -23.97
CA SER A 657 -4.15 39.71 -23.03
C SER A 657 -5.05 40.80 -22.40
N PRO A 658 -6.31 40.51 -22.02
CA PRO A 658 -7.20 41.49 -21.39
C PRO A 658 -7.40 41.30 -19.87
N ALA A 659 -7.41 42.43 -19.14
CA ALA A 659 -8.07 42.75 -17.87
C ALA A 659 -8.19 41.72 -16.71
N ARG A 660 -7.75 42.14 -15.51
CA ARG A 660 -8.01 41.50 -14.20
C ARG A 660 -8.77 42.48 -13.29
N SER A 661 -9.81 42.01 -12.60
CA SER A 661 -10.60 42.77 -11.60
C SER A 661 -9.96 42.73 -10.19
N PRO A 662 -10.33 43.63 -9.26
CA PRO A 662 -9.38 44.15 -8.26
C PRO A 662 -9.24 43.36 -6.95
N GLU A 663 -8.09 43.59 -6.29
CA GLU A 663 -7.78 43.16 -4.93
C GLU A 663 -8.13 44.26 -3.89
N PRO A 664 -8.25 43.97 -2.58
CA PRO A 664 -8.63 44.95 -1.57
C PRO A 664 -7.54 46.00 -1.28
N GLU A 665 -7.94 47.25 -0.97
CA GLU A 665 -7.00 48.33 -0.64
C GLU A 665 -6.30 48.14 0.72
N MET A 666 -4.98 48.37 0.74
CA MET A 666 -4.23 48.68 1.97
C MET A 666 -4.18 50.18 2.21
N ALA A 667 -4.19 50.59 3.47
CA ALA A 667 -4.21 51.98 3.92
C ALA A 667 -3.03 52.85 3.38
N PRO A 668 -3.23 54.17 3.20
CA PRO A 668 -2.30 55.03 2.47
C PRO A 668 -0.97 55.29 3.19
N LYS A 669 0.09 55.51 2.40
CA LYS A 669 1.46 55.73 2.85
C LYS A 669 1.64 57.05 3.60
N ALA A 670 2.21 56.99 4.81
CA ALA A 670 2.79 58.14 5.48
C ALA A 670 4.04 58.67 4.75
N GLN A 671 4.45 59.90 5.07
CA GLN A 671 5.47 60.65 4.34
C GLN A 671 6.91 60.18 4.63
N LYS A 672 7.84 60.45 3.70
CA LYS A 672 9.27 60.19 3.88
C LYS A 672 9.88 61.13 4.92
N SER A 673 10.42 60.58 6.00
CA SER A 673 11.26 61.30 6.97
C SER A 673 12.55 60.54 7.30
N ASN A 674 13.66 60.97 6.68
CA ASN A 674 15.07 60.69 7.02
C ASN A 674 15.55 59.22 7.11
N LYS A 675 16.88 59.08 7.12
CA LYS A 675 17.62 57.82 7.28
C LYS A 675 17.94 57.55 8.76
N ALA A 676 18.37 56.32 9.03
CA ALA A 676 18.59 55.66 10.32
C ALA A 676 17.33 55.01 10.90
N ASP A 677 17.58 53.94 11.67
CA ASP A 677 16.66 53.20 12.54
C ASP A 677 15.41 52.59 11.87
N ALA A 678 15.60 51.41 11.26
CA ALA A 678 14.51 50.55 10.77
C ALA A 678 14.80 49.04 10.93
N GLU A 679 15.65 48.64 11.88
CA GLU A 679 15.61 47.27 12.40
C GLU A 679 14.43 47.17 13.39
N GLY A 680 13.44 46.32 13.08
CA GLY A 680 12.42 45.97 14.07
C GLY A 680 13.06 45.23 15.25
N PRO A 681 12.49 45.30 16.47
CA PRO A 681 13.15 44.85 17.70
C PRO A 681 13.69 43.41 17.56
N THR A 682 15.01 43.28 17.57
CA THR A 682 15.75 42.02 17.41
C THR A 682 15.56 41.06 18.59
N HIS A 683 15.00 41.57 19.69
CA HIS A 683 14.72 40.85 20.92
C HIS A 683 13.21 40.85 21.23
N GLY A 684 12.63 39.66 21.37
CA GLY A 684 11.34 39.46 22.04
C GLY A 684 11.53 39.26 23.55
N LYS A 685 10.43 38.95 24.27
CA LYS A 685 10.43 38.70 25.72
C LYS A 685 9.68 37.42 26.06
N ILE A 686 10.11 36.69 27.08
CA ILE A 686 9.40 35.48 27.54
C ILE A 686 8.08 35.86 28.21
N TYR A 687 6.97 35.34 27.67
CA TYR A 687 5.62 35.49 28.19
C TYR A 687 5.23 34.35 29.14
N SER A 688 5.57 33.10 28.82
CA SER A 688 5.29 31.92 29.67
C SER A 688 6.28 30.78 29.45
N ILE A 689 6.43 29.91 30.46
CA ILE A 689 7.38 28.79 30.48
C ILE A 689 6.64 27.53 30.95
N SER A 690 6.77 26.42 30.21
CA SER A 690 6.18 25.11 30.52
C SER A 690 7.19 23.99 30.23
N GLY A 691 8.12 23.80 31.16
CA GLY A 691 9.27 22.91 30.96
C GLY A 691 10.16 23.39 29.80
N PRO A 692 10.49 22.54 28.81
CA PRO A 692 11.32 22.92 27.67
C PRO A 692 10.58 23.79 26.63
N VAL A 693 9.26 23.99 26.78
CA VAL A 693 8.46 24.85 25.90
C VAL A 693 8.37 26.24 26.52
N VAL A 694 8.79 27.26 25.78
CA VAL A 694 8.79 28.67 26.18
C VAL A 694 7.97 29.44 25.15
N VAL A 695 7.03 30.29 25.57
CA VAL A 695 6.33 31.21 24.68
C VAL A 695 6.92 32.60 24.87
N ALA A 696 7.31 33.23 23.77
CA ALA A 696 7.81 34.61 23.75
C ALA A 696 6.87 35.52 22.96
N GLU A 697 6.71 36.76 23.41
CA GLU A 697 5.99 37.84 22.74
C GLU A 697 6.98 38.90 22.19
N ASP A 698 6.47 39.90 21.47
CA ASP A 698 7.25 40.82 20.63
C ASP A 698 8.07 40.14 19.50
N MET A 699 7.73 38.90 19.13
CA MET A 699 8.52 38.06 18.19
C MET A 699 8.17 38.29 16.70
N ILE A 700 7.68 39.48 16.34
CA ILE A 700 7.17 39.77 14.99
C ILE A 700 8.27 39.65 13.93
N GLY A 701 8.02 38.82 12.92
CA GLY A 701 8.96 38.53 11.83
C GLY A 701 10.01 37.46 12.16
N VAL A 702 9.80 36.64 13.19
CA VAL A 702 10.55 35.38 13.37
C VAL A 702 10.08 34.33 12.36
N ALA A 703 10.97 33.47 11.89
CA ALA A 703 10.62 32.35 11.00
C ALA A 703 10.28 31.06 11.78
N MET A 704 9.56 30.14 11.14
CA MET A 704 9.29 28.82 11.68
C MET A 704 10.51 27.92 11.45
N TYR A 705 10.87 27.10 12.43
CA TYR A 705 12.18 26.45 12.62
C TYR A 705 13.38 27.42 12.72
N GLU A 706 13.18 28.69 13.07
CA GLU A 706 14.29 29.61 13.35
C GLU A 706 14.95 29.31 14.70
N LEU A 707 16.29 29.33 14.75
CA LEU A 707 17.06 29.23 15.98
C LEU A 707 17.00 30.57 16.74
N VAL A 708 16.83 30.50 18.05
CA VAL A 708 16.76 31.65 18.96
C VAL A 708 17.66 31.44 20.19
N ARG A 709 18.06 32.53 20.83
CA ARG A 709 18.77 32.53 22.13
C ARG A 709 17.84 33.01 23.23
N VAL A 710 17.55 32.13 24.19
CA VAL A 710 16.50 32.31 25.21
C VAL A 710 17.15 32.61 26.57
N GLY A 711 16.66 33.65 27.24
CA GLY A 711 17.10 34.01 28.58
C GLY A 711 18.45 34.70 28.64
N HIS A 712 18.81 35.21 29.83
CA HIS A 712 20.11 35.86 30.05
C HIS A 712 21.31 34.90 29.87
N GLU A 713 21.12 33.59 30.03
CA GLU A 713 22.11 32.55 29.74
C GLU A 713 22.29 32.27 28.23
N ASN A 714 21.49 32.89 27.35
CA ASN A 714 21.50 32.67 25.88
C ASN A 714 21.35 31.19 25.48
N LEU A 715 20.42 30.49 26.14
CA LEU A 715 20.12 29.08 25.89
C LEU A 715 19.67 28.86 24.45
N VAL A 716 20.10 27.78 23.81
CA VAL A 716 19.73 27.48 22.43
C VAL A 716 18.28 26.94 22.36
N GLY A 717 17.45 27.51 21.48
CA GLY A 717 16.11 26.98 21.18
C GLY A 717 15.71 27.17 19.71
N GLU A 718 14.61 26.54 19.31
CA GLU A 718 14.04 26.58 17.96
C GLU A 718 12.55 26.96 18.00
N VAL A 719 12.10 27.82 17.08
CA VAL A 719 10.69 28.24 16.96
C VAL A 719 9.88 27.17 16.26
N ILE A 720 8.84 26.64 16.92
CA ILE A 720 8.05 25.51 16.44
C ILE A 720 6.59 25.85 16.12
N ARG A 721 6.05 26.95 16.67
CA ARG A 721 4.71 27.45 16.34
C ARG A 721 4.68 28.98 16.47
N ILE A 722 3.98 29.65 15.57
CA ILE A 722 3.81 31.11 15.57
C ILE A 722 2.31 31.40 15.64
N SER A 723 1.91 32.38 16.46
CA SER A 723 0.54 32.82 16.62
C SER A 723 0.52 34.34 16.83
N ALA A 724 0.21 35.08 15.77
CA ALA A 724 0.30 36.53 15.70
C ALA A 724 1.70 37.06 16.13
N ASP A 725 1.77 37.78 17.25
CA ASP A 725 2.98 38.35 17.85
C ASP A 725 3.80 37.35 18.69
N LYS A 726 3.23 36.18 18.99
CA LYS A 726 3.80 35.20 19.91
C LYS A 726 4.40 33.99 19.20
N ALA A 727 5.59 33.59 19.64
CA ALA A 727 6.31 32.43 19.16
C ALA A 727 6.46 31.39 20.27
N THR A 728 6.02 30.16 20.01
CA THR A 728 6.31 28.99 20.83
C THR A 728 7.66 28.44 20.41
N ILE A 729 8.57 28.37 21.38
CA ILE A 729 9.97 27.98 21.24
C ILE A 729 10.20 26.69 22.04
N GLN A 730 10.91 25.76 21.44
CA GLN A 730 11.41 24.55 22.07
C GLN A 730 12.88 24.75 22.41
N VAL A 731 13.24 24.69 23.70
CA VAL A 731 14.61 24.92 24.18
C VAL A 731 15.38 23.59 24.19
N TYR A 732 16.60 23.59 23.63
CA TYR A 732 17.50 22.42 23.58
C TYR A 732 18.32 22.23 24.87
N GLU A 733 18.22 23.17 25.80
CA GLU A 733 18.89 23.19 27.10
C GLU A 733 17.85 23.26 28.24
N GLU A 734 18.28 23.03 29.48
CA GLU A 734 17.37 23.06 30.63
C GLU A 734 16.92 24.50 30.96
N THR A 735 15.60 24.73 31.03
CA THR A 735 14.99 26.05 31.27
C THR A 735 14.95 26.47 32.76
N ALA A 736 15.55 25.68 33.65
CA ALA A 736 15.45 25.88 35.10
C ALA A 736 16.14 27.18 35.58
N GLY A 737 15.35 28.20 35.90
CA GLY A 737 15.85 29.51 36.37
C GLY A 737 15.67 30.65 35.37
N VAL A 738 15.27 30.34 34.14
CA VAL A 738 14.73 31.30 33.16
C VAL A 738 13.41 31.87 33.70
N LYS A 739 13.13 33.15 33.43
CA LYS A 739 11.97 33.88 33.98
C LYS A 739 11.12 34.55 32.91
N VAL A 740 9.87 34.82 33.26
CA VAL A 740 8.98 35.70 32.49
C VAL A 740 9.57 37.10 32.47
N GLY A 741 9.63 37.72 31.29
CA GLY A 741 10.28 39.00 31.04
C GLY A 741 11.75 38.92 30.61
N ASP A 742 12.42 37.76 30.72
CA ASP A 742 13.77 37.58 30.17
C ASP A 742 13.78 37.77 28.63
N PRO A 743 14.90 38.24 28.04
CA PRO A 743 14.98 38.48 26.60
C PRO A 743 15.07 37.19 25.77
N VAL A 744 14.57 37.26 24.53
CA VAL A 744 14.74 36.22 23.49
C VAL A 744 15.30 36.86 22.23
N THR A 745 16.53 36.50 21.85
CA THR A 745 17.22 37.08 20.68
C THR A 745 17.08 36.17 19.47
N ARG A 746 16.68 36.75 18.34
CA ARG A 746 16.54 36.07 17.04
C ARG A 746 17.89 35.87 16.35
N THR A 747 18.00 34.88 15.47
CA THR A 747 19.25 34.62 14.70
C THR A 747 19.07 34.70 13.18
N GLY A 748 17.83 34.72 12.69
CA GLY A 748 17.49 34.74 11.27
C GLY A 748 17.87 33.47 10.50
N LYS A 749 18.19 32.37 11.19
CA LYS A 749 18.67 31.11 10.59
C LYS A 749 18.06 29.89 11.29
N PRO A 750 17.79 28.78 10.59
CA PRO A 750 17.40 27.53 11.21
C PRO A 750 18.59 26.81 11.87
N LEU A 751 18.30 25.80 12.69
CA LEU A 751 19.34 24.92 13.26
C LEU A 751 20.22 24.35 12.13
N SER A 752 21.50 24.70 12.16
CA SER A 752 22.47 24.43 11.10
C SER A 752 23.79 23.97 11.68
N VAL A 753 24.42 22.98 11.04
CA VAL A 753 25.71 22.39 11.43
C VAL A 753 26.86 23.02 10.65
N GLU A 754 28.06 23.08 11.25
CA GLU A 754 29.30 23.37 10.55
C GLU A 754 29.85 22.08 9.91
N LEU A 755 30.23 22.16 8.64
CA LEU A 755 30.74 21.03 7.86
C LEU A 755 32.09 21.42 7.24
N GLY A 756 33.12 20.61 7.45
CA GLY A 756 34.49 20.87 7.00
C GLY A 756 35.51 19.90 7.61
N PRO A 757 36.83 20.15 7.42
CA PRO A 757 37.87 19.34 8.03
C PRO A 757 37.94 19.58 9.55
N GLY A 758 38.05 18.49 10.32
CA GLY A 758 37.97 18.48 11.78
C GLY A 758 36.73 17.78 12.36
N LEU A 759 35.86 17.22 11.51
CA LEU A 759 34.69 16.43 11.95
C LEU A 759 35.05 14.98 12.34
N LEU A 760 36.08 14.40 11.71
CA LEU A 760 36.52 13.03 12.02
C LEU A 760 37.32 13.01 13.32
N ASN A 761 37.18 11.95 14.11
CA ASN A 761 37.63 11.89 15.51
C ASN A 761 36.92 12.91 16.44
N GLY A 762 35.88 13.60 15.95
CA GLY A 762 35.06 14.52 16.74
C GLY A 762 34.00 13.79 17.58
N ILE A 763 33.82 14.24 18.83
CA ILE A 763 32.79 13.78 19.75
C ILE A 763 31.89 14.97 20.11
N TYR A 764 30.63 14.91 19.68
CA TYR A 764 29.69 16.02 19.68
C TYR A 764 28.45 15.75 20.55
N ASP A 765 27.81 16.80 21.06
CA ASP A 765 26.44 16.73 21.59
C ASP A 765 25.38 16.80 20.47
N GLY A 766 24.09 16.71 20.84
CA GLY A 766 22.97 16.72 19.87
C GLY A 766 22.83 18.01 19.04
N ILE A 767 23.48 19.11 19.45
CA ILE A 767 23.53 20.39 18.72
C ILE A 767 24.96 20.74 18.24
N GLN A 768 25.80 19.71 18.05
CA GLN A 768 27.14 19.79 17.46
C GLN A 768 28.20 20.55 18.29
N ARG A 769 28.05 20.67 19.62
CA ARG A 769 29.13 21.20 20.47
C ARG A 769 30.14 20.10 20.84
N PRO A 770 31.46 20.33 20.70
CA PRO A 770 32.48 19.32 21.00
C PRO A 770 32.64 19.09 22.51
N LEU A 771 32.41 17.86 22.97
CA LEU A 771 32.39 17.52 24.41
C LEU A 771 33.77 17.67 25.08
N GLU A 772 34.85 17.39 24.37
CA GLU A 772 36.22 17.51 24.91
C GLU A 772 36.58 18.97 25.21
N GLU A 773 36.22 19.91 24.32
CA GLU A 773 36.45 21.34 24.53
C GLU A 773 35.50 21.93 25.57
N ILE A 774 34.25 21.46 25.67
CA ILE A 774 33.37 21.80 26.80
C ILE A 774 34.06 21.44 28.13
N ALA A 775 34.62 20.24 28.26
CA ALA A 775 35.29 19.81 29.49
C ALA A 775 36.55 20.66 29.79
N LYS A 776 37.37 20.98 28.78
CA LYS A 776 38.56 21.84 28.90
C LYS A 776 38.23 23.28 29.32
N VAL A 777 37.20 23.88 28.70
CA VAL A 777 36.79 25.27 28.94
C VAL A 777 36.06 25.40 30.28
N ALA A 778 35.10 24.50 30.56
CA ALA A 778 34.32 24.52 31.80
C ALA A 778 35.11 24.04 33.02
N LYS A 779 36.19 23.25 32.83
CA LYS A 779 36.99 22.61 33.88
C LYS A 779 36.13 21.80 34.87
N SER A 780 35.10 21.16 34.33
CA SER A 780 34.02 20.49 35.06
C SER A 780 33.64 19.19 34.34
N ILE A 781 33.11 18.23 35.11
CA ILE A 781 32.48 17.02 34.57
C ILE A 781 31.03 17.26 34.09
N TYR A 782 30.48 18.44 34.37
CA TYR A 782 29.14 18.85 33.96
C TYR A 782 29.21 19.89 32.84
N ILE A 783 28.35 19.74 31.84
CA ILE A 783 28.16 20.71 30.74
C ILE A 783 27.44 21.95 31.33
N PRO A 784 28.03 23.15 31.29
CA PRO A 784 27.33 24.37 31.70
C PRO A 784 26.22 24.74 30.71
N ARG A 785 25.11 25.29 31.20
CA ARG A 785 24.03 25.80 30.35
C ARG A 785 24.47 27.05 29.59
N GLY A 786 23.95 27.24 28.37
CA GLY A 786 24.25 28.40 27.55
C GLY A 786 25.67 28.41 26.96
N ILE A 787 26.46 27.35 27.20
CA ILE A 787 27.83 27.28 26.69
C ILE A 787 27.82 27.21 25.16
N SER A 788 28.51 28.19 24.54
CA SER A 788 28.55 28.37 23.10
C SER A 788 30.00 28.27 22.62
N ILE A 789 30.38 27.08 22.15
CA ILE A 789 31.71 26.76 21.62
C ILE A 789 31.55 26.38 20.13
N PRO A 790 32.44 26.79 19.22
CA PRO A 790 32.38 26.41 17.80
C PRO A 790 32.47 24.88 17.59
N ALA A 791 31.84 24.37 16.53
CA ALA A 791 31.85 22.93 16.23
C ALA A 791 33.19 22.47 15.62
N LEU A 792 33.87 23.35 14.88
CA LEU A 792 35.21 23.12 14.34
C LEU A 792 36.26 24.03 15.00
N ASP A 793 37.41 23.45 15.37
CA ASP A 793 38.54 24.16 15.97
C ASP A 793 39.08 25.25 15.02
N ARG A 794 39.02 26.51 15.49
CA ARG A 794 39.48 27.70 14.76
C ARG A 794 40.99 27.93 14.85
N SER A 795 41.67 27.31 15.80
CA SER A 795 43.12 27.45 16.03
C SER A 795 43.94 26.46 15.19
N LYS A 796 43.38 25.28 14.91
CA LYS A 796 44.03 24.24 14.10
C LYS A 796 44.19 24.68 12.65
N LYS A 797 45.42 24.52 12.14
CA LYS A 797 45.75 24.72 10.74
C LYS A 797 45.69 23.42 9.97
N TRP A 798 45.29 23.52 8.71
CA TRP A 798 45.15 22.42 7.77
C TRP A 798 45.96 22.71 6.51
N GLN A 799 46.62 21.69 5.96
CA GLN A 799 47.37 21.80 4.72
C GLN A 799 46.42 21.69 3.52
N PHE A 800 46.07 22.84 2.97
CA PHE A 800 45.19 22.99 1.80
C PHE A 800 45.99 22.90 0.51
N THR A 801 45.48 22.17 -0.47
CA THR A 801 45.96 22.18 -1.86
C THR A 801 44.78 22.50 -2.80
N PRO A 802 44.83 23.58 -3.60
CA PRO A 802 43.77 23.91 -4.54
C PRO A 802 43.70 22.92 -5.71
N THR A 803 42.50 22.72 -6.25
CA THR A 803 42.21 21.87 -7.41
C THR A 803 41.79 22.69 -8.64
N LYS A 804 41.16 23.86 -8.44
CA LYS A 804 40.83 24.83 -9.50
C LYS A 804 41.78 26.04 -9.52
N THR A 805 41.72 26.83 -10.59
CA THR A 805 42.53 28.02 -10.85
C THR A 805 41.68 29.30 -10.92
N VAL A 806 42.33 30.47 -10.99
CA VAL A 806 41.64 31.77 -11.14
C VAL A 806 41.12 31.91 -12.57
N GLY A 807 39.86 32.27 -12.73
CA GLY A 807 39.14 32.33 -14.01
C GLY A 807 38.26 31.11 -14.28
N ASP A 808 38.42 30.00 -13.53
CA ASP A 808 37.53 28.85 -13.68
C ASP A 808 36.11 29.18 -13.20
N HIS A 809 35.12 28.64 -13.92
CA HIS A 809 33.73 28.60 -13.44
C HIS A 809 33.57 27.54 -12.35
N ILE A 810 32.70 27.81 -11.38
CA ILE A 810 32.43 26.94 -10.24
C ILE A 810 30.93 26.89 -9.93
N ALA A 811 30.43 25.69 -9.65
CA ALA A 811 29.03 25.41 -9.29
C ALA A 811 28.93 24.68 -7.94
N GLY A 812 27.75 24.70 -7.33
CA GLY A 812 27.49 24.03 -6.05
C GLY A 812 27.82 22.54 -6.09
N GLY A 813 28.59 22.06 -5.13
CA GLY A 813 29.11 20.68 -5.07
C GLY A 813 30.49 20.47 -5.72
N ASP A 814 31.02 21.44 -6.48
CA ASP A 814 32.35 21.33 -7.08
C ASP A 814 33.45 21.17 -6.02
N VAL A 815 34.42 20.29 -6.28
CA VAL A 815 35.67 20.19 -5.51
C VAL A 815 36.65 21.25 -6.00
N TRP A 816 36.92 22.27 -5.17
CA TRP A 816 37.84 23.36 -5.50
C TRP A 816 39.20 23.26 -4.80
N GLY A 817 39.33 22.37 -3.81
CA GLY A 817 40.58 22.00 -3.18
C GLY A 817 40.42 20.79 -2.26
N HIS A 818 41.52 20.35 -1.68
CA HIS A 818 41.57 19.20 -0.77
C HIS A 818 42.52 19.44 0.41
N VAL A 819 42.23 18.75 1.51
CA VAL A 819 42.94 18.83 2.79
C VAL A 819 43.32 17.42 3.25
N PHE A 820 44.52 17.26 3.80
CA PHE A 820 44.87 16.06 4.56
C PHE A 820 44.27 16.16 5.97
N GLU A 821 43.26 15.34 6.28
CA GLU A 821 42.63 15.34 7.62
C GLU A 821 43.27 14.30 8.54
N ASN A 822 43.42 13.05 8.08
CA ASN A 822 44.03 11.96 8.83
C ASN A 822 44.59 10.86 7.91
N SER A 823 45.16 9.80 8.51
CA SER A 823 45.83 8.73 7.77
C SER A 823 44.93 7.69 7.10
N PHE A 824 43.62 7.62 7.43
CA PHE A 824 42.63 6.93 6.60
C PHE A 824 42.19 7.84 5.45
N ILE A 825 41.60 8.99 5.80
CA ILE A 825 41.06 9.96 4.84
C ILE A 825 42.13 11.01 4.55
N SER A 826 43.04 10.59 3.69
CA SER A 826 44.18 11.36 3.19
C SER A 826 43.79 12.57 2.33
N THR A 827 42.56 12.59 1.81
CA THR A 827 42.04 13.64 0.93
C THR A 827 40.58 13.99 1.27
N HIS A 828 40.40 14.79 2.32
CA HIS A 828 39.13 15.46 2.58
C HIS A 828 38.88 16.49 1.47
N LYS A 829 37.79 16.34 0.72
CA LYS A 829 37.47 17.15 -0.47
C LYS A 829 36.65 18.36 -0.04
N ILE A 830 37.19 19.56 -0.27
CA ILE A 830 36.50 20.81 0.09
C ILE A 830 35.51 21.14 -1.03
N LEU A 831 34.22 21.03 -0.71
CA LEU A 831 33.09 21.23 -1.63
C LEU A 831 32.69 22.71 -1.68
N PHE A 832 32.18 23.16 -2.82
CA PHE A 832 31.55 24.48 -2.94
C PHE A 832 30.09 24.44 -2.44
N PRO A 833 29.58 25.44 -1.70
CA PRO A 833 28.23 25.38 -1.13
C PRO A 833 27.13 25.15 -2.19
N PRO A 834 26.19 24.19 -2.02
CA PRO A 834 25.26 23.76 -3.09
C PRO A 834 24.37 24.83 -3.73
N ARG A 835 24.18 26.00 -3.10
CA ARG A 835 23.36 27.11 -3.62
C ARG A 835 24.18 28.23 -4.28
N ALA A 836 25.51 28.12 -4.31
CA ALA A 836 26.40 29.10 -4.90
C ALA A 836 26.87 28.68 -6.30
N ARG A 837 27.19 29.68 -7.15
CA ARG A 837 27.80 29.53 -8.47
C ARG A 837 28.54 30.80 -8.84
N GLY A 838 29.48 30.75 -9.78
CA GLY A 838 30.13 31.94 -10.35
C GLY A 838 31.49 31.65 -10.99
N THR A 839 32.34 32.66 -11.04
CA THR A 839 33.71 32.56 -11.57
C THR A 839 34.72 32.91 -10.48
N ILE A 840 35.80 32.12 -10.34
CA ILE A 840 36.81 32.31 -9.30
C ILE A 840 37.65 33.56 -9.61
N THR A 841 37.58 34.58 -8.75
CA THR A 841 38.43 35.80 -8.85
C THR A 841 39.73 35.65 -8.10
N LYS A 842 39.75 34.85 -7.03
CA LYS A 842 40.93 34.59 -6.20
C LYS A 842 40.79 33.22 -5.52
N ILE A 843 41.87 32.45 -5.52
CA ILE A 843 42.02 31.24 -4.72
C ILE A 843 43.37 31.28 -4.00
N ALA A 844 43.44 30.74 -2.79
CA ALA A 844 44.68 30.64 -2.04
C ALA A 844 45.64 29.61 -2.66
N SER A 845 46.94 29.92 -2.60
CA SER A 845 48.01 28.97 -2.93
C SER A 845 48.01 27.78 -1.97
N LYS A 846 48.70 26.68 -2.35
CA LYS A 846 48.98 25.57 -1.42
C LYS A 846 49.69 26.09 -0.16
N GLY A 847 49.19 25.75 1.02
CA GLY A 847 49.68 26.29 2.29
C GLY A 847 48.88 25.83 3.52
N GLU A 848 49.20 26.40 4.68
CA GLU A 848 48.52 26.12 5.95
C GLU A 848 47.56 27.25 6.35
N TYR A 849 46.29 26.91 6.50
CA TYR A 849 45.19 27.83 6.78
C TYR A 849 44.25 27.28 7.86
N THR A 850 43.53 28.14 8.57
CA THR A 850 42.45 27.74 9.50
C THR A 850 41.18 27.34 8.76
N VAL A 851 40.20 26.75 9.46
CA VAL A 851 38.87 26.46 8.88
C VAL A 851 38.05 27.70 8.52
N GLU A 852 38.39 28.86 9.11
CA GLU A 852 37.67 30.14 8.97
C GLU A 852 38.39 31.12 8.02
N ASP A 853 39.64 30.85 7.64
CA ASP A 853 40.39 31.64 6.67
C ASP A 853 39.67 31.68 5.32
N LYS A 854 39.40 32.89 4.81
CA LYS A 854 38.72 33.12 3.53
C LYS A 854 39.64 32.88 2.35
N ILE A 855 39.78 31.62 1.96
CA ILE A 855 40.72 31.16 0.93
C ILE A 855 40.17 31.14 -0.50
N LEU A 856 38.87 31.39 -0.71
CA LEU A 856 38.24 31.47 -2.04
C LEU A 856 37.41 32.75 -2.18
N GLU A 857 37.47 33.39 -3.34
CA GLU A 857 36.58 34.47 -3.75
C GLU A 857 35.98 34.17 -5.13
N VAL A 858 34.66 34.35 -5.24
CA VAL A 858 33.86 34.05 -6.42
C VAL A 858 32.97 35.25 -6.77
N GLU A 859 32.94 35.61 -8.05
CA GLU A 859 32.10 36.68 -8.61
C GLU A 859 30.91 36.09 -9.35
N PHE A 860 29.71 36.60 -9.06
CA PHE A 860 28.46 36.23 -9.73
C PHE A 860 27.51 37.43 -9.77
N ASP A 861 26.92 37.72 -10.93
CA ASP A 861 26.06 38.90 -11.19
C ASP A 861 26.64 40.22 -10.64
N GLY A 862 27.96 40.41 -10.78
CA GLY A 862 28.72 41.58 -10.32
C GLY A 862 28.97 41.65 -8.80
N ASN A 863 28.46 40.70 -8.01
CA ASN A 863 28.71 40.61 -6.57
C ASN A 863 29.88 39.65 -6.28
N LYS A 864 30.82 40.09 -5.43
CA LYS A 864 31.94 39.26 -4.96
C LYS A 864 31.64 38.66 -3.61
N THR A 865 31.79 37.35 -3.52
CA THR A 865 31.50 36.55 -2.32
C THR A 865 32.73 35.73 -1.93
N GLN A 866 33.00 35.65 -0.63
CA GLN A 866 34.20 35.01 -0.08
C GLN A 866 33.83 33.81 0.78
N TYR A 867 34.53 32.71 0.59
CA TYR A 867 34.26 31.41 1.20
C TYR A 867 35.48 30.89 1.97
N PRO A 868 35.30 30.38 3.20
CA PRO A 868 36.33 29.64 3.92
C PRO A 868 36.26 28.14 3.60
N MET A 869 37.01 27.29 4.31
CA MET A 869 36.91 25.83 4.15
C MET A 869 35.60 25.26 4.70
N MET A 870 35.08 25.83 5.79
CA MET A 870 33.81 25.38 6.38
C MET A 870 32.59 25.90 5.61
N GLN A 871 31.53 25.10 5.55
CA GLN A 871 30.19 25.52 5.15
C GLN A 871 29.21 25.30 6.31
N SER A 872 28.12 26.08 6.37
CA SER A 872 27.03 25.83 7.31
C SER A 872 25.80 25.32 6.55
N TRP A 873 25.14 24.28 7.05
CA TRP A 873 23.97 23.66 6.40
C TRP A 873 22.83 23.33 7.38
N PRO A 874 21.56 23.63 7.05
CA PRO A 874 20.41 23.34 7.92
C PRO A 874 20.16 21.84 8.11
N VAL A 875 20.05 21.36 9.35
CA VAL A 875 19.96 19.91 9.64
C VAL A 875 18.64 19.28 9.17
N ARG A 876 17.58 20.08 9.11
CA ARG A 876 16.24 19.68 8.67
C ARG A 876 16.08 19.65 7.13
N VAL A 877 17.10 20.06 6.36
CA VAL A 877 17.08 20.07 4.89
C VAL A 877 18.07 19.03 4.35
N PRO A 878 17.64 18.02 3.57
CA PRO A 878 18.56 17.06 2.98
C PRO A 878 19.54 17.75 2.02
N ARG A 879 20.80 17.33 2.02
CA ARG A 879 21.81 17.84 1.07
C ARG A 879 21.48 17.34 -0.34
N PRO A 880 21.40 18.24 -1.34
CA PRO A 880 20.95 17.87 -2.68
C PRO A 880 22.00 17.04 -3.44
N SER A 881 21.52 16.17 -4.32
CA SER A 881 22.29 15.28 -5.20
C SER A 881 21.85 15.46 -6.65
N THR A 882 22.62 14.94 -7.62
CA THR A 882 22.25 14.99 -9.04
C THR A 882 21.11 14.02 -9.34
N GLU A 883 21.27 12.76 -8.93
CA GLU A 883 20.26 11.69 -9.06
C GLU A 883 20.40 10.63 -7.94
N LYS A 884 19.30 9.95 -7.58
CA LYS A 884 19.35 8.73 -6.75
C LYS A 884 19.66 7.54 -7.66
N LEU A 885 20.63 6.72 -7.27
CA LEU A 885 21.08 5.53 -8.00
C LEU A 885 20.61 4.25 -7.30
N SER A 886 20.38 3.19 -8.07
CA SER A 886 20.17 1.84 -7.50
C SER A 886 21.45 1.34 -6.82
N ALA A 887 21.30 0.89 -5.57
CA ALA A 887 22.39 0.32 -4.80
C ALA A 887 22.62 -1.15 -5.20
N SER A 888 23.79 -1.45 -5.76
CA SER A 888 24.14 -2.75 -6.36
C SER A 888 25.34 -3.45 -5.71
N GLN A 889 25.95 -2.85 -4.69
CA GLN A 889 27.07 -3.41 -3.95
C GLN A 889 26.61 -3.81 -2.54
N PRO A 890 27.03 -4.99 -2.02
CA PRO A 890 26.65 -5.43 -0.68
C PRO A 890 27.27 -4.56 0.40
N PHE A 891 26.49 -4.29 1.45
CA PHE A 891 26.99 -3.75 2.70
C PHE A 891 27.41 -4.93 3.58
N VAL A 892 28.71 -5.21 3.58
CA VAL A 892 29.32 -6.35 4.28
C VAL A 892 29.55 -5.95 5.72
N VAL A 893 28.95 -6.67 6.67
CA VAL A 893 29.07 -6.43 8.12
C VAL A 893 30.12 -7.36 8.75
N GLY A 894 30.47 -8.46 8.08
CA GLY A 894 31.36 -9.50 8.57
C GLY A 894 30.68 -10.51 9.49
N GLN A 895 29.35 -10.62 9.45
CA GLN A 895 28.51 -11.45 10.31
C GLN A 895 27.68 -12.40 9.44
N ARG A 896 27.97 -13.71 9.51
CA ARG A 896 27.50 -14.75 8.57
C ARG A 896 25.99 -14.74 8.34
N VAL A 897 25.19 -14.62 9.40
CA VAL A 897 23.71 -14.56 9.29
C VAL A 897 23.21 -13.27 8.61
N LEU A 898 23.91 -12.14 8.80
CA LEU A 898 23.52 -10.86 8.20
C LEU A 898 23.94 -10.82 6.72
N ASP A 899 25.19 -11.20 6.42
CA ASP A 899 25.75 -11.11 5.07
C ASP A 899 25.25 -12.21 4.11
N ALA A 900 24.79 -13.36 4.63
CA ALA A 900 24.24 -14.44 3.80
C ALA A 900 22.70 -14.44 3.76
N LEU A 901 22.01 -14.49 4.90
CA LEU A 901 20.56 -14.71 4.91
C LEU A 901 19.76 -13.42 4.70
N PHE A 902 20.22 -12.30 5.30
CA PHE A 902 19.50 -11.02 5.33
C PHE A 902 20.36 -9.83 4.86
N PRO A 903 21.04 -9.93 3.70
CA PRO A 903 22.06 -8.95 3.29
C PRO A 903 21.48 -7.56 3.04
N SER A 904 22.31 -6.54 3.25
CA SER A 904 22.00 -5.14 2.93
C SER A 904 22.92 -4.62 1.83
N VAL A 905 22.69 -3.40 1.36
CA VAL A 905 23.41 -2.74 0.26
C VAL A 905 24.06 -1.45 0.72
N GLN A 906 25.15 -1.03 0.08
CA GLN A 906 25.76 0.29 0.31
C GLN A 906 24.77 1.37 -0.18
N GLY A 907 24.20 2.15 0.76
CA GLY A 907 23.05 3.02 0.52
C GLY A 907 21.70 2.46 1.00
N GLY A 908 21.66 1.32 1.68
CA GLY A 908 20.44 0.64 2.08
C GLY A 908 19.85 1.11 3.43
N THR A 909 18.58 0.78 3.67
CA THR A 909 17.90 1.02 4.96
C THR A 909 17.69 -0.26 5.75
N VAL A 910 18.17 -0.27 7.01
CA VAL A 910 18.15 -1.42 7.92
C VAL A 910 17.51 -1.02 9.24
N ALA A 911 16.63 -1.87 9.77
CA ALA A 911 16.18 -1.82 11.17
C ALA A 911 16.68 -3.01 11.97
N ILE A 912 17.15 -2.74 13.19
CA ILE A 912 17.52 -3.75 14.19
C ILE A 912 16.59 -3.59 15.40
N PRO A 913 15.37 -4.14 15.40
CA PRO A 913 14.56 -4.18 16.61
C PRO A 913 15.06 -5.27 17.57
N GLY A 914 14.86 -5.02 18.85
CA GLY A 914 15.06 -6.04 19.87
C GLY A 914 14.85 -5.47 21.27
N ALA A 915 14.53 -6.35 22.22
CA ALA A 915 14.48 -5.98 23.62
C ALA A 915 15.86 -5.52 24.13
N PHE A 916 15.87 -4.86 25.29
CA PHE A 916 17.11 -4.53 25.99
C PHE A 916 17.91 -5.79 26.32
N GLY A 917 19.23 -5.77 26.07
CA GLY A 917 20.12 -6.91 26.30
C GLY A 917 20.18 -7.96 25.18
N CYS A 918 19.43 -7.81 24.08
CA CYS A 918 19.49 -8.77 22.96
C CYS A 918 20.79 -8.68 22.12
N GLY A 919 21.58 -7.61 22.24
CA GLY A 919 22.84 -7.44 21.51
C GLY A 919 22.87 -6.35 20.42
N LYS A 920 21.88 -5.45 20.37
CA LYS A 920 21.80 -4.34 19.37
C LYS A 920 23.12 -3.58 19.22
N THR A 921 23.60 -2.99 20.31
CA THR A 921 24.83 -2.18 20.34
C THR A 921 26.08 -3.00 20.02
N VAL A 922 26.10 -4.32 20.25
CA VAL A 922 27.18 -5.22 19.81
C VAL A 922 27.19 -5.34 18.28
N ILE A 923 26.03 -5.50 17.64
CA ILE A 923 25.92 -5.49 16.18
C ILE A 923 26.33 -4.13 15.63
N SER A 924 25.86 -3.03 16.22
CA SER A 924 26.28 -1.67 15.85
C SER A 924 27.79 -1.45 15.98
N GLN A 925 28.43 -2.00 17.02
CA GLN A 925 29.88 -1.96 17.19
C GLN A 925 30.60 -2.81 16.13
N SER A 926 30.10 -3.99 15.79
CA SER A 926 30.62 -4.81 14.69
C SER A 926 30.51 -4.10 13.34
N VAL A 927 29.40 -3.39 13.07
CA VAL A 927 29.26 -2.53 11.89
C VAL A 927 30.34 -1.43 11.90
N SER A 928 30.53 -0.69 13.00
CA SER A 928 31.60 0.33 13.11
C SER A 928 33.01 -0.22 12.86
N LYS A 929 33.29 -1.43 13.34
CA LYS A 929 34.57 -2.13 13.20
C LYS A 929 34.80 -2.60 11.77
N PHE A 930 33.85 -3.35 11.22
CA PHE A 930 34.11 -4.25 10.10
C PHE A 930 33.37 -3.91 8.81
N SER A 931 32.50 -2.89 8.80
CA SER A 931 31.78 -2.52 7.57
C SER A 931 32.71 -2.03 6.46
N ASN A 932 32.36 -2.36 5.22
CA ASN A 932 32.96 -1.85 3.98
C ASN A 932 32.55 -0.39 3.67
N SER A 933 32.52 0.47 4.68
CA SER A 933 32.28 1.92 4.57
C SER A 933 33.54 2.72 4.92
N ASP A 934 33.76 3.81 4.20
CA ASP A 934 34.88 4.73 4.41
C ASP A 934 34.74 5.50 5.73
N VAL A 935 33.50 5.92 6.05
CA VAL A 935 33.18 6.77 7.20
C VAL A 935 32.04 6.16 8.02
N ILE A 936 32.17 6.25 9.34
CA ILE A 936 31.14 5.85 10.31
C ILE A 936 30.58 7.10 11.01
N VAL A 937 29.26 7.24 11.07
CA VAL A 937 28.57 8.25 11.87
C VAL A 937 27.67 7.56 12.89
N TYR A 938 28.10 7.50 14.14
CA TYR A 938 27.33 6.86 15.22
C TYR A 938 26.62 7.91 16.07
N VAL A 939 25.28 7.85 16.10
CA VAL A 939 24.41 8.72 16.88
C VAL A 939 23.80 7.95 18.03
N GLY A 940 24.26 8.25 19.25
CA GLY A 940 23.60 7.85 20.49
C GLY A 940 22.46 8.79 20.80
N CYS A 941 21.22 8.37 20.54
CA CYS A 941 20.01 9.12 20.84
C CYS A 941 19.31 8.51 22.07
N GLY A 942 19.43 9.15 23.22
CA GLY A 942 18.70 8.82 24.44
C GLY A 942 19.18 7.58 25.20
N GLU A 943 20.34 7.02 24.88
CA GLU A 943 20.94 5.87 25.55
C GLU A 943 21.55 6.19 26.93
N ARG A 944 21.89 5.17 27.73
CA ARG A 944 22.42 5.41 29.08
C ARG A 944 23.85 5.94 29.00
N GLY A 945 24.21 6.78 29.97
CA GLY A 945 25.57 7.34 30.07
C GLY A 945 26.66 6.27 30.13
N ASN A 946 26.39 5.10 30.72
CA ASN A 946 27.34 3.99 30.80
C ASN A 946 27.59 3.32 29.43
N GLU A 947 26.53 3.10 28.64
CA GLU A 947 26.62 2.50 27.29
C GLU A 947 27.39 3.43 26.34
N MET A 948 27.16 4.75 26.48
CA MET A 948 27.93 5.76 25.76
C MET A 948 29.40 5.84 26.24
N ALA A 949 29.65 5.70 27.55
CA ALA A 949 31.01 5.70 28.09
C ALA A 949 31.81 4.45 27.67
N GLU A 950 31.16 3.29 27.55
CA GLU A 950 31.73 2.05 27.00
C GLU A 950 32.14 2.24 25.52
N VAL A 951 31.23 2.77 24.69
CA VAL A 951 31.51 3.17 23.30
C VAL A 951 32.71 4.14 23.22
N LEU A 952 32.72 5.19 24.04
CA LEU A 952 33.78 6.22 24.05
C LEU A 952 35.13 5.70 24.56
N LYS A 953 35.14 4.65 25.39
CA LYS A 953 36.38 3.99 25.86
C LYS A 953 36.92 3.01 24.81
N ASP A 954 36.06 2.18 24.23
CA ASP A 954 36.47 1.07 23.37
C ASP A 954 36.85 1.53 21.96
N PHE A 955 36.15 2.51 21.38
CA PHE A 955 36.42 2.93 19.99
C PHE A 955 37.85 3.48 19.77
N PRO A 956 38.48 4.20 20.72
CA PRO A 956 39.91 4.54 20.66
C PRO A 956 40.87 3.34 20.75
N GLU A 957 40.53 2.29 21.50
CA GLU A 957 41.36 1.07 21.69
C GLU A 957 41.31 0.15 20.45
N LEU A 958 40.24 0.24 19.65
CA LEU A 958 39.98 -0.63 18.50
C LEU A 958 40.73 -0.20 17.23
N THR A 959 41.67 -1.04 16.76
CA THR A 959 42.42 -0.85 15.50
C THR A 959 41.96 -1.78 14.39
N ILE A 960 41.90 -1.27 13.16
CA ILE A 960 41.77 -2.06 11.93
C ILE A 960 43.05 -1.97 11.09
N ASP A 961 43.31 -2.98 10.25
CA ASP A 961 44.41 -2.94 9.29
C ASP A 961 43.95 -2.29 7.98
N VAL A 962 44.62 -1.23 7.57
CA VAL A 962 44.46 -0.62 6.25
C VAL A 962 45.85 -0.48 5.61
N GLN A 963 46.03 -1.16 4.46
CA GLN A 963 47.26 -1.16 3.67
C GLN A 963 48.51 -1.64 4.45
N GLY A 964 48.34 -2.61 5.36
CA GLY A 964 49.43 -3.17 6.18
C GLY A 964 49.77 -2.29 7.39
N ARG A 965 48.80 -1.52 7.90
CA ARG A 965 48.97 -0.58 9.02
C ARG A 965 47.78 -0.67 9.96
N LYS A 966 48.05 -0.93 11.23
CA LYS A 966 47.04 -0.86 12.29
C LYS A 966 46.76 0.58 12.67
N GLU A 967 45.53 1.03 12.47
CA GLU A 967 45.08 2.40 12.72
C GLU A 967 43.73 2.39 13.48
N PRO A 968 43.49 3.33 14.43
CA PRO A 968 42.32 3.29 15.31
C PRO A 968 41.04 3.80 14.62
N ILE A 969 39.92 3.11 14.82
CA ILE A 969 38.65 3.38 14.10
C ILE A 969 38.08 4.79 14.33
N MET A 970 38.43 5.44 15.44
CA MET A 970 38.06 6.83 15.72
C MET A 970 38.48 7.82 14.63
N LYS A 971 39.59 7.57 13.91
CA LYS A 971 40.03 8.43 12.79
C LYS A 971 39.07 8.43 11.59
N ARG A 972 38.23 7.39 11.42
CA ARG A 972 37.19 7.32 10.38
C ARG A 972 35.76 7.50 10.94
N THR A 973 35.64 7.87 12.21
CA THR A 973 34.36 7.92 12.92
C THR A 973 34.06 9.33 13.42
N THR A 974 32.79 9.75 13.30
CA THR A 974 32.23 10.89 14.05
C THR A 974 31.20 10.37 15.04
N LEU A 975 31.31 10.77 16.31
CA LEU A 975 30.39 10.36 17.38
C LEU A 975 29.49 11.53 17.78
N ILE A 976 28.18 11.29 17.83
CA ILE A 976 27.19 12.25 18.35
C ILE A 976 26.52 11.60 19.56
N ALA A 977 26.86 12.08 20.75
CA ALA A 977 26.51 11.50 22.04
C ALA A 977 25.43 12.34 22.73
N ASN A 978 24.16 11.94 22.61
CA ASN A 978 23.04 12.57 23.29
C ASN A 978 22.39 11.61 24.31
N THR A 979 22.90 11.58 25.55
CA THR A 979 22.45 10.63 26.58
C THR A 979 20.99 10.83 27.04
N SER A 980 20.42 9.85 27.73
CA SER A 980 19.09 9.93 28.36
C SER A 980 18.91 11.10 29.33
N ASN A 981 19.99 11.58 29.96
CA ASN A 981 19.96 12.75 30.86
C ASN A 981 20.04 14.09 30.12
N MET A 982 20.29 14.10 28.81
CA MET A 982 20.27 15.32 28.00
C MET A 982 18.83 15.69 27.57
N PRO A 983 18.54 16.99 27.35
CA PRO A 983 17.19 17.46 27.06
C PRO A 983 16.51 16.76 25.88
N VAL A 984 15.20 16.61 26.00
CA VAL A 984 14.36 15.83 25.08
C VAL A 984 14.40 16.38 23.66
N ALA A 985 14.45 17.70 23.50
CA ALA A 985 14.62 18.35 22.20
C ALA A 985 15.95 18.01 21.51
N ALA A 986 17.04 17.86 22.28
CA ALA A 986 18.36 17.54 21.72
C ALA A 986 18.43 16.10 21.17
N ARG A 987 17.51 15.21 21.57
CA ARG A 987 17.33 13.87 20.98
C ARG A 987 16.81 13.92 19.54
N GLU A 988 15.91 14.85 19.22
CA GLU A 988 15.49 15.08 17.83
C GLU A 988 16.62 15.72 17.02
N ALA A 989 17.29 16.73 17.59
CA ALA A 989 18.42 17.40 16.96
C ALA A 989 19.57 16.44 16.62
N SER A 990 19.92 15.51 17.52
CA SER A 990 21.06 14.59 17.32
C SER A 990 20.90 13.70 16.08
N ILE A 991 19.68 13.23 15.80
CA ILE A 991 19.38 12.43 14.61
C ILE A 991 19.57 13.26 13.34
N TYR A 992 18.99 14.47 13.28
CA TYR A 992 19.12 15.35 12.12
C TYR A 992 20.56 15.87 11.90
N THR A 993 21.29 16.16 12.98
CA THR A 993 22.73 16.47 12.96
C THR A 993 23.52 15.34 12.32
N GLY A 994 23.32 14.09 12.77
CA GLY A 994 24.05 12.93 12.28
C GLY A 994 23.82 12.61 10.80
N ILE A 995 22.57 12.58 10.34
CA ILE A 995 22.30 12.33 8.91
C ILE A 995 22.86 13.44 8.02
N THR A 996 22.89 14.69 8.50
CA THR A 996 23.46 15.82 7.75
C THR A 996 25.00 15.74 7.66
N VAL A 997 25.67 15.20 8.69
CA VAL A 997 27.10 14.86 8.65
C VAL A 997 27.36 13.67 7.72
N ALA A 998 26.51 12.63 7.74
CA ALA A 998 26.64 11.48 6.84
C ALA A 998 26.48 11.89 5.36
N GLU A 999 25.46 12.69 5.05
CA GLU A 999 25.26 13.28 3.72
C GLU A 999 26.43 14.19 3.28
N TYR A 1000 27.13 14.84 4.20
CA TYR A 1000 28.30 15.64 3.85
C TYR A 1000 29.48 14.78 3.36
N PHE A 1001 29.76 13.67 4.03
CA PHE A 1001 30.79 12.73 3.57
C PHE A 1001 30.36 11.99 2.29
N ARG A 1002 29.07 11.63 2.15
CA ARG A 1002 28.48 11.12 0.91
C ARG A 1002 28.76 12.03 -0.28
N ASP A 1003 28.57 13.35 -0.13
CA ASP A 1003 28.78 14.32 -1.21
C ASP A 1003 30.25 14.45 -1.65
N GLN A 1004 31.20 14.02 -0.82
CA GLN A 1004 32.61 13.88 -1.21
C GLN A 1004 32.84 12.63 -2.09
N GLY A 1005 31.82 11.79 -2.32
CA GLY A 1005 31.96 10.51 -3.01
C GLY A 1005 32.71 9.50 -2.13
N LEU A 1006 32.11 9.20 -0.99
CA LEU A 1006 32.50 8.18 -0.01
C LEU A 1006 31.28 7.33 0.34
N ASP A 1007 31.49 6.09 0.76
CA ASP A 1007 30.43 5.21 1.25
C ASP A 1007 30.34 5.29 2.78
N VAL A 1008 29.21 5.78 3.29
CA VAL A 1008 29.03 6.15 4.71
C VAL A 1008 28.03 5.23 5.39
N ALA A 1009 28.36 4.72 6.58
CA ALA A 1009 27.41 4.03 7.45
C ALA A 1009 26.97 4.95 8.60
N MET A 1010 25.66 5.20 8.69
CA MET A 1010 25.06 5.90 9.82
C MET A 1010 24.36 4.91 10.75
N MET A 1011 24.73 4.91 12.03
CA MET A 1011 24.06 4.16 13.09
C MET A 1011 23.24 5.10 13.97
N ALA A 1012 21.96 4.77 14.18
CA ALA A 1012 21.06 5.52 15.05
C ALA A 1012 20.56 4.62 16.21
N ASP A 1013 21.23 4.72 17.36
CA ASP A 1013 20.95 3.91 18.56
C ASP A 1013 20.43 4.84 19.68
N SER A 1014 19.14 4.91 20.02
CA SER A 1014 17.99 4.18 19.46
C SER A 1014 16.90 5.12 18.91
N SER A 1015 16.37 4.78 17.73
CA SER A 1015 15.27 5.52 17.08
C SER A 1015 13.98 5.55 17.91
N SER A 1016 13.76 4.56 18.80
CA SER A 1016 12.63 4.57 19.74
C SER A 1016 12.75 5.67 20.80
N ARG A 1017 13.97 6.06 21.22
CA ARG A 1017 14.16 7.17 22.17
C ARG A 1017 13.88 8.52 21.50
N TRP A 1018 14.11 8.63 20.18
CA TRP A 1018 13.68 9.77 19.36
C TRP A 1018 12.16 9.83 19.20
N ALA A 1019 11.50 8.70 18.90
CA ALA A 1019 10.04 8.62 18.82
C ALA A 1019 9.38 8.98 20.16
N GLU A 1020 9.92 8.50 21.29
CA GLU A 1020 9.47 8.92 22.62
C GLU A 1020 9.66 10.43 22.88
N ALA A 1021 10.74 11.03 22.36
CA ALA A 1021 10.95 12.47 22.44
C ALA A 1021 9.88 13.24 21.65
N LEU A 1022 9.56 12.80 20.43
CA LEU A 1022 8.47 13.38 19.62
C LEU A 1022 7.11 13.27 20.33
N ARG A 1023 6.83 12.14 21.02
CA ARG A 1023 5.64 11.99 21.89
C ARG A 1023 5.60 13.01 23.03
N GLU A 1024 6.70 13.20 23.74
CA GLU A 1024 6.74 14.17 24.84
C GLU A 1024 6.59 15.61 24.36
N ILE A 1025 7.21 15.96 23.23
CA ILE A 1025 7.08 17.29 22.59
C ILE A 1025 5.61 17.54 22.18
N SER A 1026 5.01 16.59 21.46
CA SER A 1026 3.61 16.66 21.00
C SER A 1026 2.62 16.80 22.17
N GLY A 1027 2.80 15.99 23.22
CA GLY A 1027 1.98 16.07 24.44
C GLY A 1027 2.14 17.40 25.20
N ARG A 1028 3.34 18.01 25.20
CA ARG A 1028 3.56 19.35 25.78
C ARG A 1028 2.95 20.48 24.94
N LEU A 1029 2.68 20.25 23.64
CA LEU A 1029 2.04 21.20 22.75
C LEU A 1029 0.51 21.14 22.75
N GLY A 1030 -0.08 20.14 23.42
CA GLY A 1030 -1.53 19.90 23.43
C GLY A 1030 -2.06 19.37 22.10
N GLU A 1031 -1.21 18.72 21.31
CA GLU A 1031 -1.62 18.02 20.10
C GLU A 1031 -2.37 16.72 20.46
N MET A 1032 -3.26 16.27 19.56
CA MET A 1032 -3.99 15.02 19.76
C MET A 1032 -3.09 13.82 19.43
N PRO A 1033 -2.91 12.87 20.36
CA PRO A 1033 -2.13 11.66 20.09
C PRO A 1033 -2.89 10.69 19.17
N ALA A 1034 -2.12 9.90 18.42
CA ALA A 1034 -2.56 8.68 17.78
C ALA A 1034 -2.21 7.47 18.67
N ASP A 1035 -1.86 6.32 18.08
CA ASP A 1035 -1.54 5.08 18.80
C ASP A 1035 -0.48 5.27 19.90
N GLN A 1036 -0.74 4.67 21.07
CA GLN A 1036 0.13 4.68 22.26
C GLN A 1036 0.67 6.06 22.69
N GLY A 1037 -0.05 7.13 22.36
CA GLY A 1037 0.34 8.50 22.71
C GLY A 1037 1.30 9.18 21.72
N PHE A 1038 1.73 8.51 20.65
CA PHE A 1038 2.64 9.10 19.66
C PHE A 1038 1.90 10.12 18.75
N PRO A 1039 2.59 11.14 18.20
CA PRO A 1039 1.99 12.07 17.25
C PRO A 1039 1.62 11.37 15.94
N ALA A 1040 0.54 11.80 15.29
CA ALA A 1040 0.14 11.31 13.97
C ALA A 1040 1.24 11.46 12.90
N TYR A 1041 2.13 12.45 13.03
CA TYR A 1041 3.26 12.66 12.11
C TYR A 1041 4.47 11.72 12.34
N LEU A 1042 4.41 10.77 13.29
CA LEU A 1042 5.54 9.88 13.62
C LEU A 1042 6.07 9.13 12.38
N SER A 1043 5.19 8.47 11.62
CA SER A 1043 5.58 7.67 10.46
C SER A 1043 6.16 8.54 9.35
N ALA A 1044 5.63 9.76 9.15
CA ALA A 1044 6.17 10.74 8.22
C ALA A 1044 7.56 11.26 8.64
N LYS A 1045 7.78 11.51 9.95
CA LYS A 1045 9.11 11.86 10.49
C LYS A 1045 10.12 10.74 10.26
N LEU A 1046 9.75 9.49 10.56
CA LEU A 1046 10.59 8.31 10.31
C LEU A 1046 10.91 8.14 8.81
N ALA A 1047 9.92 8.28 7.94
CA ALA A 1047 10.11 8.22 6.48
C ALA A 1047 11.08 9.32 5.99
N SER A 1048 10.88 10.57 6.44
CA SER A 1048 11.77 11.70 6.10
C SER A 1048 13.22 11.55 6.58
N PHE A 1049 13.47 10.63 7.53
CA PHE A 1049 14.81 10.28 8.00
C PHE A 1049 15.39 9.12 7.17
N TYR A 1050 14.67 8.00 7.03
CA TYR A 1050 15.16 6.84 6.29
C TYR A 1050 15.32 7.11 4.78
N GLU A 1051 14.48 7.95 4.16
CA GLU A 1051 14.61 8.33 2.74
C GLU A 1051 15.80 9.27 2.42
N ARG A 1052 16.55 9.71 3.44
CA ARG A 1052 17.86 10.37 3.26
C ARG A 1052 18.99 9.37 3.03
N ALA A 1053 18.76 8.08 3.30
CA ALA A 1053 19.60 6.99 2.81
C ALA A 1053 19.55 6.90 1.27
N GLY A 1054 20.53 6.18 0.72
CA GLY A 1054 20.59 5.89 -0.70
C GLY A 1054 22.02 5.97 -1.24
N ARG A 1055 22.20 5.36 -2.41
CA ARG A 1055 23.32 5.65 -3.29
C ARG A 1055 22.92 6.81 -4.20
N VAL A 1056 23.82 7.77 -4.43
CA VAL A 1056 23.54 8.94 -5.27
C VAL A 1056 24.73 9.28 -6.17
N GLN A 1057 24.44 9.88 -7.32
CA GLN A 1057 25.44 10.70 -8.01
C GLN A 1057 25.47 12.06 -7.33
N THR A 1058 26.65 12.48 -6.86
CA THR A 1058 26.82 13.73 -6.11
C THR A 1058 26.86 14.95 -7.04
N LEU A 1059 26.55 16.14 -6.50
CA LEU A 1059 26.61 17.38 -7.27
C LEU A 1059 28.04 17.86 -7.52
N GLY A 1060 28.22 18.51 -8.68
CA GLY A 1060 29.43 19.24 -9.05
C GLY A 1060 30.61 18.38 -9.50
N SER A 1061 31.60 19.02 -10.12
CA SER A 1061 32.76 18.38 -10.74
C SER A 1061 33.89 18.06 -9.74
N PRO A 1062 34.69 17.00 -9.98
CA PRO A 1062 34.49 15.93 -10.98
C PRO A 1062 33.28 15.07 -10.61
N GLU A 1063 32.75 14.26 -11.53
CA GLU A 1063 31.67 13.32 -11.20
C GLU A 1063 32.11 12.33 -10.10
N ARG A 1064 31.23 12.10 -9.11
CA ARG A 1064 31.47 11.17 -7.99
C ARG A 1064 30.16 10.53 -7.57
N ASN A 1065 30.21 9.23 -7.26
CA ASN A 1065 29.13 8.51 -6.59
C ASN A 1065 29.48 8.35 -5.10
N GLY A 1066 28.47 8.35 -4.24
CA GLY A 1066 28.62 8.04 -2.81
C GLY A 1066 27.33 7.46 -2.26
N SER A 1067 27.37 6.91 -1.04
CA SER A 1067 26.20 6.31 -0.41
C SER A 1067 26.07 6.62 1.08
N VAL A 1068 24.84 6.57 1.59
CA VAL A 1068 24.54 6.54 3.03
C VAL A 1068 23.68 5.32 3.31
N SER A 1069 24.26 4.33 3.99
CA SER A 1069 23.52 3.24 4.62
C SER A 1069 23.02 3.70 6.00
N ILE A 1070 21.73 3.52 6.30
CA ILE A 1070 21.16 3.83 7.62
C ILE A 1070 20.83 2.53 8.36
N VAL A 1071 21.42 2.35 9.55
CA VAL A 1071 21.18 1.24 10.46
C VAL A 1071 20.53 1.80 11.74
N GLY A 1072 19.20 1.71 11.83
CA GLY A 1072 18.43 2.19 12.98
C GLY A 1072 18.14 1.08 13.99
N ALA A 1073 18.56 1.26 15.24
CA ALA A 1073 18.28 0.33 16.32
C ALA A 1073 16.94 0.70 17.00
N VAL A 1074 15.97 -0.22 16.96
CA VAL A 1074 14.63 -0.02 17.55
C VAL A 1074 14.56 -0.75 18.88
N SER A 1075 13.97 -0.13 19.90
CA SER A 1075 13.85 -0.65 21.25
C SER A 1075 12.38 -0.74 21.68
N PRO A 1076 11.59 -1.66 21.08
CA PRO A 1076 10.19 -1.84 21.45
C PRO A 1076 10.03 -2.24 22.93
N PRO A 1077 8.96 -1.78 23.61
CA PRO A 1077 8.65 -2.19 24.97
C PRO A 1077 8.45 -3.72 25.02
N GLY A 1078 9.10 -4.39 25.98
CA GLY A 1078 9.04 -5.84 26.16
C GLY A 1078 9.74 -6.69 25.08
N GLY A 1079 9.92 -6.16 23.87
CA GLY A 1079 10.28 -6.90 22.66
C GLY A 1079 9.10 -7.11 21.68
N ASP A 1080 7.99 -6.39 21.85
CA ASP A 1080 6.79 -6.53 21.03
C ASP A 1080 6.90 -5.73 19.71
N PHE A 1081 6.79 -6.40 18.56
CA PHE A 1081 6.89 -5.76 17.24
C PHE A 1081 5.60 -5.05 16.78
N SER A 1082 4.49 -5.14 17.53
CA SER A 1082 3.26 -4.36 17.29
C SER A 1082 3.33 -2.91 17.78
N ASP A 1083 4.41 -2.53 18.46
CA ASP A 1083 4.75 -1.16 18.86
C ASP A 1083 4.72 -0.18 17.66
N PRO A 1084 4.09 1.01 17.77
CA PRO A 1084 3.93 1.96 16.66
C PRO A 1084 5.23 2.46 16.02
N VAL A 1085 6.35 2.49 16.76
CA VAL A 1085 7.66 2.85 16.20
C VAL A 1085 8.18 1.69 15.35
N THR A 1086 8.01 0.46 15.82
CA THR A 1086 8.46 -0.76 15.15
C THR A 1086 7.64 -1.03 13.89
N SER A 1087 6.32 -0.92 13.94
CA SER A 1087 5.44 -1.06 12.76
C SER A 1087 5.64 0.05 11.72
N SER A 1088 5.78 1.31 12.15
CA SER A 1088 6.15 2.41 11.24
C SER A 1088 7.53 2.21 10.62
N THR A 1089 8.50 1.68 11.37
CA THR A 1089 9.84 1.41 10.82
C THR A 1089 9.79 0.27 9.80
N LEU A 1090 9.05 -0.81 10.10
CA LEU A 1090 8.84 -1.99 9.25
C LEU A 1090 8.28 -1.65 7.85
N SER A 1091 7.37 -0.68 7.74
CA SER A 1091 6.81 -0.27 6.45
C SER A 1091 7.79 0.51 5.56
N ILE A 1092 8.81 1.14 6.16
CA ILE A 1092 9.78 2.00 5.45
C ILE A 1092 11.06 1.23 5.08
N VAL A 1093 11.62 0.44 6.01
CA VAL A 1093 12.93 -0.19 5.79
C VAL A 1093 12.85 -1.37 4.82
N GLN A 1094 13.95 -1.58 4.08
CA GLN A 1094 14.07 -2.67 3.12
C GLN A 1094 14.71 -3.92 3.74
N VAL A 1095 15.44 -3.78 4.86
CA VAL A 1095 16.05 -4.89 5.61
C VAL A 1095 15.64 -4.84 7.08
N PHE A 1096 15.31 -6.01 7.63
CA PHE A 1096 14.82 -6.20 8.98
C PHE A 1096 15.60 -7.32 9.68
N TRP A 1097 16.39 -6.96 10.69
CA TRP A 1097 17.23 -7.86 11.48
C TRP A 1097 16.60 -8.05 12.87
N GLY A 1098 15.58 -8.90 12.95
CA GLY A 1098 14.79 -9.10 14.17
C GLY A 1098 15.53 -9.90 15.23
N LEU A 1099 15.88 -9.28 16.37
CA LEU A 1099 16.57 -9.96 17.47
C LEU A 1099 15.59 -10.61 18.45
N ASP A 1100 15.69 -11.93 18.63
CA ASP A 1100 14.88 -12.70 19.58
C ASP A 1100 15.55 -12.76 20.97
N LYS A 1101 14.77 -12.35 21.98
CA LYS A 1101 15.11 -12.49 23.40
C LYS A 1101 15.32 -13.94 23.82
N LYS A 1102 14.62 -14.91 23.22
CA LYS A 1102 14.79 -16.36 23.50
C LYS A 1102 16.18 -16.85 23.09
N LEU A 1103 16.70 -16.40 21.95
CA LEU A 1103 18.04 -16.74 21.46
C LEU A 1103 19.11 -16.10 22.36
N ALA A 1104 18.97 -14.81 22.69
CA ALA A 1104 19.86 -14.13 23.63
C ALA A 1104 19.86 -14.79 25.03
N GLN A 1105 18.71 -15.23 25.54
CA GLN A 1105 18.61 -15.98 26.82
C GLN A 1105 19.31 -17.35 26.77
N ARG A 1106 19.36 -18.00 25.61
CA ARG A 1106 20.13 -19.23 25.36
C ARG A 1106 21.62 -18.97 25.09
N LYS A 1107 22.07 -17.70 25.13
CA LYS A 1107 23.41 -17.23 24.73
C LYS A 1107 23.77 -17.49 23.26
N HIS A 1108 22.76 -17.65 22.39
CA HIS A 1108 22.97 -17.71 20.95
C HIS A 1108 23.20 -16.28 20.43
N PHE A 1109 24.42 -15.99 20.00
CA PHE A 1109 24.82 -14.70 19.45
C PHE A 1109 25.46 -14.84 18.06
N PRO A 1110 25.13 -13.95 17.10
CA PRO A 1110 24.06 -12.96 17.15
C PRO A 1110 22.66 -13.61 17.34
N SER A 1111 21.72 -12.86 17.92
CA SER A 1111 20.41 -13.36 18.38
C SER A 1111 19.31 -13.20 17.33
N ILE A 1112 19.67 -13.26 16.04
CA ILE A 1112 18.78 -13.03 14.89
C ILE A 1112 17.76 -14.16 14.76
N ASN A 1113 16.49 -13.81 14.68
CA ASN A 1113 15.41 -14.76 14.39
C ASN A 1113 15.37 -15.07 12.88
N THR A 1114 15.43 -16.35 12.52
CA THR A 1114 15.53 -16.85 11.14
C THR A 1114 14.22 -16.77 10.34
N SER A 1115 13.07 -16.89 11.00
CA SER A 1115 11.75 -16.91 10.35
C SER A 1115 11.04 -15.54 10.35
N LEU A 1116 11.46 -14.59 11.20
CA LEU A 1116 10.93 -13.21 11.24
C LEU A 1116 11.82 -12.16 10.55
N SER A 1117 13.11 -12.44 10.34
CA SER A 1117 14.01 -11.50 9.66
C SER A 1117 13.84 -11.56 8.14
N TYR A 1118 14.07 -10.44 7.44
CA TYR A 1118 13.98 -10.38 5.97
C TYR A 1118 14.90 -9.33 5.36
N SER A 1119 15.17 -9.48 4.05
CA SER A 1119 15.77 -8.45 3.21
C SER A 1119 15.08 -8.43 1.85
N LYS A 1120 14.67 -7.24 1.39
CA LYS A 1120 14.13 -7.01 0.05
C LYS A 1120 15.22 -6.78 -1.01
N TYR A 1121 16.49 -6.69 -0.61
CA TYR A 1121 17.60 -6.42 -1.54
C TYR A 1121 18.21 -7.67 -2.20
N THR A 1122 17.78 -8.89 -1.82
CA THR A 1122 18.32 -10.15 -2.34
C THR A 1122 18.34 -10.18 -3.87
N THR A 1123 17.21 -9.93 -4.52
CA THR A 1123 17.08 -9.95 -5.99
C THR A 1123 17.95 -8.91 -6.73
N ILE A 1124 18.39 -7.84 -6.05
CA ILE A 1124 19.32 -6.86 -6.61
C ILE A 1124 20.77 -7.34 -6.43
N LEU A 1125 21.09 -7.89 -5.26
CA LEU A 1125 22.40 -8.44 -4.93
C LEU A 1125 22.69 -9.78 -5.62
N ASP A 1126 21.68 -10.55 -6.01
CA ASP A 1126 21.87 -11.80 -6.73
C ASP A 1126 22.65 -11.57 -8.04
N LYS A 1127 22.47 -10.43 -8.71
CA LYS A 1127 23.27 -10.01 -9.89
C LYS A 1127 24.74 -9.70 -9.57
N TYR A 1128 25.06 -9.36 -8.32
CA TYR A 1128 26.43 -9.19 -7.84
C TYR A 1128 27.03 -10.55 -7.47
N TYR A 1129 26.29 -11.38 -6.74
CA TYR A 1129 26.74 -12.73 -6.38
C TYR A 1129 26.90 -13.63 -7.60
N GLU A 1130 26.00 -13.61 -8.60
CA GLU A 1130 26.16 -14.32 -9.89
C GLU A 1130 27.47 -14.00 -10.62
N LYS A 1131 28.06 -12.81 -10.38
CA LYS A 1131 29.32 -12.37 -10.99
C LYS A 1131 30.56 -12.76 -10.19
N GLU A 1132 30.54 -12.63 -8.86
CA GLU A 1132 31.71 -12.83 -8.00
C GLU A 1132 31.71 -14.18 -7.25
N TYR A 1133 30.52 -14.70 -6.90
CA TYR A 1133 30.27 -15.87 -6.03
C TYR A 1133 29.04 -16.67 -6.53
N PRO A 1134 29.12 -17.33 -7.70
CA PRO A 1134 27.93 -17.79 -8.44
C PRO A 1134 27.13 -18.93 -7.80
N GLU A 1135 27.68 -19.65 -6.81
CA GLU A 1135 26.93 -20.67 -6.07
C GLU A 1135 26.19 -20.08 -4.85
N PHE A 1136 26.60 -18.90 -4.37
CA PHE A 1136 26.13 -18.28 -3.13
C PHE A 1136 24.60 -18.09 -3.03
N PRO A 1137 23.86 -17.60 -4.06
CA PRO A 1137 22.40 -17.44 -3.96
C PRO A 1137 21.68 -18.79 -3.78
N ARG A 1138 22.10 -19.81 -4.53
CA ARG A 1138 21.55 -21.17 -4.44
C ARG A 1138 21.82 -21.79 -3.07
N LEU A 1139 23.04 -21.60 -2.54
CA LEU A 1139 23.42 -22.08 -1.21
C LEU A 1139 22.63 -21.39 -0.10
N ARG A 1140 22.50 -20.05 -0.16
CA ARG A 1140 21.67 -19.24 0.75
C ARG A 1140 20.24 -19.77 0.82
N ASP A 1141 19.59 -19.94 -0.32
CA ASP A 1141 18.17 -20.28 -0.36
C ASP A 1141 17.91 -21.74 0.03
N ARG A 1142 18.86 -22.65 -0.25
CA ARG A 1142 18.87 -24.01 0.30
C ARG A 1142 19.05 -24.03 1.83
N VAL A 1143 19.91 -23.18 2.39
CA VAL A 1143 20.07 -23.03 3.85
C VAL A 1143 18.80 -22.45 4.49
N LYS A 1144 18.13 -21.47 3.87
CA LYS A 1144 16.83 -20.96 4.33
C LYS A 1144 15.76 -22.06 4.35
N GLN A 1145 15.69 -22.88 3.30
CA GLN A 1145 14.77 -24.02 3.26
C GLN A 1145 15.03 -24.98 4.44
N LEU A 1146 16.26 -25.44 4.61
CA LEU A 1146 16.62 -26.38 5.69
C LEU A 1146 16.33 -25.85 7.10
N LEU A 1147 16.43 -24.52 7.30
CA LEU A 1147 16.06 -23.88 8.56
C LEU A 1147 14.54 -23.82 8.76
N SER A 1148 13.76 -23.54 7.71
CA SER A 1148 12.29 -23.55 7.73
C SER A 1148 11.74 -24.95 7.98
N ASP A 1149 12.20 -25.93 7.19
CA ASP A 1149 11.82 -27.35 7.32
C ASP A 1149 12.13 -27.85 8.75
N SER A 1150 13.26 -27.44 9.33
CA SER A 1150 13.61 -27.72 10.72
C SER A 1150 12.69 -27.07 11.75
N GLU A 1151 12.16 -25.87 11.51
CA GLU A 1151 11.24 -25.20 12.44
C GLU A 1151 9.82 -25.82 12.41
N GLU A 1152 9.41 -26.42 11.29
CA GLU A 1152 8.21 -27.27 11.22
C GLU A 1152 8.44 -28.62 11.91
N LEU A 1153 9.55 -29.30 11.62
CA LEU A 1153 9.91 -30.58 12.25
C LEU A 1153 10.13 -30.45 13.77
N ASP A 1154 10.70 -29.35 14.26
CA ASP A 1154 10.86 -29.08 15.69
C ASP A 1154 9.50 -29.00 16.42
N GLN A 1155 8.40 -28.64 15.74
CA GLN A 1155 7.04 -28.67 16.31
C GLN A 1155 6.49 -30.09 16.37
N VAL A 1156 6.68 -30.90 15.31
CA VAL A 1156 6.29 -32.32 15.29
C VAL A 1156 7.03 -33.10 16.37
N VAL A 1157 8.33 -32.84 16.57
CA VAL A 1157 9.15 -33.45 17.65
C VAL A 1157 8.60 -33.11 19.04
N GLN A 1158 8.10 -31.89 19.27
CA GLN A 1158 7.49 -31.50 20.55
C GLN A 1158 6.15 -32.18 20.82
N LEU A 1159 5.43 -32.63 19.79
CA LEU A 1159 4.13 -33.30 19.90
C LEU A 1159 4.22 -34.83 19.97
N VAL A 1160 5.11 -35.45 19.17
CA VAL A 1160 5.16 -36.91 18.97
C VAL A 1160 6.51 -37.54 19.34
N GLY A 1161 7.57 -36.73 19.42
CA GLY A 1161 8.94 -37.17 19.75
C GLY A 1161 9.77 -37.57 18.53
N LYS A 1162 11.09 -37.33 18.61
CA LYS A 1162 12.05 -37.50 17.49
C LYS A 1162 12.16 -38.94 16.95
N SER A 1163 11.69 -39.94 17.69
CA SER A 1163 11.63 -41.34 17.24
C SER A 1163 10.57 -41.60 16.16
N ALA A 1164 9.55 -40.74 16.04
CA ALA A 1164 8.43 -40.93 15.09
C ALA A 1164 8.70 -40.37 13.68
N LEU A 1165 9.82 -39.68 13.48
CA LEU A 1165 10.17 -39.06 12.19
C LEU A 1165 10.72 -40.07 11.17
N SER A 1166 10.70 -39.70 9.88
CA SER A 1166 11.46 -40.43 8.85
C SER A 1166 12.97 -40.20 9.01
N ASP A 1167 13.79 -40.99 8.33
CA ASP A 1167 15.25 -40.80 8.35
C ASP A 1167 15.72 -39.54 7.58
N PRO A 1168 15.14 -39.17 6.42
CA PRO A 1168 15.35 -37.86 5.80
C PRO A 1168 15.10 -36.66 6.75
N ASP A 1169 14.01 -36.69 7.53
CA ASP A 1169 13.71 -35.61 8.49
C ASP A 1169 14.75 -35.52 9.61
N LYS A 1170 15.32 -36.65 10.02
CA LYS A 1170 16.39 -36.72 11.03
C LYS A 1170 17.69 -36.13 10.50
N ILE A 1171 18.00 -36.28 9.20
CA ILE A 1171 19.10 -35.53 8.55
C ILE A 1171 18.82 -34.03 8.64
N THR A 1172 17.64 -33.59 8.20
CA THR A 1172 17.27 -32.15 8.19
C THR A 1172 17.40 -31.54 9.58
N LEU A 1173 16.92 -32.21 10.64
CA LEU A 1173 17.07 -31.73 12.02
C LEU A 1173 18.52 -31.78 12.54
N ASP A 1174 19.25 -32.89 12.34
CA ASP A 1174 20.64 -33.02 12.83
C ASP A 1174 21.57 -31.99 12.13
N LEU A 1175 21.32 -31.69 10.85
CA LEU A 1175 22.04 -30.67 10.09
C LEU A 1175 21.58 -29.24 10.40
N ALA A 1176 20.29 -28.98 10.54
CA ALA A 1176 19.83 -27.64 10.94
C ALA A 1176 20.35 -27.29 12.34
N GLY A 1177 20.54 -28.29 13.23
CA GLY A 1177 21.31 -28.14 14.47
C GLY A 1177 22.75 -27.67 14.23
N LEU A 1178 23.49 -28.31 13.31
CA LEU A 1178 24.84 -27.90 12.90
C LEU A 1178 24.87 -26.46 12.34
N ILE A 1179 23.90 -26.09 11.49
CA ILE A 1179 23.78 -24.74 10.94
C ILE A 1179 23.51 -23.72 12.07
N LYS A 1180 22.60 -24.05 13.01
CA LYS A 1180 22.27 -23.22 14.19
C LYS A 1180 23.47 -23.08 15.17
N GLU A 1181 24.28 -24.12 15.39
CA GLU A 1181 25.40 -24.13 16.35
C GLU A 1181 26.75 -23.65 15.77
N ASP A 1182 26.99 -23.87 14.48
CA ASP A 1182 28.30 -23.67 13.87
C ASP A 1182 28.31 -22.65 12.71
N PHE A 1183 27.19 -22.43 12.02
CA PHE A 1183 27.09 -21.42 10.94
C PHE A 1183 26.42 -20.09 11.36
N LEU A 1184 25.35 -20.12 12.16
CA LEU A 1184 24.62 -18.91 12.59
C LEU A 1184 25.19 -18.27 13.86
N GLN A 1185 25.77 -19.08 14.77
CA GLN A 1185 26.49 -18.55 15.92
C GLN A 1185 27.88 -18.05 15.52
N GLN A 1186 28.19 -16.83 15.95
CA GLN A 1186 29.43 -16.14 15.64
C GLN A 1186 29.89 -15.30 16.83
N ASN A 1187 31.09 -15.58 17.35
CA ASN A 1187 31.60 -14.92 18.55
C ASN A 1187 32.39 -13.64 18.21
N GLY A 1188 31.70 -12.50 18.27
CA GLY A 1188 32.24 -11.16 18.02
C GLY A 1188 33.44 -10.70 18.88
N TYR A 1189 33.84 -11.47 19.90
CA TYR A 1189 35.01 -11.21 20.74
C TYR A 1189 36.23 -12.10 20.43
N SER A 1190 36.15 -12.99 19.44
CA SER A 1190 37.22 -13.97 19.14
C SER A 1190 37.87 -13.74 17.77
N ASP A 1191 39.18 -13.94 17.68
CA ASP A 1191 39.96 -13.51 16.51
C ASP A 1191 39.54 -14.13 15.17
N TYR A 1192 39.07 -15.38 15.20
CA TYR A 1192 38.60 -16.15 14.03
C TYR A 1192 37.15 -15.84 13.60
N ASP A 1193 36.37 -15.20 14.47
CA ASP A 1193 34.91 -15.06 14.35
C ASP A 1193 34.40 -13.62 14.54
N GLN A 1194 35.27 -12.67 14.92
CA GLN A 1194 34.91 -11.25 14.96
C GLN A 1194 34.49 -10.73 13.57
N PHE A 1195 35.13 -11.25 12.52
CA PHE A 1195 34.90 -10.93 11.12
C PHE A 1195 34.94 -12.21 10.28
N CYS A 1196 33.91 -12.44 9.47
CA CYS A 1196 33.86 -13.56 8.53
C CYS A 1196 33.78 -13.03 7.08
N PRO A 1197 34.79 -13.28 6.22
CA PRO A 1197 34.72 -12.93 4.80
C PRO A 1197 33.60 -13.67 4.05
N ILE A 1198 33.20 -13.13 2.89
CA ILE A 1198 32.17 -13.76 2.03
C ILE A 1198 32.64 -15.14 1.56
N TRP A 1199 33.90 -15.29 1.11
CA TRP A 1199 34.45 -16.59 0.67
C TRP A 1199 34.43 -17.66 1.77
N LYS A 1200 34.74 -17.29 3.03
CA LYS A 1200 34.65 -18.21 4.19
C LYS A 1200 33.19 -18.62 4.42
N THR A 1201 32.27 -17.67 4.29
CA THR A 1201 30.83 -17.89 4.44
C THR A 1201 30.27 -18.80 3.34
N GLU A 1202 30.66 -18.59 2.08
CA GLU A 1202 30.27 -19.44 0.94
C GLU A 1202 30.75 -20.88 1.13
N TRP A 1203 32.04 -21.08 1.42
CA TRP A 1203 32.60 -22.42 1.63
C TRP A 1203 31.98 -23.16 2.82
N MET A 1204 31.67 -22.47 3.92
CA MET A 1204 30.94 -23.08 5.04
C MET A 1204 29.53 -23.55 4.63
N MET A 1205 28.78 -22.75 3.87
CA MET A 1205 27.48 -23.17 3.33
C MET A 1205 27.65 -24.34 2.34
N LYS A 1206 28.63 -24.27 1.43
CA LYS A 1206 28.92 -25.29 0.41
C LYS A 1206 29.22 -26.65 1.03
N LEU A 1207 30.04 -26.70 2.08
CA LEU A 1207 30.37 -27.94 2.79
C LEU A 1207 29.17 -28.49 3.58
N MET A 1208 28.39 -27.64 4.25
CA MET A 1208 27.22 -28.09 5.02
C MET A 1208 26.06 -28.56 4.13
N VAL A 1209 25.79 -27.86 3.02
CA VAL A 1209 24.78 -28.28 2.02
C VAL A 1209 25.27 -29.50 1.21
N GLY A 1210 26.57 -29.59 0.90
CA GLY A 1210 27.15 -30.79 0.31
C GLY A 1210 26.96 -32.02 1.21
N PHE A 1211 27.22 -31.89 2.52
CA PHE A 1211 26.97 -32.95 3.49
C PHE A 1211 25.47 -33.35 3.55
N HIS A 1212 24.56 -32.38 3.43
CA HIS A 1212 23.12 -32.67 3.33
C HIS A 1212 22.81 -33.59 2.14
N ASP A 1213 23.18 -33.14 0.94
CA ASP A 1213 22.68 -33.76 -0.28
C ASP A 1213 23.38 -35.10 -0.56
N GLU A 1214 24.61 -35.33 -0.09
CA GLU A 1214 25.21 -36.69 -0.07
C GLU A 1214 24.56 -37.62 0.98
N ALA A 1215 24.23 -37.11 2.18
CA ALA A 1215 23.52 -37.92 3.19
C ALA A 1215 22.13 -38.34 2.70
N GLN A 1216 21.37 -37.45 2.06
CA GLN A 1216 20.07 -37.77 1.47
C GLN A 1216 20.20 -38.82 0.33
N LYS A 1217 21.25 -38.74 -0.50
CA LYS A 1217 21.53 -39.78 -1.52
C LYS A 1217 21.78 -41.16 -0.91
N ALA A 1218 22.58 -41.24 0.16
CA ALA A 1218 22.88 -42.51 0.83
C ALA A 1218 21.61 -43.17 1.39
N ILE A 1219 20.69 -42.39 1.96
CA ILE A 1219 19.40 -42.91 2.44
C ILE A 1219 18.44 -43.25 1.29
N GLY A 1220 18.45 -42.48 0.20
CA GLY A 1220 17.72 -42.80 -1.03
C GLY A 1220 18.16 -44.12 -1.69
N GLN A 1221 19.36 -44.63 -1.35
CA GLN A 1221 19.87 -45.94 -1.77
C GLN A 1221 19.59 -47.07 -0.74
N GLY A 1222 18.96 -46.76 0.40
CA GLY A 1222 18.52 -47.74 1.40
C GLY A 1222 19.38 -47.84 2.67
N GLN A 1223 20.40 -47.00 2.85
CA GLN A 1223 21.17 -46.95 4.10
C GLN A 1223 20.36 -46.26 5.22
N SER A 1224 20.49 -46.70 6.47
CA SER A 1224 19.84 -46.06 7.62
C SER A 1224 20.65 -44.87 8.16
N TRP A 1225 19.96 -43.83 8.66
CA TRP A 1225 20.62 -42.63 9.18
C TRP A 1225 21.59 -42.95 10.33
N ALA A 1226 21.26 -43.94 11.16
CA ALA A 1226 22.12 -44.36 12.26
C ALA A 1226 23.51 -44.83 11.78
N LYS A 1227 23.57 -45.72 10.78
CA LYS A 1227 24.83 -46.20 10.19
C LYS A 1227 25.60 -45.06 9.51
N VAL A 1228 24.92 -44.25 8.69
CA VAL A 1228 25.53 -43.11 7.98
C VAL A 1228 26.13 -42.11 8.96
N ARG A 1229 25.40 -41.75 10.03
CA ARG A 1229 25.86 -40.77 11.04
C ARG A 1229 27.04 -41.27 11.87
N GLU A 1230 27.10 -42.57 12.19
CA GLU A 1230 28.26 -43.16 12.86
C GLU A 1230 29.49 -43.14 11.95
N ALA A 1231 29.36 -43.62 10.71
CA ALA A 1231 30.44 -43.68 9.72
C ALA A 1231 30.96 -42.30 9.23
N THR A 1232 30.17 -41.24 9.40
CA THR A 1232 30.52 -39.84 9.03
C THR A 1232 30.80 -38.93 10.23
N SER A 1233 30.85 -39.48 11.45
CA SER A 1233 31.05 -38.71 12.69
C SER A 1233 32.32 -37.84 12.70
N GLU A 1234 33.43 -38.30 12.11
CA GLU A 1234 34.66 -37.51 11.96
C GLU A 1234 34.48 -36.32 10.99
N LEU A 1235 33.71 -36.49 9.91
CA LEU A 1235 33.37 -35.39 9.00
C LEU A 1235 32.50 -34.35 9.70
N GLN A 1236 31.50 -34.78 10.47
CA GLN A 1236 30.70 -33.86 11.27
C GLN A 1236 31.57 -33.06 12.25
N ALA A 1237 32.55 -33.68 12.90
CA ALA A 1237 33.52 -32.97 13.75
C ALA A 1237 34.36 -31.93 12.98
N LYS A 1238 34.80 -32.24 11.75
CA LYS A 1238 35.50 -31.29 10.86
C LYS A 1238 34.60 -30.13 10.43
N LEU A 1239 33.32 -30.38 10.12
CA LEU A 1239 32.36 -29.33 9.77
C LEU A 1239 32.13 -28.33 10.91
N ARG A 1240 32.15 -28.78 12.18
CA ARG A 1240 32.11 -27.88 13.35
C ARG A 1240 33.37 -27.03 13.51
N GLN A 1241 34.52 -27.51 13.00
CA GLN A 1241 35.81 -26.83 13.14
C GLN A 1241 36.00 -25.69 12.12
N LEU A 1242 35.24 -25.65 11.03
CA LEU A 1242 35.37 -24.65 9.95
C LEU A 1242 35.34 -23.19 10.44
N LYS A 1243 34.62 -22.91 11.53
CA LYS A 1243 34.52 -21.55 12.09
C LYS A 1243 35.81 -21.06 12.74
N PHE A 1244 36.67 -21.94 13.26
CA PHE A 1244 37.93 -21.58 13.92
C PHE A 1244 39.06 -21.18 12.95
N GLU A 1245 38.86 -21.39 11.65
CA GLU A 1245 39.80 -21.00 10.59
C GLU A 1245 40.03 -19.47 10.60
N LEU A 1246 41.29 -19.05 10.73
CA LEU A 1246 41.66 -17.63 10.81
C LEU A 1246 41.65 -16.97 9.42
N PRO A 1247 40.90 -15.86 9.21
CA PRO A 1247 40.95 -15.11 7.95
C PRO A 1247 42.35 -14.56 7.59
N THR A 1248 43.24 -14.44 8.57
CA THR A 1248 44.62 -13.98 8.40
C THR A 1248 45.56 -15.01 7.74
N ASP A 1249 45.17 -16.29 7.67
CA ASP A 1249 45.99 -17.34 7.04
C ASP A 1249 46.03 -17.21 5.50
N GLY A 1250 45.15 -16.39 4.92
CA GLY A 1250 45.02 -16.14 3.49
C GLY A 1250 44.02 -17.06 2.80
N GLU A 1251 43.23 -16.48 1.89
CA GLU A 1251 42.13 -17.15 1.19
C GLU A 1251 42.56 -18.44 0.49
N GLU A 1252 43.65 -18.43 -0.29
CA GLU A 1252 44.18 -19.63 -0.95
C GLU A 1252 44.50 -20.78 0.02
N ALA A 1253 44.99 -20.49 1.22
CA ALA A 1253 45.39 -21.51 2.18
C ALA A 1253 44.16 -22.17 2.83
N VAL A 1254 43.17 -21.36 3.20
CA VAL A 1254 41.92 -21.84 3.81
C VAL A 1254 41.04 -22.56 2.77
N CYS A 1255 40.93 -22.03 1.55
CA CYS A 1255 40.19 -22.70 0.46
C CYS A 1255 40.76 -24.09 0.16
N LYS A 1256 42.09 -24.27 0.10
CA LYS A 1256 42.72 -25.59 -0.08
C LYS A 1256 42.45 -26.55 1.10
N ARG A 1257 42.29 -26.04 2.34
CA ARG A 1257 41.82 -26.85 3.49
C ARG A 1257 40.36 -27.30 3.29
N TYR A 1258 39.49 -26.41 2.79
CA TYR A 1258 38.08 -26.71 2.52
C TYR A 1258 37.87 -27.67 1.32
N GLU A 1259 38.63 -27.52 0.24
CA GLU A 1259 38.65 -28.46 -0.89
C GLU A 1259 39.04 -29.88 -0.44
N ALA A 1260 40.07 -30.00 0.41
CA ALA A 1260 40.49 -31.29 0.96
C ALA A 1260 39.40 -31.93 1.85
N ILE A 1261 38.60 -31.14 2.56
CA ILE A 1261 37.42 -31.63 3.32
C ILE A 1261 36.31 -32.06 2.36
N GLN A 1262 36.06 -31.34 1.27
CA GLN A 1262 35.07 -31.71 0.26
C GLN A 1262 35.42 -33.06 -0.42
N GLN A 1263 36.70 -33.27 -0.75
CA GLN A 1263 37.16 -34.55 -1.30
C GLN A 1263 37.00 -35.69 -0.29
N GLN A 1264 37.49 -35.51 0.96
CA GLN A 1264 37.33 -36.51 2.03
C GLN A 1264 35.87 -36.86 2.31
N MET A 1265 34.97 -35.87 2.22
CA MET A 1265 33.53 -36.09 2.34
C MET A 1265 33.00 -36.97 1.20
N THR A 1266 33.36 -36.66 -0.04
CA THR A 1266 32.96 -37.42 -1.24
C THR A 1266 33.47 -38.87 -1.18
N ASP A 1267 34.76 -39.05 -0.89
CA ASP A 1267 35.40 -40.37 -0.78
C ASP A 1267 34.77 -41.21 0.34
N LYS A 1268 34.45 -40.60 1.49
CA LYS A 1268 33.85 -41.31 2.61
C LYS A 1268 32.39 -41.66 2.36
N PHE A 1269 31.59 -40.79 1.74
CA PHE A 1269 30.22 -41.15 1.35
C PHE A 1269 30.21 -42.28 0.30
N ALA A 1270 31.15 -42.30 -0.65
CA ALA A 1270 31.32 -43.44 -1.55
C ALA A 1270 31.57 -44.74 -0.76
N SER A 1271 32.51 -44.76 0.19
CA SER A 1271 32.75 -45.95 1.03
C SER A 1271 31.56 -46.40 1.89
N VAL A 1272 30.58 -45.53 2.14
CA VAL A 1272 29.35 -45.83 2.91
C VAL A 1272 28.19 -46.25 2.00
N MET A 1273 28.28 -46.01 0.68
CA MET A 1273 27.37 -46.56 -0.33
C MET A 1273 27.80 -47.97 -0.78
N ASP A 1274 29.10 -48.29 -0.73
CA ASP A 1274 29.65 -49.62 -1.07
C ASP A 1274 29.52 -50.67 0.06
N GLU A 1275 29.18 -50.26 1.31
CA GLU A 1275 29.03 -51.10 2.52
C GLU A 1275 27.56 -51.41 2.89
#